data_AF-L7JX93-F1
#
_entry.id   AF-L7JX93-F1
#
_cell.length_a   1.000
_cell.length_b   1.000
_cell.length_c   1.000
_cell.angle_alpha   90.00
_cell.angle_beta   90.00
_cell.angle_gamma   90.00
#
_symmetry.space_group_name_H-M   'P 1'
#
loop_
_entity.id
_entity.type
_entity.pdbx_description
1 polymer ?
#
loop_
_entity_poly.entity_id
_entity_poly.type
_entity_poly.pdbx_seq_one_letter_code
_entity_poly.pdbx_strand_id
1 'polypeptide(L)'
;MVTASSHEEEYKIPLYIDFADHLFFPIPMHYCTINYKMLQVESFDFSFVYSSTIGLTIDVDFTGFLHKKNDIAQNRPPVKLYSLIHLENIYKMLCHPFISPDYVKTVVLRFSFIKYNIDLSMLRGKHIHLHCSNCIFGEETRLSQNLLVLHDQNSLIDVNLEMPHGLKTLKLANTQIGQNKVLIINEDCRKIKITGTTGTIRYPSVVNLDNMEFRYISWVLKFYIQSSRYFDKLYIKNVTFNSSTELGRDIKEIQLVNIIATNDAVISIYKSCQIIVLENCVGKFDLSKMVTWGRFEFKNNTSTFRLVNQKEKNIYEISMKNIYYDKTLESNNLGGEIKAIETLSDGPLNIMMNMNREHVVYKNKQWYVDIAFLLYKEMISKQHLTKNTYFYHFSSHGSNKLVIENAKLKGTWSLAKNGFREVILIDVQIEQDRFFEIDTECTSVFLQRCTGRFIIPGISSDKNEGINLSDVENSILIYKVKENIYNYELSNIQLKGNIVFTLVIHTARLTNVGSNASVDLKFMKKCEKLYLKRCQNIGIMSSCSLKKLRIDNFSDDWIRFCTAMSVHEFELSSCYNSMSNFFVMDSVKILQLYYIRLAENASFTIDQDCWKIAIKNVSGQFNIFYILKQSNNSATLTLKNGSFVFDKQSQNSRNHLLLKNIILHHTTEIQDNIHDLSLISITLVTNAVLKVNKECENLLIETCQCAIDFSRCIHLKSLYLYDNQFIYYEEIYKNINWLILINVKIDASIQLGEHISRVDLENINVLWPYCLNIMQNCEMVRISGSKGKINAISLDSFNDAKFMKEGTGIMHRRDVNKYGTSIYLRRVKIKRNYKLSSNIECVIANNPVMRKKAKLIVGSMCRYIKLINYLGIIDLSEVKVLKKAVFINNLPVIEDNRMQKNISSGINLLFISSDKKIIMPEYIESIELKNVTIKRSYTLIVGTDSKNVSLIQCKGRFDLSMIVHLKKLKLVVESKLVEILFPNLDSVENLEISYDDNQEYFEFLLHNCTNTKKLVLHNFVCELHNYLERYKLDILDANEYLWCLNEQSIETNNSAYLTICKQPGMLFSSWKYSCKPMFDQTRYKTLRWLSIRFFRFSEECVMMLKKFILLETLLIVLSHAPLDIFLHLPPNLKKFTITLVSCCITPYDCVTPMKINDRKINFSNRMLAWLRIHLLLLLAESKFTCFPKKLEYLEIIPYHSVKRNLEIPSFCKLKVRKLVILQIDEIMKIKIEKIRPLDEYYSNLVDLLTYFVDFEQLEELSIYSNNQETKLNPSNYV
;
A
#
# COMPACT_ATOMS: atom_id res chain seq x y z
N MET A 1 31.92 31.98 41.14
CA MET A 1 31.99 30.86 40.18
C MET A 1 32.21 31.46 38.79
N VAL A 2 33.33 31.15 38.14
CA VAL A 2 33.51 31.41 36.72
C VAL A 2 33.13 30.10 36.02
N THR A 3 32.03 30.10 35.28
CA THR A 3 31.65 28.91 34.51
C THR A 3 32.54 28.76 33.29
N ALA A 4 32.74 27.52 32.85
CA ALA A 4 33.37 27.22 31.57
C ALA A 4 32.55 27.86 30.44
N SER A 5 33.17 28.15 29.30
CA SER A 5 32.38 28.62 28.16
C SER A 5 31.47 27.50 27.65
N SER A 6 30.32 27.84 27.07
CA SER A 6 29.35 26.84 26.59
C SER A 6 29.89 25.89 25.51
N HIS A 7 31.09 26.14 24.98
CA HIS A 7 31.80 25.25 24.06
C HIS A 7 32.80 24.32 24.77
N GLU A 8 33.30 24.71 25.95
CA GLU A 8 34.03 23.83 26.86
C GLU A 8 33.05 22.77 27.43
N GLU A 9 31.89 23.20 27.95
CA GLU A 9 30.85 22.30 28.51
C GLU A 9 30.33 21.24 27.53
N GLU A 10 30.29 21.55 26.23
CA GLU A 10 29.65 20.72 25.20
C GLU A 10 30.61 19.66 24.59
N TYR A 11 31.94 19.81 24.73
CA TYR A 11 32.91 18.94 24.04
C TYR A 11 34.14 18.48 24.84
N LYS A 12 34.41 19.01 26.04
CA LYS A 12 35.56 18.55 26.86
C LYS A 12 35.19 18.55 28.34
N ILE A 13 35.34 17.40 29.01
CA ILE A 13 35.23 17.33 30.47
C ILE A 13 36.48 18.01 31.06
N PRO A 14 36.38 19.15 31.76
CA PRO A 14 37.53 19.76 32.41
C PRO A 14 37.84 18.96 33.69
N LEU A 15 39.03 18.38 33.77
CA LEU A 15 39.52 17.84 35.03
C LEU A 15 39.98 19.02 35.90
N TYR A 16 39.24 19.31 36.97
CA TYR A 16 39.64 20.30 37.98
C TYR A 16 40.48 19.58 39.02
N ILE A 17 41.79 19.86 39.05
CA ILE A 17 42.69 19.28 40.04
C ILE A 17 42.73 20.23 41.24
N ASP A 18 42.22 19.79 42.39
CA ASP A 18 42.42 20.46 43.67
C ASP A 18 43.55 19.74 44.46
N PHE A 19 44.07 20.40 45.49
CA PHE A 19 45.27 20.00 46.24
C PHE A 19 45.19 18.65 46.97
N ALA A 20 44.04 17.98 47.00
CA ALA A 20 43.78 16.80 47.83
C ALA A 20 43.92 15.45 47.09
N ASP A 21 43.91 15.42 45.76
CA ASP A 21 43.73 14.17 45.00
C ASP A 21 45.03 13.61 44.40
N HIS A 22 45.61 12.62 45.08
CA HIS A 22 46.70 11.79 44.53
C HIS A 22 46.17 10.78 43.50
N LEU A 23 46.13 11.17 42.23
CA LEU A 23 45.66 10.32 41.13
C LEU A 23 46.79 9.40 40.61
N PHE A 24 46.67 8.10 40.89
CA PHE A 24 47.67 7.07 40.58
C PHE A 24 47.67 6.51 39.14
N PHE A 25 46.94 7.12 38.20
CA PHE A 25 46.83 6.62 36.82
C PHE A 25 47.04 7.72 35.78
N PRO A 26 47.73 7.43 34.66
CA PRO A 26 47.94 8.39 33.59
C PRO A 26 46.63 8.69 32.87
N ILE A 27 46.10 9.90 33.07
CA ILE A 27 44.83 10.33 32.45
C ILE A 27 45.11 10.82 31.01
N PRO A 28 44.41 10.30 29.99
CA PRO A 28 44.47 10.84 28.64
C PRO A 28 43.86 12.26 28.61
N MET A 29 44.68 13.31 28.46
CA MET A 29 44.21 14.69 28.55
C MET A 29 44.58 15.57 27.34
N HIS A 30 43.59 16.35 26.90
CA HIS A 30 43.71 17.37 25.86
C HIS A 30 43.33 18.78 26.37
N TYR A 31 42.99 18.91 27.64
CA TYR A 31 42.60 20.15 28.32
C TYR A 31 42.72 19.94 29.84
N CYS A 32 43.31 20.89 30.56
CA CYS A 32 43.47 20.86 32.00
C CYS A 32 43.23 22.27 32.55
N THR A 33 42.40 22.41 33.59
CA THR A 33 42.13 23.71 34.25
C THR A 33 42.74 23.69 35.64
N ILE A 34 43.55 24.69 35.96
CA ILE A 34 44.28 24.81 37.23
C ILE A 34 44.08 26.18 37.85
N ASN A 35 44.01 26.21 39.18
CA ASN A 35 44.08 27.45 39.95
C ASN A 35 45.54 27.94 40.00
N TYR A 36 45.77 29.27 39.94
CA TYR A 36 47.13 29.83 40.06
C TYR A 36 47.91 29.30 41.28
N LYS A 37 47.23 28.93 42.38
CA LYS A 37 47.85 28.39 43.59
C LYS A 37 48.63 27.10 43.37
N MET A 38 48.25 26.29 42.39
CA MET A 38 49.03 25.08 42.05
C MET A 38 50.41 25.43 41.49
N LEU A 39 50.52 26.55 40.76
CA LEU A 39 51.79 27.04 40.20
C LEU A 39 52.70 27.71 41.25
N GLN A 40 52.27 27.77 42.52
CA GLN A 40 53.09 28.26 43.64
C GLN A 40 53.91 27.14 44.31
N VAL A 41 53.65 25.87 44.00
CA VAL A 41 54.37 24.72 44.57
C VAL A 41 55.42 24.24 43.59
N GLU A 42 56.69 24.29 43.98
CA GLU A 42 57.83 24.06 43.09
C GLU A 42 58.03 22.60 42.66
N SER A 43 57.27 21.66 43.24
CA SER A 43 57.33 20.22 42.92
C SER A 43 55.94 19.63 42.66
N PHE A 44 55.59 19.49 41.37
CA PHE A 44 54.41 18.74 40.91
C PHE A 44 54.85 17.74 39.84
N ASP A 45 54.74 16.44 40.14
CA ASP A 45 55.15 15.34 39.25
C ASP A 45 53.91 14.58 38.78
N PHE A 46 53.38 14.95 37.61
CA PHE A 46 52.20 14.34 37.00
C PHE A 46 52.54 13.77 35.62
N SER A 47 52.34 12.47 35.44
CA SER A 47 52.49 11.79 34.14
C SER A 47 51.20 11.87 33.30
N PHE A 48 51.16 12.80 32.35
CA PHE A 48 50.04 12.90 31.41
C PHE A 48 50.28 12.08 30.15
N VAL A 49 49.26 11.35 29.70
CA VAL A 49 49.21 10.82 28.33
C VAL A 49 48.46 11.82 27.46
N TYR A 50 49.10 12.32 26.41
CA TYR A 50 48.51 13.31 25.51
C TYR A 50 48.76 12.91 24.04
N SER A 51 47.90 13.39 23.14
CA SER A 51 48.14 13.24 21.70
C SER A 51 49.20 14.22 21.24
N SER A 52 50.30 13.72 20.69
CA SER A 52 51.37 14.54 20.12
C SER A 52 50.91 15.44 18.96
N THR A 53 49.81 15.08 18.27
CA THR A 53 49.27 15.86 17.13
C THR A 53 48.36 17.01 17.56
N ILE A 54 47.76 16.96 18.76
CA ILE A 54 46.82 17.97 19.27
C ILE A 54 47.49 18.84 20.35
N GLY A 55 48.38 18.24 21.14
CA GLY A 55 48.99 18.87 22.31
C GLY A 55 48.02 19.04 23.49
N LEU A 56 48.55 19.57 24.59
CA LEU A 56 47.82 19.92 25.79
C LEU A 56 47.40 21.40 25.75
N THR A 57 46.18 21.69 26.21
CA THR A 57 45.75 23.04 26.58
C THR A 57 45.69 23.16 28.09
N ILE A 58 46.31 24.20 28.65
CA ILE A 58 46.28 24.51 30.09
C ILE A 58 45.49 25.80 30.27
N ASP A 59 44.53 25.82 31.20
CA ASP A 59 43.72 26.99 31.55
C ASP A 59 44.00 27.40 32.99
N VAL A 60 44.64 28.56 33.16
CA VAL A 60 45.11 29.07 34.45
C VAL A 60 44.21 30.23 34.90
N ASP A 61 43.53 30.00 36.03
CA ASP A 61 42.69 31.03 36.64
C ASP A 61 43.47 31.87 37.67
N PHE A 62 43.74 33.13 37.31
CA PHE A 62 44.33 34.17 38.18
C PHE A 62 43.28 35.13 38.75
N THR A 63 41.97 34.92 38.56
CA THR A 63 40.95 35.87 39.04
C THR A 63 41.00 36.08 40.56
N GLY A 64 41.32 35.03 41.31
CA GLY A 64 41.54 35.09 42.76
C GLY A 64 42.89 35.63 43.23
N PHE A 65 43.82 35.98 42.34
CA PHE A 65 45.23 36.26 42.68
C PHE A 65 45.42 37.50 43.58
N LEU A 66 44.66 38.57 43.32
CA LEU A 66 44.78 39.85 44.04
C LEU A 66 43.75 40.04 45.18
N HIS A 67 42.83 39.10 45.37
CA HIS A 67 41.83 39.18 46.43
C HIS A 67 42.35 38.58 47.74
N LYS A 68 42.69 39.43 48.72
CA LYS A 68 42.72 38.99 50.12
C LYS A 68 41.29 38.59 50.53
N LYS A 69 41.16 37.48 51.26
CA LYS A 69 39.88 36.82 51.61
C LYS A 69 38.82 37.73 52.27
N ASN A 70 39.23 38.88 52.80
CA ASN A 70 38.38 39.82 53.54
C ASN A 70 37.86 40.99 52.68
N ASP A 71 38.39 41.24 51.48
CA ASP A 71 38.01 42.39 50.62
C ASP A 71 36.67 42.17 49.86
N ILE A 72 36.01 41.01 50.02
CA ILE A 72 34.88 40.56 49.20
C ILE A 72 33.55 41.28 49.54
N ALA A 73 33.49 42.02 50.66
CA ALA A 73 32.27 42.68 51.14
C ALA A 73 31.96 44.06 50.50
N GLN A 74 32.82 44.60 49.64
CA GLN A 74 32.61 45.91 49.00
C GLN A 74 32.32 45.78 47.50
N ASN A 75 31.21 46.39 47.05
CA ASN A 75 30.57 46.15 45.74
C ASN A 75 31.35 46.60 44.48
N ARG A 76 32.61 47.05 44.61
CA ARG A 76 33.61 47.24 43.54
C ARG A 76 34.97 47.53 44.21
N PRO A 77 35.91 46.58 44.30
CA PRO A 77 37.25 46.90 44.79
C PRO A 77 37.95 47.85 43.80
N PRO A 78 38.68 48.87 44.27
CA PRO A 78 39.46 49.74 43.39
C PRO A 78 40.54 48.91 42.68
N VAL A 79 40.77 49.19 41.39
CA VAL A 79 41.83 48.54 40.60
C VAL A 79 43.19 48.95 41.19
N LYS A 80 43.81 48.03 41.94
CA LYS A 80 45.11 48.26 42.59
C LYS A 80 46.20 48.19 41.52
N LEU A 81 47.08 49.20 41.48
CA LEU A 81 48.35 49.05 40.75
C LEU A 81 49.15 47.89 41.37
N TYR A 82 49.76 47.07 40.53
CA TYR A 82 50.71 46.07 40.97
C TYR A 82 51.90 46.72 41.68
N SER A 83 52.32 46.18 42.82
CA SER A 83 53.73 46.27 43.19
C SER A 83 54.53 45.30 42.31
N LEU A 84 55.77 45.64 41.96
CA LEU A 84 56.67 44.83 41.12
C LEU A 84 56.68 43.35 41.55
N ILE A 85 56.71 43.09 42.86
CA ILE A 85 56.66 41.77 43.50
C ILE A 85 55.47 40.90 43.02
N HIS A 86 54.30 41.49 42.76
CA HIS A 86 53.13 40.71 42.29
C HIS A 86 53.26 40.34 40.81
N LEU A 87 53.88 41.18 39.99
CA LEU A 87 54.18 40.86 38.59
C LEU A 87 55.27 39.80 38.51
N GLU A 88 56.35 39.92 39.29
CA GLU A 88 57.41 38.90 39.41
C GLU A 88 56.83 37.53 39.78
N ASN A 89 55.87 37.47 40.71
CA ASN A 89 55.18 36.24 41.06
C ASN A 89 54.35 35.65 39.90
N ILE A 90 53.63 36.47 39.12
CA ILE A 90 52.93 36.01 37.91
C ILE A 90 53.93 35.51 36.86
N TYR A 91 55.03 36.22 36.64
CA TYR A 91 56.11 35.79 35.74
C TYR A 91 56.73 34.45 36.19
N LYS A 92 57.02 34.27 37.48
CA LYS A 92 57.51 33.00 38.04
C LYS A 92 56.51 31.85 37.79
N MET A 93 55.21 32.08 37.98
CA MET A 93 54.16 31.07 37.74
C MET A 93 53.99 30.74 36.24
N LEU A 94 54.12 31.71 35.34
CA LEU A 94 54.00 31.47 33.90
C LEU A 94 55.26 30.81 33.32
N CYS A 95 56.41 30.96 33.98
CA CYS A 95 57.64 30.21 33.73
C CYS A 95 57.68 28.83 34.43
N HIS A 96 56.61 28.40 35.11
CA HIS A 96 56.60 27.14 35.84
C HIS A 96 56.84 25.93 34.91
N PRO A 97 57.62 24.90 35.32
CA PRO A 97 57.93 23.71 34.50
C PRO A 97 56.72 22.91 33.98
N PHE A 98 55.51 23.20 34.49
CA PHE A 98 54.25 22.62 34.04
C PHE A 98 53.70 23.28 32.76
N ILE A 99 54.00 24.56 32.52
CA ILE A 99 53.49 25.37 31.39
C ILE A 99 54.50 25.45 30.25
N SER A 100 55.79 25.47 30.58
CA SER A 100 56.88 25.52 29.60
C SER A 100 56.95 24.36 28.57
N PRO A 101 56.60 23.09 28.86
CA PRO A 101 56.92 21.96 27.98
C PRO A 101 56.30 22.04 26.59
N ASP A 102 57.02 21.59 25.55
CA ASP A 102 56.61 21.72 24.13
C ASP A 102 55.32 21.00 23.74
N TYR A 103 54.86 20.06 24.56
CA TYR A 103 53.56 19.43 24.41
C TYR A 103 52.39 20.34 24.80
N VAL A 104 52.60 21.32 25.67
CA VAL A 104 51.63 22.41 25.89
C VAL A 104 51.64 23.25 24.62
N LYS A 105 50.51 23.27 23.91
CA LYS A 105 50.33 24.05 22.66
C LYS A 105 49.51 25.31 22.88
N THR A 106 48.61 25.30 23.86
CA THR A 106 47.71 26.43 24.14
C THR A 106 47.68 26.73 25.64
N VAL A 107 47.77 28.01 26.00
CA VAL A 107 47.63 28.49 27.38
C VAL A 107 46.47 29.49 27.43
N VAL A 108 45.45 29.17 28.22
CA VAL A 108 44.35 30.08 28.56
C VAL A 108 44.70 30.77 29.88
N LEU A 109 44.53 32.08 29.95
CA LEU A 109 44.87 32.91 31.11
C LEU A 109 43.66 33.76 31.49
N ARG A 110 43.15 33.60 32.71
CA ARG A 110 41.98 34.34 33.21
C ARG A 110 42.39 35.35 34.28
N PHE A 111 42.26 36.65 33.99
CA PHE A 111 42.57 37.74 34.92
C PHE A 111 41.33 38.56 35.29
N SER A 112 41.32 39.12 36.51
CA SER A 112 40.28 40.07 36.91
C SER A 112 40.80 41.18 37.84
N PHE A 113 40.23 42.38 37.72
CA PHE A 113 40.53 43.54 38.56
C PHE A 113 41.99 44.05 38.50
N ILE A 114 42.63 43.95 37.34
CA ILE A 114 44.05 44.31 37.14
C ILE A 114 44.22 45.47 36.14
N LYS A 115 45.23 46.34 36.35
CA LYS A 115 45.79 47.15 35.25
C LYS A 115 46.68 46.21 34.42
N TYR A 116 46.28 45.88 33.20
CA TYR A 116 46.99 44.90 32.38
C TYR A 116 48.29 45.49 31.83
N ASN A 117 49.42 45.05 32.37
CA ASN A 117 50.78 45.34 31.86
C ASN A 117 51.68 44.08 31.89
N ILE A 118 51.08 42.90 31.75
CA ILE A 118 51.79 41.61 31.78
C ILE A 118 52.33 41.30 30.38
N ASP A 119 53.65 41.21 30.25
CA ASP A 119 54.29 40.77 28.99
C ASP A 119 54.25 39.24 28.86
N LEU A 120 53.41 38.75 27.97
CA LEU A 120 53.30 37.31 27.67
C LEU A 120 54.28 36.85 26.57
N SER A 121 55.27 37.66 26.19
CA SER A 121 56.31 37.30 25.21
C SER A 121 57.18 36.10 25.63
N MET A 122 57.24 35.80 26.93
CA MET A 122 57.91 34.62 27.50
C MET A 122 57.25 33.28 27.08
N LEU A 123 55.95 33.27 26.77
CA LEU A 123 55.22 32.08 26.31
C LEU A 123 55.45 31.85 24.80
N ARG A 124 56.72 31.76 24.40
CA ARG A 124 57.14 31.58 23.00
C ARG A 124 56.68 30.21 22.49
N GLY A 125 56.17 30.19 21.25
CA GLY A 125 55.67 28.97 20.61
C GLY A 125 54.35 28.42 21.17
N LYS A 126 53.75 29.07 22.18
CA LYS A 126 52.44 28.70 22.74
C LYS A 126 51.35 29.60 22.17
N HIS A 127 50.20 29.06 21.81
CA HIS A 127 49.00 29.86 21.50
C HIS A 127 48.38 30.40 22.79
N ILE A 128 48.09 31.70 22.84
CA ILE A 128 47.57 32.34 24.05
C ILE A 128 46.09 32.68 23.88
N HIS A 129 45.27 32.31 24.87
CA HIS A 129 43.88 32.73 25.00
C HIS A 129 43.75 33.60 26.26
N LEU A 130 43.57 34.90 26.11
CA LEU A 130 43.48 35.85 27.22
C LEU A 130 42.01 36.16 27.56
N HIS A 131 41.63 35.99 28.82
CA HIS A 131 40.30 36.30 29.35
C HIS A 131 40.45 37.35 30.46
N CYS A 132 40.06 38.59 30.20
CA CYS A 132 40.12 39.71 31.13
C CYS A 132 38.72 40.08 31.64
N SER A 133 38.62 40.51 32.91
CA SER A 133 37.37 41.05 33.45
C SER A 133 37.58 42.16 34.48
N ASN A 134 36.88 43.28 34.34
CA ASN A 134 37.07 44.49 35.17
C ASN A 134 38.54 44.98 35.15
N CYS A 135 39.21 44.88 34.01
CA CYS A 135 40.62 45.24 33.84
C CYS A 135 40.79 46.68 33.33
N ILE A 136 42.00 47.22 33.39
CA ILE A 136 42.37 48.50 32.76
C ILE A 136 43.55 48.27 31.81
N PHE A 137 43.36 48.48 30.51
CA PHE A 137 44.41 48.48 29.51
C PHE A 137 44.91 49.92 29.34
N GLY A 138 46.03 50.26 29.97
CA GLY A 138 46.68 51.58 29.90
C GLY A 138 47.83 51.62 28.89
N GLU A 139 48.61 52.71 28.87
CA GLU A 139 49.68 52.94 27.87
C GLU A 139 50.82 51.90 27.88
N GLU A 140 51.04 51.22 29.00
CA GLU A 140 51.99 50.11 29.12
C GLU A 140 51.49 48.78 28.51
N THR A 141 50.23 48.70 28.08
CA THR A 141 49.61 47.46 27.58
C THR A 141 50.33 46.95 26.35
N ARG A 142 50.91 45.75 26.43
CA ARG A 142 51.43 45.02 25.27
C ARG A 142 50.75 43.67 25.16
N LEU A 143 50.04 43.45 24.04
CA LEU A 143 49.46 42.16 23.71
C LEU A 143 50.50 41.32 22.95
N SER A 144 50.66 40.05 23.34
CA SER A 144 51.62 39.15 22.69
C SER A 144 51.21 38.81 21.26
N GLN A 145 52.17 38.72 20.35
CA GLN A 145 51.94 38.29 18.96
C GLN A 145 51.39 36.84 18.87
N ASN A 146 51.55 36.04 19.92
CA ASN A 146 51.00 34.67 19.97
C ASN A 146 49.54 34.60 20.47
N LEU A 147 48.90 35.75 20.72
CA LEU A 147 47.52 35.85 21.20
C LEU A 147 46.53 35.47 20.09
N LEU A 148 45.87 34.31 20.24
CA LEU A 148 44.84 33.85 19.30
C LEU A 148 43.43 34.25 19.71
N VAL A 149 43.18 34.43 21.01
CA VAL A 149 41.85 34.74 21.55
C VAL A 149 41.99 35.83 22.61
N LEU A 150 41.21 36.90 22.48
CA LEU A 150 40.99 37.91 23.53
C LEU A 150 39.51 37.94 23.86
N HIS A 151 39.17 37.63 25.11
CA HIS A 151 37.87 37.90 25.71
C HIS A 151 38.06 38.95 26.79
N ASP A 152 37.34 40.06 26.71
CA ASP A 152 37.39 41.13 27.70
C ASP A 152 35.98 41.57 28.10
N GLN A 153 35.78 41.85 29.39
CA GLN A 153 34.47 42.17 29.94
C GLN A 153 34.51 43.19 31.09
N ASN A 154 33.63 44.19 31.05
CA ASN A 154 33.49 45.27 32.05
C ASN A 154 34.79 46.09 32.29
N SER A 155 35.69 46.13 31.31
CA SER A 155 37.02 46.73 31.44
C SER A 155 37.09 48.15 30.85
N LEU A 156 38.19 48.85 31.10
CA LEU A 156 38.52 50.15 30.50
C LEU A 156 39.75 50.00 29.58
N ILE A 157 39.63 50.39 28.33
CA ILE A 157 40.74 50.51 27.36
C ILE A 157 41.09 52.00 27.24
N ASP A 158 42.08 52.45 28.01
CA ASP A 158 42.53 53.85 28.08
C ASP A 158 43.81 54.10 27.25
N VAL A 159 43.94 53.35 26.15
CA VAL A 159 45.08 53.37 25.23
C VAL A 159 44.57 53.14 23.81
N ASN A 160 45.31 53.62 22.81
CA ASN A 160 45.12 53.16 21.43
C ASN A 160 45.57 51.69 21.35
N LEU A 161 44.61 50.77 21.48
CA LEU A 161 44.89 49.34 21.59
C LEU A 161 44.77 48.69 20.21
N GLU A 162 45.91 48.33 19.64
CA GLU A 162 45.97 47.55 18.41
C GLU A 162 45.96 46.04 18.72
N MET A 163 45.09 45.31 18.02
CA MET A 163 45.03 43.85 18.11
C MET A 163 46.21 43.23 17.34
N PRO A 164 46.94 42.26 17.94
CA PRO A 164 48.09 41.67 17.27
C PRO A 164 47.69 40.89 16.01
N HIS A 165 48.56 40.93 14.99
CA HIS A 165 48.50 40.05 13.84
C HIS A 165 48.44 38.59 14.30
N GLY A 166 47.56 37.79 13.69
CA GLY A 166 47.28 36.41 14.12
C GLY A 166 46.20 36.23 15.19
N LEU A 167 45.65 37.30 15.80
CA LEU A 167 44.47 37.20 16.65
C LEU A 167 43.30 36.62 15.84
N LYS A 168 42.70 35.50 16.27
CA LYS A 168 41.61 34.82 15.57
C LYS A 168 40.22 35.11 16.17
N THR A 169 40.14 35.44 17.46
CA THR A 169 38.87 35.75 18.14
C THR A 169 39.02 36.93 19.08
N LEU A 170 38.13 37.91 18.93
CA LEU A 170 37.95 39.04 19.83
C LEU A 170 36.52 39.02 20.38
N LYS A 171 36.37 39.08 21.71
CA LYS A 171 35.08 39.34 22.35
C LYS A 171 35.22 40.47 23.36
N LEU A 172 34.40 41.51 23.23
CA LEU A 172 34.30 42.63 24.17
C LEU A 172 32.87 42.72 24.71
N ALA A 173 32.73 42.91 26.02
CA ALA A 173 31.43 42.97 26.69
C ALA A 173 31.41 44.05 27.76
N ASN A 174 30.62 45.11 27.58
CA ASN A 174 30.56 46.26 28.50
C ASN A 174 31.91 46.96 28.72
N THR A 175 32.80 46.90 27.73
CA THR A 175 34.14 47.54 27.79
C THR A 175 34.03 49.01 27.39
N GLN A 176 34.62 49.92 28.17
CA GLN A 176 34.71 51.33 27.81
C GLN A 176 36.06 51.58 27.12
N ILE A 177 36.07 52.24 25.96
CA ILE A 177 37.27 52.78 25.33
C ILE A 177 37.34 54.27 25.70
N GLY A 178 38.51 54.72 26.13
CA GLY A 178 38.75 56.10 26.59
C GLY A 178 38.44 57.15 25.52
N GLN A 179 38.14 58.38 25.95
CA GLN A 179 37.97 59.49 25.01
C GLN A 179 39.26 59.71 24.21
N ASN A 180 39.12 59.92 22.90
CA ASN A 180 40.23 60.02 21.95
C ASN A 180 41.13 58.77 21.85
N LYS A 181 40.71 57.63 22.41
CA LYS A 181 41.37 56.33 22.23
C LYS A 181 40.63 55.50 21.17
N VAL A 182 41.37 54.67 20.44
CA VAL A 182 40.84 53.83 19.36
C VAL A 182 41.25 52.38 19.58
N LEU A 183 40.28 51.47 19.51
CA LEU A 183 40.55 50.03 19.35
C LEU A 183 40.75 49.73 17.86
N ILE A 184 41.93 49.25 17.47
CA ILE A 184 42.25 48.88 16.09
C ILE A 184 42.21 47.36 15.99
N ILE A 185 41.27 46.82 15.19
CA ILE A 185 41.11 45.38 14.98
C ILE A 185 41.80 44.98 13.68
N ASN A 186 42.65 43.96 13.74
CA ASN A 186 43.42 43.46 12.60
C ASN A 186 42.62 42.51 11.70
N GLU A 187 43.01 42.39 10.43
CA GLU A 187 42.26 41.65 9.40
C GLU A 187 42.17 40.15 9.68
N ASP A 188 43.17 39.60 10.39
CA ASP A 188 43.26 38.19 10.80
C ASP A 188 42.11 37.73 11.72
N CYS A 189 41.35 38.67 12.32
CA CYS A 189 40.38 38.39 13.37
C CYS A 189 39.08 37.75 12.87
N ARG A 190 39.11 36.43 12.73
CA ARG A 190 38.02 35.58 12.22
C ARG A 190 36.71 35.58 13.00
N LYS A 191 36.70 36.03 14.26
CA LYS A 191 35.50 36.01 15.10
C LYS A 191 35.48 37.19 16.05
N ILE A 192 34.70 38.21 15.71
CA ILE A 192 34.55 39.43 16.52
C ILE A 192 33.16 39.40 17.17
N LYS A 193 33.05 39.62 18.48
CA LYS A 193 31.76 39.87 19.18
C LYS A 193 31.94 41.03 20.13
N ILE A 194 31.37 42.18 19.79
CA ILE A 194 31.41 43.38 20.62
C ILE A 194 29.99 43.64 21.13
N THR A 195 29.86 43.88 22.43
CA THR A 195 28.56 44.01 23.11
C THR A 195 28.64 45.09 24.18
N GLY A 196 27.70 46.05 24.19
CA GLY A 196 27.63 47.13 25.19
C GLY A 196 28.91 47.95 25.37
N THR A 197 29.81 47.95 24.39
CA THR A 197 31.12 48.62 24.47
C THR A 197 30.95 50.11 24.14
N THR A 198 31.81 51.02 24.58
CA THR A 198 31.69 52.45 24.24
C THR A 198 33.01 53.01 23.73
N GLY A 199 32.95 54.04 22.86
CA GLY A 199 34.12 54.64 22.22
C GLY A 199 34.44 54.07 20.83
N THR A 200 35.57 54.49 20.25
CA THR A 200 35.87 54.33 18.82
C THR A 200 36.55 52.99 18.49
N ILE A 201 36.03 52.28 17.49
CA ILE A 201 36.53 50.98 17.03
C ILE A 201 36.75 51.02 15.52
N ARG A 202 37.98 50.77 15.08
CA ARG A 202 38.37 50.77 13.66
C ARG A 202 38.63 49.35 13.18
N TYR A 203 38.00 48.95 12.07
CA TYR A 203 38.22 47.65 11.42
C TYR A 203 38.42 47.81 9.90
N PRO A 204 39.67 47.71 9.39
CA PRO A 204 40.00 48.20 8.04
C PRO A 204 39.28 47.51 6.87
N SER A 205 38.95 46.22 6.97
CA SER A 205 38.78 45.34 5.80
C SER A 205 37.36 45.22 5.25
N VAL A 206 36.32 45.58 6.02
CA VAL A 206 34.94 45.09 5.77
C VAL A 206 33.86 46.14 5.90
N VAL A 207 33.95 47.00 6.92
CA VAL A 207 32.93 47.99 7.26
C VAL A 207 33.61 49.21 7.83
N ASN A 208 33.33 50.39 7.27
CA ASN A 208 33.72 51.64 7.91
C ASN A 208 32.81 51.88 9.13
N LEU A 209 33.26 51.42 10.30
CA LEU A 209 32.53 51.54 11.57
C LEU A 209 32.47 52.99 12.08
N ASP A 210 33.31 53.89 11.56
CA ASP A 210 33.43 55.28 12.00
C ASP A 210 32.11 56.08 11.81
N ASN A 211 31.19 55.58 10.98
CA ASN A 211 29.86 56.16 10.71
C ASN A 211 28.74 55.68 11.69
N MET A 212 29.06 54.76 12.61
CA MET A 212 28.09 54.13 13.52
C MET A 212 28.06 54.80 14.90
N GLU A 213 26.88 55.25 15.32
CA GLU A 213 26.65 55.78 16.66
C GLU A 213 25.92 54.75 17.54
N PHE A 214 26.59 54.33 18.61
CA PHE A 214 26.15 53.27 19.51
C PHE A 214 25.32 53.82 20.69
N ARG A 215 24.13 54.38 20.41
CA ARG A 215 23.30 55.12 21.38
C ARG A 215 22.72 54.31 22.56
N TYR A 216 22.75 52.98 22.52
CA TYR A 216 22.06 52.13 23.50
C TYR A 216 23.02 51.20 24.26
N ILE A 217 22.87 51.09 25.58
CA ILE A 217 23.71 50.25 26.47
C ILE A 217 23.76 48.76 26.03
N SER A 218 22.77 48.30 25.24
CA SER A 218 22.59 46.90 24.81
C SER A 218 22.89 46.62 23.33
N TRP A 219 23.73 47.42 22.67
CA TRP A 219 24.12 47.16 21.28
C TRP A 219 25.00 45.92 21.12
N VAL A 220 24.94 45.30 19.94
CA VAL A 220 25.64 44.04 19.62
C VAL A 220 26.17 44.08 18.19
N LEU A 221 27.46 43.78 18.03
CA LEU A 221 28.13 43.56 16.75
C LEU A 221 28.77 42.17 16.75
N LYS A 222 28.50 41.33 15.75
CA LYS A 222 29.13 40.01 15.60
C LYS A 222 29.60 39.77 14.16
N PHE A 223 30.80 39.24 14.01
CA PHE A 223 31.39 38.73 12.78
C PHE A 223 31.82 37.27 12.96
N TYR A 224 31.65 36.47 11.91
CA TYR A 224 32.12 35.08 11.84
C TYR A 224 32.76 34.81 10.47
N ILE A 225 33.97 34.25 10.44
CA ILE A 225 34.71 33.80 9.24
C ILE A 225 34.99 32.30 9.34
N GLN A 226 34.42 31.50 8.44
CA GLN A 226 34.66 30.05 8.33
C GLN A 226 35.71 29.69 7.26
N SER A 227 36.00 30.58 6.31
CA SER A 227 36.99 30.35 5.23
C SER A 227 37.86 31.58 4.95
N SER A 228 39.07 31.39 4.40
CA SER A 228 40.13 32.41 4.32
C SER A 228 39.88 33.60 3.36
N ARG A 229 38.66 33.79 2.85
CA ARG A 229 38.31 34.89 1.92
C ARG A 229 36.92 35.52 2.12
N TYR A 230 36.04 34.96 2.96
CA TYR A 230 34.65 35.43 3.09
C TYR A 230 34.12 35.35 4.52
N PHE A 231 33.34 36.35 4.92
CA PHE A 231 32.62 36.40 6.19
C PHE A 231 31.28 35.68 6.04
N ASP A 232 30.94 34.76 6.94
CA ASP A 232 29.68 34.03 6.86
C ASP A 232 28.50 34.86 7.36
N LYS A 233 28.69 35.62 8.45
CA LYS A 233 27.62 36.43 9.04
C LYS A 233 28.13 37.70 9.71
N LEU A 234 27.51 38.83 9.36
CA LEU A 234 27.53 40.12 10.06
C LEU A 234 26.18 40.30 10.78
N TYR A 235 26.22 40.54 12.09
CA TYR A 235 25.04 40.88 12.88
C TYR A 235 25.26 42.22 13.58
N ILE A 236 24.38 43.19 13.35
CA ILE A 236 24.41 44.51 14.00
C ILE A 236 23.05 44.75 14.67
N LYS A 237 23.05 45.16 15.94
CA LYS A 237 21.82 45.48 16.68
C LYS A 237 21.93 46.76 17.52
N ASN A 238 20.86 47.57 17.51
CA ASN A 238 20.69 48.82 18.26
C ASN A 238 21.75 49.89 17.90
N VAL A 239 21.90 50.22 16.61
CA VAL A 239 22.91 51.17 16.11
C VAL A 239 22.26 52.23 15.21
N THR A 240 22.72 53.48 15.33
CA THR A 240 22.33 54.58 14.45
C THR A 240 23.42 54.83 13.40
N PHE A 241 23.05 54.96 12.13
CA PHE A 241 23.95 55.36 11.04
C PHE A 241 23.71 56.83 10.72
N ASN A 242 24.72 57.67 10.95
CA ASN A 242 24.60 59.12 10.74
C ASN A 242 24.95 59.56 9.32
N SER A 243 25.53 58.68 8.50
CA SER A 243 25.91 58.94 7.11
C SER A 243 25.74 57.68 6.24
N SER A 244 25.60 57.90 4.92
CA SER A 244 25.45 56.81 3.94
C SER A 244 26.62 55.84 4.01
N THR A 245 26.31 54.55 4.16
CA THR A 245 27.30 53.50 4.45
C THR A 245 27.03 52.27 3.60
N GLU A 246 28.08 51.75 2.96
CA GLU A 246 28.03 50.48 2.23
C GLU A 246 28.43 49.31 3.15
N LEU A 247 27.59 48.28 3.20
CA LEU A 247 27.82 47.04 3.95
C LEU A 247 27.89 45.84 2.99
N GLY A 248 28.57 44.77 3.42
CA GLY A 248 28.39 43.45 2.81
C GLY A 248 29.42 43.00 1.79
N ARG A 249 30.48 43.76 1.51
CA ARG A 249 31.61 43.27 0.70
C ARG A 249 32.18 42.01 1.36
N ASP A 250 32.21 40.93 0.59
CA ASP A 250 32.69 39.60 1.00
C ASP A 250 31.96 38.98 2.21
N ILE A 251 30.75 39.45 2.54
CA ILE A 251 29.87 38.87 3.55
C ILE A 251 28.77 38.02 2.89
N LYS A 252 28.48 36.85 3.46
CA LYS A 252 27.43 35.92 3.00
C LYS A 252 26.07 36.19 3.64
N GLU A 253 26.00 36.50 4.93
CA GLU A 253 24.77 36.85 5.65
C GLU A 253 24.90 38.20 6.36
N ILE A 254 23.93 39.09 6.21
CA ILE A 254 23.77 40.31 7.01
C ILE A 254 22.47 40.20 7.80
N GLN A 255 22.52 40.52 9.09
CA GLN A 255 21.35 40.75 9.92
C GLN A 255 21.47 42.07 10.68
N LEU A 256 20.58 43.01 10.38
CA LEU A 256 20.47 44.33 10.98
C LEU A 256 19.20 44.35 11.85
N VAL A 257 19.30 44.74 13.12
CA VAL A 257 18.16 44.73 14.06
C VAL A 257 18.07 46.04 14.84
N ASN A 258 16.91 46.68 14.89
CA ASN A 258 16.71 47.99 15.52
C ASN A 258 17.74 49.03 15.02
N ILE A 259 17.92 49.13 13.71
CA ILE A 259 18.85 50.09 13.08
C ILE A 259 18.11 51.35 12.67
N ILE A 260 18.70 52.52 12.92
CA ILE A 260 18.16 53.81 12.47
C ILE A 260 19.17 54.46 11.53
N ALA A 261 18.84 54.65 10.26
CA ALA A 261 19.55 55.57 9.38
C ALA A 261 18.91 56.96 9.48
N THR A 262 19.72 58.01 9.64
CA THR A 262 19.24 59.40 9.64
C THR A 262 18.66 59.80 8.28
N ASN A 263 17.91 60.90 8.22
CA ASN A 263 17.02 61.21 7.08
C ASN A 263 17.69 61.27 5.69
N ASP A 264 19.00 61.48 5.61
CA ASP A 264 19.78 61.49 4.36
C ASP A 264 20.76 60.32 4.22
N ALA A 265 20.91 59.49 5.26
CA ALA A 265 21.79 58.33 5.23
C ALA A 265 21.13 57.15 4.51
N VAL A 266 21.83 56.62 3.51
CA VAL A 266 21.43 55.40 2.77
C VAL A 266 22.33 54.24 3.17
N ILE A 267 21.73 53.16 3.68
CA ILE A 267 22.44 51.90 3.94
C ILE A 267 22.41 51.07 2.66
N SER A 268 23.54 51.01 1.96
CA SER A 268 23.68 50.23 0.73
C SER A 268 24.21 48.83 1.04
N ILE A 269 23.66 47.78 0.44
CA ILE A 269 24.15 46.41 0.64
C ILE A 269 24.75 45.86 -0.66
N TYR A 270 25.99 45.37 -0.56
CA TYR A 270 26.78 44.88 -1.68
C TYR A 270 26.34 43.49 -2.15
N LYS A 271 26.52 43.22 -3.46
CA LYS A 271 26.02 42.03 -4.17
C LYS A 271 26.57 40.66 -3.74
N SER A 272 27.55 40.61 -2.84
CA SER A 272 28.13 39.35 -2.33
C SER A 272 27.18 38.60 -1.41
N CYS A 273 26.32 39.31 -0.66
CA CYS A 273 25.46 38.68 0.34
C CYS A 273 24.47 37.69 -0.30
N GLN A 274 24.35 36.53 0.33
CA GLN A 274 23.34 35.53 0.05
C GLN A 274 22.12 35.71 0.94
N ILE A 275 22.29 36.17 2.18
CA ILE A 275 21.19 36.38 3.13
C ILE A 275 21.24 37.82 3.64
N ILE A 276 20.09 38.49 3.66
CA ILE A 276 19.89 39.80 4.29
C ILE A 276 18.66 39.67 5.19
N VAL A 277 18.76 40.18 6.41
CA VAL A 277 17.66 40.29 7.37
C VAL A 277 17.73 41.70 7.96
N LEU A 278 16.63 42.45 7.89
CA LEU A 278 16.46 43.77 8.49
C LEU A 278 15.23 43.67 9.41
N GLU A 279 15.38 43.90 10.70
CA GLU A 279 14.31 43.76 11.69
C GLU A 279 14.18 45.07 12.47
N ASN A 280 12.98 45.66 12.52
CA ASN A 280 12.68 46.91 13.23
C ASN A 280 13.58 48.09 12.81
N CYS A 281 13.98 48.12 11.54
CA CYS A 281 14.87 49.15 11.01
C CYS A 281 14.09 50.38 10.54
N VAL A 282 14.73 51.56 10.54
CA VAL A 282 14.17 52.85 10.11
C VAL A 282 15.17 53.54 9.15
N GLY A 283 14.66 54.21 8.11
CA GLY A 283 15.45 54.95 7.13
C GLY A 283 15.59 54.27 5.76
N LYS A 284 16.53 54.75 4.94
CA LYS A 284 16.66 54.40 3.51
C LYS A 284 17.65 53.25 3.28
N PHE A 285 17.24 52.25 2.49
CA PHE A 285 18.04 51.06 2.15
C PHE A 285 18.18 50.91 0.63
N ASP A 286 19.41 50.62 0.15
CA ASP A 286 19.70 50.40 -1.27
C ASP A 286 20.32 49.03 -1.55
N LEU A 287 19.49 48.13 -2.10
CA LEU A 287 19.86 46.80 -2.60
C LEU A 287 19.96 46.77 -4.15
N SER A 288 20.05 47.93 -4.82
CA SER A 288 20.04 48.03 -6.30
C SER A 288 21.19 47.26 -6.97
N LYS A 289 22.29 47.04 -6.24
CA LYS A 289 23.43 46.19 -6.65
C LYS A 289 23.10 44.68 -6.71
N MET A 290 21.99 44.26 -6.11
CA MET A 290 21.47 42.88 -6.16
C MET A 290 20.24 42.74 -7.06
N VAL A 291 19.27 43.63 -6.91
CA VAL A 291 17.94 43.56 -7.54
C VAL A 291 17.50 44.93 -8.00
N THR A 292 16.97 45.04 -9.22
CA THR A 292 16.66 46.32 -9.89
C THR A 292 15.61 47.18 -9.18
N TRP A 293 14.80 46.57 -8.32
CA TRP A 293 13.77 47.21 -7.48
C TRP A 293 14.25 47.54 -6.06
N GLY A 294 15.51 47.24 -5.72
CA GLY A 294 16.01 47.14 -4.35
C GLY A 294 16.11 48.42 -3.50
N ARG A 295 15.51 49.54 -3.91
CA ARG A 295 15.50 50.80 -3.14
C ARG A 295 14.17 50.96 -2.42
N PHE A 296 14.20 51.08 -1.10
CA PHE A 296 12.99 51.25 -0.27
C PHE A 296 13.30 51.98 1.05
N GLU A 297 12.25 52.49 1.71
CA GLU A 297 12.35 53.23 2.96
C GLU A 297 11.50 52.60 4.05
N PHE A 298 12.06 52.45 5.26
CA PHE A 298 11.31 52.06 6.44
C PHE A 298 10.95 53.30 7.26
N LYS A 299 9.66 53.64 7.27
CA LYS A 299 9.14 54.79 8.02
C LYS A 299 8.85 54.50 9.48
N ASN A 300 8.87 53.24 9.92
CA ASN A 300 8.62 52.86 11.31
C ASN A 300 9.52 51.72 11.80
N ASN A 301 9.69 51.64 13.11
CA ASN A 301 10.52 50.64 13.79
C ASN A 301 9.84 49.26 13.93
N THR A 302 8.81 48.98 13.12
CA THR A 302 8.15 47.66 13.05
C THR A 302 8.38 46.96 11.71
N SER A 303 9.07 47.63 10.77
CA SER A 303 9.40 47.09 9.46
C SER A 303 10.33 45.89 9.58
N THR A 304 10.00 44.79 8.90
CA THR A 304 10.89 43.62 8.77
C THR A 304 11.08 43.27 7.31
N PHE A 305 12.31 43.02 6.88
CA PHE A 305 12.67 42.58 5.55
C PHE A 305 13.64 41.40 5.64
N ARG A 306 13.50 40.42 4.77
CA ARG A 306 14.47 39.32 4.61
C ARG A 306 14.60 38.97 3.14
N LEU A 307 15.82 38.65 2.70
CA LEU A 307 16.16 38.19 1.36
C LEU A 307 17.13 37.00 1.48
N VAL A 308 16.89 35.91 0.76
CA VAL A 308 17.74 34.69 0.74
C VAL A 308 17.96 34.26 -0.71
N ASN A 309 19.15 34.54 -1.24
CA ASN A 309 19.67 34.19 -2.56
C ASN A 309 20.42 32.84 -2.53
N GLN A 310 19.74 31.77 -2.94
CA GLN A 310 20.30 30.43 -3.14
C GLN A 310 20.91 30.31 -4.55
N LYS A 311 22.17 30.76 -4.71
CA LYS A 311 22.89 30.79 -6.01
C LYS A 311 22.87 29.46 -6.77
N GLU A 312 22.96 28.31 -6.09
CA GLU A 312 22.94 26.97 -6.72
C GLU A 312 21.64 26.63 -7.45
N LYS A 313 20.51 27.22 -7.03
CA LYS A 313 19.18 26.99 -7.62
C LYS A 313 18.61 28.25 -8.29
N ASN A 314 19.34 29.37 -8.18
CA ASN A 314 18.92 30.69 -8.63
C ASN A 314 17.61 31.17 -7.94
N ILE A 315 17.41 30.84 -6.66
CA ILE A 315 16.18 31.15 -5.89
C ILE A 315 16.42 32.35 -4.97
N TYR A 316 15.52 33.34 -5.00
CA TYR A 316 15.43 34.46 -4.06
C TYR A 316 14.18 34.33 -3.18
N GLU A 317 14.33 34.01 -1.89
CA GLU A 317 13.23 34.05 -0.91
C GLU A 317 13.20 35.41 -0.20
N ILE A 318 12.11 36.15 -0.37
CA ILE A 318 11.88 37.50 0.15
C ILE A 318 10.77 37.46 1.22
N SER A 319 10.92 38.22 2.30
CA SER A 319 9.87 38.47 3.29
C SER A 319 9.86 39.96 3.63
N MET A 320 8.69 40.57 3.79
CA MET A 320 8.51 42.02 3.91
C MET A 320 7.32 42.35 4.82
N LYS A 321 7.45 43.31 5.73
CA LYS A 321 6.38 43.83 6.60
C LYS A 321 6.53 45.33 6.79
N ASN A 322 5.43 46.07 6.72
CA ASN A 322 5.34 47.50 7.05
C ASN A 322 6.39 48.37 6.34
N ILE A 323 6.52 48.25 5.01
CA ILE A 323 7.51 48.95 4.18
C ILE A 323 6.83 50.05 3.35
N TYR A 324 7.45 51.22 3.22
CA TYR A 324 7.00 52.27 2.31
C TYR A 324 7.85 52.25 1.04
N TYR A 325 7.19 52.19 -0.12
CA TYR A 325 7.85 52.17 -1.42
C TYR A 325 7.47 53.43 -2.19
N ASP A 326 8.43 54.35 -2.31
CA ASP A 326 8.27 55.58 -3.06
C ASP A 326 9.09 55.51 -4.35
N LYS A 327 8.40 55.52 -5.50
CA LYS A 327 9.04 55.65 -6.81
C LYS A 327 8.07 56.28 -7.80
N THR A 328 8.23 57.56 -8.04
CA THR A 328 7.66 58.25 -9.19
C THR A 328 8.07 57.55 -10.49
N LEU A 329 7.11 57.41 -11.41
CA LEU A 329 7.30 56.80 -12.72
C LEU A 329 6.84 57.77 -13.79
N GLU A 330 7.81 58.34 -14.51
CA GLU A 330 7.54 58.97 -15.79
C GLU A 330 7.36 57.85 -16.84
N SER A 331 6.13 57.70 -17.33
CA SER A 331 5.73 56.73 -18.35
C SER A 331 5.44 57.46 -19.65
N ASN A 332 6.38 57.43 -20.60
CA ASN A 332 6.29 58.27 -21.81
C ASN A 332 5.32 57.75 -22.90
N ASN A 333 4.75 56.54 -22.76
CA ASN A 333 4.14 55.83 -23.91
C ASN A 333 2.65 55.44 -23.78
N LEU A 334 1.97 55.70 -22.66
CA LEU A 334 0.52 55.49 -22.55
C LEU A 334 -0.12 56.66 -21.79
N GLY A 335 -1.06 57.36 -22.44
CA GLY A 335 -1.70 58.55 -21.89
C GLY A 335 -2.60 58.24 -20.70
N GLY A 336 -2.07 58.40 -19.49
CA GLY A 336 -2.80 58.33 -18.23
C GLY A 336 -1.87 58.40 -17.02
N GLU A 337 -1.93 59.49 -16.24
CA GLU A 337 -1.31 59.53 -14.92
C GLU A 337 -2.01 58.53 -13.98
N ILE A 338 -1.38 57.38 -13.71
CA ILE A 338 -1.80 56.49 -12.61
C ILE A 338 -0.94 56.80 -11.38
N LYS A 339 -1.40 57.76 -10.56
CA LYS A 339 -0.86 57.99 -9.21
C LYS A 339 -1.46 56.97 -8.23
N ALA A 340 -0.90 55.76 -8.21
CA ALA A 340 -1.18 54.77 -7.18
C ALA A 340 -0.32 55.06 -5.93
N ILE A 341 -0.90 55.68 -4.91
CA ILE A 341 -0.32 55.78 -3.56
C ILE A 341 -1.01 54.73 -2.69
N GLU A 342 -0.40 53.56 -2.52
CA GLU A 342 -0.91 52.52 -1.64
C GLU A 342 0.02 52.30 -0.44
N THR A 343 -0.58 52.25 0.76
CA THR A 343 0.09 51.90 2.00
C THR A 343 -0.21 50.45 2.36
N LEU A 344 0.80 49.59 2.28
CA LEU A 344 0.76 48.20 2.78
C LEU A 344 0.80 48.20 4.33
N SER A 345 -0.38 48.14 4.96
CA SER A 345 -0.51 48.05 6.42
C SER A 345 -0.51 46.60 6.94
N ASP A 346 0.09 46.41 8.12
CA ASP A 346 -0.08 45.32 9.10
C ASP A 346 -0.18 43.84 8.65
N GLY A 347 0.67 43.41 7.72
CA GLY A 347 0.87 41.97 7.45
C GLY A 347 2.30 41.61 6.98
N PRO A 348 2.93 40.53 7.48
CA PRO A 348 4.17 40.00 6.90
C PRO A 348 3.88 39.22 5.62
N LEU A 349 4.33 39.80 4.50
CA LEU A 349 4.32 39.30 3.13
C LEU A 349 5.51 38.34 2.93
N ASN A 350 5.28 37.10 2.48
CA ASN A 350 6.34 36.13 2.18
C ASN A 350 6.27 35.70 0.71
N ILE A 351 7.35 35.91 -0.04
CA ILE A 351 7.46 35.74 -1.50
C ILE A 351 8.70 34.90 -1.82
N MET A 352 8.56 33.67 -2.33
CA MET A 352 9.72 32.87 -2.76
C MET A 352 9.80 32.81 -4.29
N MET A 353 10.82 33.42 -4.90
CA MET A 353 11.04 33.51 -6.35
C MET A 353 12.14 32.55 -6.83
N ASN A 354 11.95 31.87 -7.96
CA ASN A 354 13.01 31.08 -8.61
C ASN A 354 13.31 31.64 -10.02
N MET A 355 14.59 31.89 -10.32
CA MET A 355 15.04 32.46 -11.60
C MET A 355 15.38 31.38 -12.65
N ASN A 356 15.60 30.11 -12.23
CA ASN A 356 15.86 28.97 -13.13
C ASN A 356 14.61 28.10 -13.36
N ARG A 357 13.50 28.35 -12.67
CA ARG A 357 12.18 27.75 -12.89
C ARG A 357 11.14 28.84 -12.64
N GLU A 358 10.26 29.11 -13.59
CA GLU A 358 9.24 30.19 -13.55
C GLU A 358 8.14 29.94 -12.49
N HIS A 359 8.51 29.92 -11.21
CA HIS A 359 7.61 29.72 -10.09
C HIS A 359 7.92 30.71 -8.97
N VAL A 360 6.87 31.41 -8.53
CA VAL A 360 6.84 32.18 -7.30
C VAL A 360 5.86 31.51 -6.33
N VAL A 361 6.16 31.45 -5.03
CA VAL A 361 5.29 30.84 -4.01
C VAL A 361 5.02 31.82 -2.87
N TYR A 362 3.74 31.95 -2.50
CA TYR A 362 3.25 32.88 -1.47
C TYR A 362 2.74 32.17 -0.22
N LYS A 363 2.91 32.78 0.96
CA LYS A 363 2.39 32.27 2.26
C LYS A 363 1.98 33.37 3.25
N ASN A 364 0.73 33.86 3.16
CA ASN A 364 -0.12 34.25 4.30
C ASN A 364 -1.58 34.55 3.87
N LYS A 365 -2.54 34.59 4.81
CA LYS A 365 -3.95 34.22 4.55
C LYS A 365 -5.00 35.32 4.25
N GLN A 366 -4.69 36.62 4.17
CA GLN A 366 -5.74 37.65 4.39
C GLN A 366 -5.76 38.94 3.54
N TRP A 367 -4.96 39.05 2.47
CA TRP A 367 -4.75 40.36 1.80
C TRP A 367 -5.13 40.37 0.32
N TYR A 368 -5.66 41.50 -0.15
CA TYR A 368 -5.84 41.79 -1.57
C TYR A 368 -4.48 42.09 -2.21
N VAL A 369 -4.27 41.61 -3.44
CA VAL A 369 -3.08 41.89 -4.25
C VAL A 369 -3.54 42.51 -5.55
N ASP A 370 -3.11 43.74 -5.85
CA ASP A 370 -3.33 44.31 -7.18
C ASP A 370 -2.42 43.64 -8.20
N ILE A 371 -3.06 42.84 -9.08
CA ILE A 371 -2.40 42.09 -10.13
C ILE A 371 -1.92 43.02 -11.26
N ALA A 372 -2.51 44.21 -11.43
CA ALA A 372 -2.12 45.17 -12.46
C ALA A 372 -0.71 45.73 -12.22
N PHE A 373 -0.38 46.10 -10.98
CA PHE A 373 0.96 46.56 -10.58
C PHE A 373 2.07 45.54 -10.91
N LEU A 374 1.80 44.25 -10.73
CA LEU A 374 2.77 43.16 -10.97
C LEU A 374 2.95 42.85 -12.47
N LEU A 375 1.92 43.06 -13.29
CA LEU A 375 1.99 42.86 -14.75
C LEU A 375 2.64 44.04 -15.49
N TYR A 376 2.36 45.28 -15.08
CA TYR A 376 2.81 46.50 -15.78
C TYR A 376 4.33 46.78 -15.69
N LYS A 377 5.07 45.91 -14.99
CA LYS A 377 6.48 46.09 -14.61
C LYS A 377 7.43 45.03 -15.16
N GLU A 378 6.94 44.08 -15.95
CA GLU A 378 7.67 42.89 -16.45
C GLU A 378 8.34 42.04 -15.34
N MET A 379 8.00 42.23 -14.07
CA MET A 379 8.67 41.55 -12.95
C MET A 379 8.38 40.03 -12.88
N ILE A 380 7.36 39.54 -13.58
CA ILE A 380 6.98 38.12 -13.60
C ILE A 380 6.39 37.76 -14.98
N SER A 381 6.97 36.78 -15.68
CA SER A 381 6.45 36.26 -16.97
C SER A 381 5.33 35.22 -16.82
N LYS A 382 5.26 34.52 -15.67
CA LYS A 382 4.17 33.60 -15.29
C LYS A 382 3.86 33.69 -13.79
N GLN A 383 2.62 34.00 -13.44
CA GLN A 383 2.16 33.97 -12.05
C GLN A 383 1.74 32.55 -11.63
N HIS A 384 2.02 32.20 -10.38
CA HIS A 384 1.38 31.11 -9.64
C HIS A 384 0.98 31.64 -8.25
N LEU A 385 -0.31 31.90 -8.04
CA LEU A 385 -0.87 32.45 -6.79
C LEU A 385 -1.41 31.35 -5.86
N THR A 386 -1.40 31.60 -4.55
CA THR A 386 -2.15 30.86 -3.49
C THR A 386 -2.34 31.83 -2.31
N LYS A 387 -3.50 32.05 -1.68
CA LYS A 387 -4.92 31.72 -1.92
C LYS A 387 -5.68 33.07 -1.75
N ASN A 388 -6.90 33.34 -2.24
CA ASN A 388 -8.03 32.50 -2.64
C ASN A 388 -8.33 32.66 -4.15
N THR A 389 -7.32 32.44 -4.97
CA THR A 389 -7.40 32.37 -6.43
C THR A 389 -6.07 31.75 -6.83
N TYR A 390 -6.02 30.44 -7.02
CA TYR A 390 -4.85 29.90 -7.72
C TYR A 390 -4.97 30.24 -9.20
N PHE A 391 -3.84 30.38 -9.86
CA PHE A 391 -3.73 30.46 -11.31
C PHE A 391 -2.40 29.79 -11.64
N TYR A 392 -2.42 28.58 -12.16
CA TYR A 392 -1.22 27.85 -12.57
C TYR A 392 -1.16 27.86 -14.10
N HIS A 393 -0.12 28.43 -14.71
CA HIS A 393 0.23 28.11 -16.10
C HIS A 393 1.50 27.24 -16.14
N PHE A 394 1.38 26.02 -16.66
CA PHE A 394 2.54 25.17 -16.99
C PHE A 394 2.70 25.07 -18.49
N SER A 395 3.94 25.21 -18.99
CA SER A 395 4.31 25.04 -20.40
C SER A 395 5.57 24.16 -20.56
N SER A 396 5.85 23.27 -19.60
CA SER A 396 7.15 22.58 -19.49
C SER A 396 7.38 21.44 -20.50
N HIS A 397 6.33 20.88 -21.12
CA HIS A 397 6.45 19.78 -22.10
C HIS A 397 5.44 19.85 -23.28
N GLY A 398 5.00 21.05 -23.67
CA GLY A 398 4.18 21.23 -24.89
C GLY A 398 2.67 21.07 -24.73
N SER A 399 2.16 20.91 -23.50
CA SER A 399 0.76 21.19 -23.16
C SER A 399 0.68 22.39 -22.22
N ASN A 400 0.01 23.45 -22.67
CA ASN A 400 -0.31 24.60 -21.83
C ASN A 400 -1.44 24.19 -20.87
N LYS A 401 -1.15 24.11 -19.57
CA LYS A 401 -2.14 23.75 -18.55
C LYS A 401 -2.49 24.96 -17.69
N LEU A 402 -3.78 25.25 -17.56
CA LEU A 402 -4.36 26.20 -16.62
C LEU A 402 -4.94 25.43 -15.41
N VAL A 403 -4.63 25.88 -14.19
CA VAL A 403 -5.38 25.44 -12.99
C VAL A 403 -5.81 26.66 -12.17
N ILE A 404 -7.07 26.74 -11.76
CA ILE A 404 -7.61 27.79 -10.89
C ILE A 404 -8.29 27.13 -9.70
N GLU A 405 -8.02 27.59 -8.49
CA GLU A 405 -8.75 27.07 -7.32
C GLU A 405 -9.19 28.16 -6.33
N ASN A 406 -10.26 27.86 -5.57
CA ASN A 406 -10.81 28.65 -4.46
C ASN A 406 -11.16 30.11 -4.82
N ALA A 407 -11.43 30.36 -6.10
CA ALA A 407 -11.51 31.68 -6.72
C ALA A 407 -12.90 32.33 -6.61
N LYS A 408 -12.97 33.65 -6.48
CA LYS A 408 -14.18 34.43 -6.84
C LYS A 408 -13.88 35.42 -7.96
N LEU A 409 -14.46 35.18 -9.14
CA LEU A 409 -14.24 35.97 -10.35
C LEU A 409 -15.39 36.95 -10.57
N LYS A 410 -15.11 38.25 -10.43
CA LYS A 410 -16.07 39.37 -10.58
C LYS A 410 -16.27 39.87 -12.02
N GLY A 411 -15.45 39.38 -12.94
CA GLY A 411 -15.49 39.74 -14.35
C GLY A 411 -15.94 38.57 -15.23
N THR A 412 -16.23 38.86 -16.49
CA THR A 412 -16.29 37.83 -17.53
C THR A 412 -14.86 37.46 -17.93
N TRP A 413 -14.56 36.16 -17.99
CA TRP A 413 -13.25 35.65 -18.40
C TRP A 413 -13.43 34.78 -19.64
N SER A 414 -12.58 34.98 -20.64
CA SER A 414 -12.51 34.10 -21.82
C SER A 414 -11.09 33.63 -22.01
N LEU A 415 -10.92 32.31 -22.19
CA LEU A 415 -9.65 31.68 -22.50
C LEU A 415 -9.40 31.55 -24.01
N ALA A 416 -10.34 31.99 -24.85
CA ALA A 416 -10.23 31.91 -26.30
C ALA A 416 -8.92 32.54 -26.80
N LYS A 417 -8.18 31.81 -27.65
CA LYS A 417 -6.87 32.16 -28.24
C LYS A 417 -5.66 32.04 -27.30
N ASN A 418 -5.82 31.62 -26.05
CA ASN A 418 -4.69 31.44 -25.12
C ASN A 418 -4.00 30.06 -25.23
N GLY A 419 -4.50 29.17 -26.10
CA GLY A 419 -3.84 27.91 -26.46
C GLY A 419 -3.68 26.91 -25.30
N PHE A 420 -4.54 26.98 -24.27
CA PHE A 420 -4.55 26.03 -23.16
C PHE A 420 -5.09 24.67 -23.60
N ARG A 421 -4.27 23.62 -23.45
CA ARG A 421 -4.64 22.21 -23.71
C ARG A 421 -5.30 21.54 -22.51
N GLU A 422 -5.07 22.03 -21.29
CA GLU A 422 -5.71 21.50 -20.08
C GLU A 422 -6.22 22.67 -19.22
N VAL A 423 -7.43 22.55 -18.65
CA VAL A 423 -8.02 23.53 -17.74
C VAL A 423 -8.58 22.78 -16.52
N ILE A 424 -8.19 23.19 -15.31
CA ILE A 424 -8.72 22.65 -14.06
C ILE A 424 -9.25 23.79 -13.19
N LEU A 425 -10.49 23.72 -12.73
CA LEU A 425 -11.16 24.71 -11.89
C LEU A 425 -11.69 24.01 -10.63
N ILE A 426 -11.30 24.43 -9.43
CA ILE A 426 -11.71 23.78 -8.16
C ILE A 426 -12.19 24.84 -7.17
N ASP A 427 -13.40 24.76 -6.60
CA ASP A 427 -13.94 25.81 -5.71
C ASP A 427 -13.99 27.22 -6.37
N VAL A 428 -14.29 27.31 -7.67
CA VAL A 428 -14.33 28.59 -8.42
C VAL A 428 -15.75 29.14 -8.51
N GLN A 429 -16.02 30.29 -7.91
CA GLN A 429 -17.27 31.05 -8.02
C GLN A 429 -17.15 32.16 -9.06
N ILE A 430 -18.06 32.19 -10.04
CA ILE A 430 -18.27 33.30 -10.96
C ILE A 430 -19.39 34.19 -10.40
N GLU A 431 -19.22 35.51 -10.48
CA GLU A 431 -20.24 36.48 -10.06
C GLU A 431 -21.50 36.41 -10.96
N GLN A 432 -22.63 36.87 -10.42
CA GLN A 432 -23.90 36.91 -11.17
C GLN A 432 -23.74 37.73 -12.46
N ASP A 433 -24.43 37.31 -13.52
CA ASP A 433 -24.38 37.87 -14.88
C ASP A 433 -23.00 37.90 -15.57
N ARG A 434 -21.98 37.26 -14.97
CA ARG A 434 -20.67 37.00 -15.59
C ARG A 434 -20.55 35.53 -16.02
N PHE A 435 -19.56 35.23 -16.86
CA PHE A 435 -19.25 33.86 -17.28
C PHE A 435 -17.75 33.60 -17.40
N PHE A 436 -17.38 32.32 -17.36
CA PHE A 436 -16.03 31.83 -17.65
C PHE A 436 -16.07 30.94 -18.89
N GLU A 437 -15.44 31.38 -19.97
CA GLU A 437 -15.41 30.69 -21.27
C GLU A 437 -14.07 29.96 -21.48
N ILE A 438 -14.16 28.68 -21.84
CA ILE A 438 -13.02 27.80 -22.07
C ILE A 438 -12.86 27.54 -23.57
N ASP A 439 -11.63 27.60 -24.07
CA ASP A 439 -11.31 27.47 -25.50
C ASP A 439 -11.60 26.07 -26.06
N THR A 440 -12.17 26.01 -27.26
CA THR A 440 -12.43 24.80 -28.06
C THR A 440 -11.19 23.95 -28.34
N GLU A 441 -9.98 24.52 -28.33
CA GLU A 441 -8.74 23.76 -28.49
C GLU A 441 -8.35 22.92 -27.25
N CYS A 442 -9.05 23.10 -26.13
CA CYS A 442 -8.74 22.42 -24.88
C CYS A 442 -8.95 20.90 -24.98
N THR A 443 -7.90 20.14 -24.67
CA THR A 443 -7.90 18.67 -24.69
C THR A 443 -8.40 18.05 -23.38
N SER A 444 -8.42 18.78 -22.27
CA SER A 444 -8.98 18.30 -21.00
C SER A 444 -9.51 19.45 -20.13
N VAL A 445 -10.74 19.34 -19.65
CA VAL A 445 -11.37 20.28 -18.72
C VAL A 445 -11.83 19.55 -17.47
N PHE A 446 -11.46 20.02 -16.28
CA PHE A 446 -11.98 19.53 -15.01
C PHE A 446 -12.53 20.71 -14.19
N LEU A 447 -13.81 20.68 -13.82
CA LEU A 447 -14.40 21.58 -12.84
C LEU A 447 -14.81 20.76 -11.62
N GLN A 448 -14.59 21.28 -10.42
CA GLN A 448 -15.03 20.66 -9.17
C GLN A 448 -15.50 21.75 -8.20
N ARG A 449 -16.67 21.60 -7.58
CA ARG A 449 -17.23 22.55 -6.59
C ARG A 449 -17.32 23.99 -7.09
N CYS A 450 -17.50 24.18 -8.40
CA CYS A 450 -17.51 25.49 -9.04
C CYS A 450 -18.93 26.07 -9.04
N THR A 451 -19.12 27.39 -8.94
CA THR A 451 -20.45 28.02 -8.99
C THR A 451 -20.50 29.18 -9.97
N GLY A 452 -21.67 29.49 -10.50
CA GLY A 452 -21.87 30.47 -11.58
C GLY A 452 -21.81 29.86 -12.98
N ARG A 453 -21.58 30.68 -14.00
CA ARG A 453 -21.84 30.35 -15.41
C ARG A 453 -20.56 30.03 -16.18
N PHE A 454 -20.51 28.86 -16.82
CA PHE A 454 -19.36 28.34 -17.55
C PHE A 454 -19.72 28.00 -19.00
N ILE A 455 -18.99 28.55 -19.96
CA ILE A 455 -19.10 28.17 -21.38
C ILE A 455 -17.98 27.16 -21.64
N ILE A 456 -18.37 25.91 -21.92
CA ILE A 456 -17.45 24.76 -21.94
C ILE A 456 -17.44 24.16 -23.36
N PRO A 457 -16.25 23.83 -23.93
CA PRO A 457 -16.13 23.19 -25.23
C PRO A 457 -17.05 21.99 -25.41
N GLY A 458 -17.83 22.05 -26.48
CA GLY A 458 -18.76 20.98 -26.82
C GLY A 458 -20.02 20.91 -25.96
N ILE A 459 -20.25 21.84 -25.02
CA ILE A 459 -21.51 21.93 -24.26
C ILE A 459 -22.08 23.36 -24.30
N SER A 460 -23.26 23.53 -24.88
CA SER A 460 -24.05 24.75 -24.76
C SER A 460 -25.43 24.46 -24.13
N SER A 461 -26.10 25.50 -23.66
CA SER A 461 -27.55 25.47 -23.41
C SER A 461 -28.30 25.98 -24.65
N ASP A 462 -29.60 25.71 -24.78
CA ASP A 462 -30.39 26.10 -25.97
C ASP A 462 -30.34 27.61 -26.31
N LYS A 463 -30.06 28.48 -25.32
CA LYS A 463 -29.88 29.92 -25.51
C LYS A 463 -28.42 30.33 -25.81
N ASN A 464 -27.53 29.37 -26.04
CA ASN A 464 -26.07 29.51 -26.12
C ASN A 464 -25.44 30.20 -24.88
N GLU A 465 -26.05 30.03 -23.71
CA GLU A 465 -25.68 30.76 -22.49
C GLU A 465 -24.59 30.06 -21.64
N GLY A 466 -24.18 28.85 -22.02
CA GLY A 466 -23.33 27.98 -21.21
C GLY A 466 -24.11 27.23 -20.11
N ILE A 467 -23.39 26.55 -19.21
CA ILE A 467 -23.93 25.81 -18.06
C ILE A 467 -23.87 26.69 -16.82
N ASN A 468 -24.98 26.79 -16.08
CA ASN A 468 -25.02 27.47 -14.78
C ASN A 468 -24.91 26.43 -13.65
N LEU A 469 -23.83 26.50 -12.89
CA LEU A 469 -23.51 25.64 -11.76
C LEU A 469 -23.92 26.31 -10.44
N SER A 470 -24.83 25.70 -9.67
CA SER A 470 -25.35 26.29 -8.41
C SER A 470 -25.00 25.52 -7.15
N ASP A 471 -24.59 24.25 -7.25
CA ASP A 471 -24.29 23.37 -6.12
C ASP A 471 -22.78 23.38 -5.80
N VAL A 472 -22.41 23.30 -4.52
CA VAL A 472 -21.00 23.18 -4.09
C VAL A 472 -20.45 21.76 -4.23
N GLU A 473 -21.27 20.73 -4.47
CA GLU A 473 -20.80 19.35 -4.67
C GLU A 473 -20.58 18.95 -6.14
N ASN A 474 -20.74 19.88 -7.09
CA ASN A 474 -20.67 19.55 -8.52
C ASN A 474 -19.27 19.12 -9.01
N SER A 475 -19.25 18.43 -10.13
CA SER A 475 -18.04 18.13 -10.89
C SER A 475 -18.34 17.93 -12.37
N ILE A 476 -17.46 18.42 -13.24
CA ILE A 476 -17.47 18.18 -14.69
C ILE A 476 -16.05 17.77 -15.09
N LEU A 477 -15.87 16.62 -15.71
CA LEU A 477 -14.61 16.18 -16.32
C LEU A 477 -14.84 15.94 -17.81
N ILE A 478 -13.99 16.49 -18.66
CA ILE A 478 -14.00 16.29 -20.10
C ILE A 478 -12.56 16.03 -20.51
N TYR A 479 -12.30 15.01 -21.34
CA TYR A 479 -10.96 14.79 -21.88
C TYR A 479 -11.00 14.14 -23.26
N LYS A 480 -10.02 14.47 -24.09
CA LYS A 480 -9.83 13.98 -25.45
C LYS A 480 -9.24 12.58 -25.41
N VAL A 481 -9.94 11.62 -26.02
CA VAL A 481 -9.49 10.21 -26.12
C VAL A 481 -8.71 10.00 -27.41
N LYS A 482 -9.21 10.55 -28.52
CA LYS A 482 -8.60 10.52 -29.85
C LYS A 482 -8.87 11.84 -30.57
N GLU A 483 -8.33 12.01 -31.77
CA GLU A 483 -8.59 13.21 -32.56
C GLU A 483 -10.11 13.45 -32.73
N ASN A 484 -10.56 14.62 -32.27
CA ASN A 484 -11.96 15.06 -32.23
C ASN A 484 -12.96 14.18 -31.45
N ILE A 485 -12.50 13.21 -30.65
CA ILE A 485 -13.33 12.28 -29.86
C ILE A 485 -13.03 12.46 -28.36
N TYR A 486 -14.08 12.67 -27.56
CA TYR A 486 -13.98 13.05 -26.16
C TYR A 486 -14.79 12.14 -25.22
N ASN A 487 -14.36 12.05 -23.96
CA ASN A 487 -15.14 11.53 -22.84
C ASN A 487 -15.63 12.68 -21.96
N TYR A 488 -16.82 12.53 -21.39
CA TYR A 488 -17.51 13.48 -20.53
C TYR A 488 -18.00 12.77 -19.26
N GLU A 489 -17.72 13.32 -18.08
CA GLU A 489 -18.30 12.92 -16.80
C GLU A 489 -18.88 14.15 -16.10
N LEU A 490 -20.17 14.14 -15.77
CA LEU A 490 -20.87 15.24 -15.10
C LEU A 490 -21.50 14.68 -13.83
N SER A 491 -21.36 15.36 -12.69
CA SER A 491 -21.98 14.90 -11.45
C SER A 491 -22.43 16.00 -10.50
N ASN A 492 -23.54 15.74 -9.77
CA ASN A 492 -24.18 16.64 -8.81
C ASN A 492 -24.52 18.02 -9.45
N ILE A 493 -25.24 18.01 -10.57
CA ILE A 493 -25.58 19.24 -11.32
C ILE A 493 -27.09 19.37 -11.46
N GLN A 494 -27.62 20.55 -11.10
CA GLN A 494 -29.01 20.92 -11.35
C GLN A 494 -29.11 21.76 -12.62
N LEU A 495 -29.77 21.22 -13.64
CA LEU A 495 -29.94 21.84 -14.94
C LEU A 495 -31.15 22.79 -14.93
N LYS A 496 -31.00 23.95 -15.58
CA LYS A 496 -32.05 24.97 -15.71
C LYS A 496 -32.69 25.03 -17.11
N GLY A 497 -32.27 24.15 -18.00
CA GLY A 497 -32.69 24.09 -19.40
C GLY A 497 -31.88 23.05 -20.16
N ASN A 498 -32.29 22.77 -21.39
CA ASN A 498 -31.69 21.78 -22.29
C ASN A 498 -30.18 21.98 -22.45
N ILE A 499 -29.45 20.86 -22.52
CA ILE A 499 -28.01 20.82 -22.80
C ILE A 499 -27.78 20.26 -24.19
N VAL A 500 -27.00 20.97 -25.00
CA VAL A 500 -26.61 20.60 -26.35
C VAL A 500 -25.13 20.19 -26.37
N PHE A 501 -24.85 18.94 -26.74
CA PHE A 501 -23.50 18.42 -26.93
C PHE A 501 -23.10 18.52 -28.41
N THR A 502 -22.03 19.27 -28.73
CA THR A 502 -21.64 19.61 -30.12
C THR A 502 -20.36 18.92 -30.62
N LEU A 503 -19.71 18.11 -29.79
CA LEU A 503 -18.51 17.30 -30.13
C LEU A 503 -18.85 15.81 -30.27
N VAL A 504 -17.95 15.03 -30.87
CA VAL A 504 -18.10 13.56 -30.95
C VAL A 504 -17.69 12.97 -29.60
N ILE A 505 -18.58 12.16 -29.02
CA ILE A 505 -18.42 11.64 -27.67
C ILE A 505 -18.23 10.12 -27.73
N HIS A 506 -17.14 9.60 -27.17
CA HIS A 506 -16.98 8.17 -26.97
C HIS A 506 -17.74 7.69 -25.72
N THR A 507 -17.69 8.45 -24.63
CA THR A 507 -18.43 8.15 -23.40
C THR A 507 -18.93 9.43 -22.73
N ALA A 508 -20.24 9.51 -22.48
CA ALA A 508 -20.84 10.47 -21.56
C ALA A 508 -21.34 9.74 -20.29
N ARG A 509 -21.01 10.26 -19.11
CA ARG A 509 -21.39 9.70 -17.81
C ARG A 509 -21.98 10.79 -16.91
N LEU A 510 -23.27 10.72 -16.63
CA LEU A 510 -23.98 11.67 -15.78
C LEU A 510 -24.34 10.96 -14.46
N THR A 511 -24.00 11.55 -13.31
CA THR A 511 -24.26 10.99 -11.97
C THR A 511 -24.90 12.02 -11.06
N ASN A 512 -26.12 11.78 -10.56
CA ASN A 512 -26.87 12.75 -9.76
C ASN A 512 -27.04 14.10 -10.50
N VAL A 513 -27.39 14.03 -11.78
CA VAL A 513 -27.74 15.21 -12.59
C VAL A 513 -29.26 15.27 -12.67
N GLY A 514 -29.84 16.40 -12.28
CA GLY A 514 -31.28 16.59 -12.16
C GLY A 514 -31.76 17.89 -12.78
N SER A 515 -33.07 18.08 -12.80
CA SER A 515 -33.70 19.37 -13.06
C SER A 515 -35.07 19.46 -12.39
N ASN A 516 -35.53 20.68 -12.09
CA ASN A 516 -36.88 20.92 -11.58
C ASN A 516 -37.95 20.88 -12.69
N ALA A 517 -37.55 20.91 -13.97
CA ALA A 517 -38.41 20.76 -15.14
C ALA A 517 -37.85 19.66 -16.05
N SER A 518 -38.62 19.15 -17.01
CA SER A 518 -38.09 18.21 -18.00
C SER A 518 -37.04 18.91 -18.87
N VAL A 519 -35.80 18.41 -18.83
CA VAL A 519 -34.64 18.98 -19.53
C VAL A 519 -34.03 17.95 -20.48
N ASP A 520 -33.91 18.29 -21.75
CA ASP A 520 -33.39 17.39 -22.78
C ASP A 520 -31.87 17.51 -22.97
N LEU A 521 -31.21 16.36 -23.13
CA LEU A 521 -29.84 16.24 -23.62
C LEU A 521 -29.86 16.06 -25.14
N LYS A 522 -29.29 17.01 -25.87
CA LYS A 522 -29.29 17.04 -27.33
C LYS A 522 -27.88 16.78 -27.88
N PHE A 523 -27.62 15.57 -28.35
CA PHE A 523 -26.34 15.24 -29.00
C PHE A 523 -26.42 15.58 -30.49
N MET A 524 -25.72 16.66 -30.91
CA MET A 524 -25.64 17.14 -32.29
C MET A 524 -24.67 16.34 -33.16
N LYS A 525 -23.79 15.55 -32.53
CA LYS A 525 -22.87 14.60 -33.17
C LYS A 525 -22.94 13.27 -32.43
N LYS A 526 -22.36 12.23 -33.04
CA LYS A 526 -22.34 10.86 -32.50
C LYS A 526 -21.87 10.81 -31.04
N CYS A 527 -22.69 10.21 -30.19
CA CYS A 527 -22.31 9.67 -28.88
C CYS A 527 -22.23 8.14 -29.01
N GLU A 528 -21.18 7.48 -28.52
CA GLU A 528 -21.07 6.01 -28.59
C GLU A 528 -21.60 5.32 -27.33
N LYS A 529 -21.28 5.83 -26.14
CA LYS A 529 -21.71 5.25 -24.86
C LYS A 529 -22.29 6.34 -23.96
N LEU A 530 -23.49 6.12 -23.42
CA LEU A 530 -24.12 7.00 -22.45
C LEU A 530 -24.42 6.25 -21.15
N TYR A 531 -24.03 6.83 -20.02
CA TYR A 531 -24.22 6.28 -18.68
C TYR A 531 -24.98 7.32 -17.84
N LEU A 532 -26.18 7.00 -17.37
CA LEU A 532 -26.99 7.84 -16.49
C LEU A 532 -27.12 7.14 -15.13
N LYS A 533 -26.77 7.81 -14.03
CA LYS A 533 -26.87 7.27 -12.67
C LYS A 533 -27.54 8.29 -11.75
N ARG A 534 -28.58 7.92 -11.01
CA ARG A 534 -29.33 8.82 -10.11
C ARG A 534 -29.81 10.11 -10.78
N CYS A 535 -30.09 10.06 -12.08
CA CYS A 535 -30.55 11.24 -12.81
C CYS A 535 -32.08 11.37 -12.71
N GLN A 536 -32.59 12.60 -12.81
CA GLN A 536 -34.02 12.92 -12.62
C GLN A 536 -34.47 14.01 -13.60
N ASN A 537 -35.69 13.86 -14.14
CA ASN A 537 -36.30 14.83 -15.09
C ASN A 537 -35.44 15.17 -16.32
N ILE A 538 -34.60 14.23 -16.73
CA ILE A 538 -33.80 14.34 -17.96
C ILE A 538 -34.52 13.62 -19.10
N GLY A 539 -34.56 14.21 -20.29
CA GLY A 539 -34.87 13.55 -21.57
C GLY A 539 -33.63 13.48 -22.48
N ILE A 540 -33.70 12.75 -23.59
CA ILE A 540 -32.65 12.78 -24.62
C ILE A 540 -33.31 13.05 -25.97
N MET A 541 -32.91 14.15 -26.61
CA MET A 541 -33.29 14.48 -27.98
C MET A 541 -32.09 14.23 -28.90
N SER A 542 -31.92 13.01 -29.41
CA SER A 542 -30.85 12.74 -30.38
C SER A 542 -31.26 11.73 -31.45
N SER A 543 -30.92 12.05 -32.69
CA SER A 543 -30.96 11.16 -33.85
C SER A 543 -29.75 10.20 -33.92
N CYS A 544 -28.82 10.26 -32.96
CA CYS A 544 -27.63 9.42 -32.95
C CYS A 544 -27.93 8.01 -32.43
N SER A 545 -27.41 6.99 -33.13
CA SER A 545 -27.38 5.62 -32.61
C SER A 545 -26.30 5.46 -31.55
N LEU A 546 -26.68 4.98 -30.37
CA LEU A 546 -25.78 4.64 -29.27
C LEU A 546 -25.27 3.19 -29.45
N LYS A 547 -23.97 2.98 -29.24
CA LYS A 547 -23.43 1.62 -29.07
C LYS A 547 -23.84 1.05 -27.71
N LYS A 548 -23.83 1.87 -26.65
CA LYS A 548 -24.31 1.49 -25.31
C LYS A 548 -25.08 2.61 -24.61
N LEU A 549 -26.19 2.26 -23.95
CA LEU A 549 -26.90 3.09 -22.97
C LEU A 549 -26.99 2.31 -21.65
N ARG A 550 -26.51 2.89 -20.55
CA ARG A 550 -26.71 2.37 -19.19
C ARG A 550 -27.48 3.37 -18.35
N ILE A 551 -28.49 2.92 -17.63
CA ILE A 551 -29.32 3.70 -16.71
C ILE A 551 -29.30 3.00 -15.34
N ASP A 552 -29.06 3.76 -14.26
CA ASP A 552 -28.92 3.23 -12.89
C ASP A 552 -29.63 4.13 -11.87
N ASN A 553 -30.58 3.57 -11.12
CA ASN A 553 -31.36 4.27 -10.08
C ASN A 553 -32.03 5.55 -10.61
N PHE A 554 -32.80 5.43 -11.69
CA PHE A 554 -33.52 6.54 -12.32
C PHE A 554 -35.01 6.50 -11.91
N SER A 555 -35.60 7.66 -11.60
CA SER A 555 -37.01 7.79 -11.20
C SER A 555 -37.96 7.83 -12.41
N ASP A 556 -38.97 6.96 -12.42
CA ASP A 556 -40.20 6.82 -13.24
C ASP A 556 -40.26 7.31 -14.72
N ASP A 557 -39.65 8.43 -15.11
CA ASP A 557 -39.68 9.02 -16.46
C ASP A 557 -38.64 8.43 -17.45
N TRP A 558 -37.85 7.41 -17.05
CA TRP A 558 -36.77 6.83 -17.88
C TRP A 558 -37.27 6.19 -19.20
N ILE A 559 -38.58 5.91 -19.30
CA ILE A 559 -39.21 5.36 -20.50
C ILE A 559 -39.02 6.30 -21.70
N ARG A 560 -38.99 7.63 -21.50
CA ARG A 560 -38.78 8.63 -22.56
C ARG A 560 -37.47 8.44 -23.32
N PHE A 561 -36.42 7.93 -22.68
CA PHE A 561 -35.14 7.65 -23.35
C PHE A 561 -35.21 6.48 -24.31
N CYS A 562 -36.03 5.48 -23.95
CA CYS A 562 -36.01 4.19 -24.61
C CYS A 562 -36.75 4.25 -25.95
N THR A 563 -37.87 4.96 -26.03
CA THR A 563 -38.69 5.06 -27.24
C THR A 563 -38.12 6.00 -28.32
N ALA A 564 -37.13 6.82 -27.98
CA ALA A 564 -36.63 7.90 -28.86
C ALA A 564 -35.33 7.56 -29.61
N MET A 565 -34.62 6.48 -29.26
CA MET A 565 -33.24 6.26 -29.71
C MET A 565 -32.95 4.85 -30.25
N SER A 566 -32.05 4.78 -31.23
CA SER A 566 -31.43 3.52 -31.66
C SER A 566 -30.27 3.17 -30.74
N VAL A 567 -30.30 2.01 -30.09
CA VAL A 567 -29.33 1.59 -29.05
C VAL A 567 -28.95 0.13 -29.27
N HIS A 568 -27.66 -0.17 -29.45
CA HIS A 568 -27.22 -1.57 -29.66
C HIS A 568 -27.14 -2.38 -28.35
N GLU A 569 -26.63 -1.79 -27.27
CA GLU A 569 -26.57 -2.38 -25.93
C GLU A 569 -27.31 -1.52 -24.91
N PHE A 570 -28.35 -2.05 -24.28
CA PHE A 570 -29.15 -1.37 -23.26
C PHE A 570 -29.00 -2.05 -21.89
N GLU A 571 -28.61 -1.29 -20.88
CA GLU A 571 -28.42 -1.74 -19.50
C GLU A 571 -29.25 -0.87 -18.54
N LEU A 572 -30.12 -1.48 -17.74
CA LEU A 572 -31.00 -0.78 -16.79
C LEU A 572 -30.87 -1.42 -15.40
N SER A 573 -30.61 -0.62 -14.38
CA SER A 573 -30.34 -1.11 -13.03
C SER A 573 -31.04 -0.30 -11.93
N SER A 574 -31.53 -0.98 -10.89
CA SER A 574 -32.09 -0.38 -9.67
C SER A 574 -33.26 0.59 -9.89
N CYS A 575 -34.09 0.36 -10.91
CA CYS A 575 -35.24 1.21 -11.23
C CYS A 575 -36.57 0.60 -10.75
N TYR A 576 -37.45 1.47 -10.26
CA TYR A 576 -38.88 1.17 -10.14
C TYR A 576 -39.59 1.57 -11.45
N ASN A 577 -40.68 0.88 -11.79
CA ASN A 577 -41.54 1.29 -12.89
C ASN A 577 -43.02 1.16 -12.49
N SER A 578 -43.69 2.30 -12.43
CA SER A 578 -45.12 2.45 -12.14
C SER A 578 -46.01 2.36 -13.39
N MET A 579 -45.46 2.51 -14.60
CA MET A 579 -46.20 2.57 -15.86
C MET A 579 -46.57 1.17 -16.39
N SER A 580 -47.72 1.08 -17.06
CA SER A 580 -48.39 -0.20 -17.36
C SER A 580 -47.72 -1.09 -18.40
N ASN A 581 -47.02 -0.56 -19.41
CA ASN A 581 -46.32 -1.39 -20.41
C ASN A 581 -45.05 -0.72 -20.93
N PHE A 582 -44.01 -1.51 -21.17
CA PHE A 582 -42.75 -1.09 -21.79
C PHE A 582 -42.38 -2.01 -22.95
N PHE A 583 -41.77 -1.49 -24.01
CA PHE A 583 -41.33 -2.23 -25.19
C PHE A 583 -39.85 -1.97 -25.50
N VAL A 584 -39.10 -3.02 -25.83
CA VAL A 584 -37.70 -2.93 -26.27
C VAL A 584 -37.62 -2.61 -27.76
N MET A 585 -36.79 -1.61 -28.10
CA MET A 585 -36.59 -1.13 -29.48
C MET A 585 -35.86 -2.13 -30.39
N ASP A 586 -36.23 -2.13 -31.67
CA ASP A 586 -35.70 -2.96 -32.77
C ASP A 586 -34.16 -2.97 -32.92
N SER A 587 -33.53 -1.89 -32.47
CA SER A 587 -32.08 -1.71 -32.52
C SER A 587 -31.30 -2.45 -31.43
N VAL A 588 -31.97 -2.83 -30.32
CA VAL A 588 -31.33 -3.47 -29.17
C VAL A 588 -30.97 -4.89 -29.52
N LYS A 589 -29.68 -5.20 -29.37
CA LYS A 589 -29.15 -6.56 -29.52
C LYS A 589 -28.70 -7.11 -28.18
N ILE A 590 -28.05 -6.32 -27.33
CA ILE A 590 -27.69 -6.72 -25.96
C ILE A 590 -28.61 -6.00 -24.97
N LEU A 591 -29.36 -6.77 -24.17
CA LEU A 591 -30.27 -6.26 -23.15
C LEU A 591 -29.83 -6.74 -21.76
N GLN A 592 -29.72 -5.85 -20.78
CA GLN A 592 -29.31 -6.17 -19.41
C GLN A 592 -30.19 -5.42 -18.40
N LEU A 593 -30.84 -6.15 -17.49
CA LEU A 593 -31.84 -5.62 -16.56
C LEU A 593 -31.52 -6.13 -15.14
N TYR A 594 -31.24 -5.24 -14.19
CA TYR A 594 -30.78 -5.61 -12.85
C TYR A 594 -31.58 -4.93 -11.73
N TYR A 595 -32.05 -5.68 -10.74
CA TYR A 595 -32.77 -5.12 -9.57
C TYR A 595 -33.97 -4.21 -9.92
N ILE A 596 -34.63 -4.50 -11.04
CA ILE A 596 -35.82 -3.79 -11.49
C ILE A 596 -37.04 -4.30 -10.74
N ARG A 597 -37.96 -3.39 -10.40
CA ARG A 597 -39.25 -3.73 -9.80
C ARG A 597 -40.36 -3.04 -10.57
N LEU A 598 -41.13 -3.83 -11.31
CA LEU A 598 -42.34 -3.37 -12.01
C LEU A 598 -43.52 -3.39 -11.04
N ALA A 599 -44.48 -2.47 -11.21
CA ALA A 599 -45.78 -2.53 -10.55
C ALA A 599 -46.59 -3.77 -10.97
N GLU A 600 -47.63 -4.13 -10.21
CA GLU A 600 -48.36 -5.40 -10.41
C GLU A 600 -49.02 -5.54 -11.80
N ASN A 601 -49.46 -4.41 -12.36
CA ASN A 601 -50.06 -4.32 -13.70
C ASN A 601 -49.06 -3.86 -14.79
N ALA A 602 -47.77 -3.81 -14.47
CA ALA A 602 -46.73 -3.35 -15.39
C ALA A 602 -46.02 -4.54 -16.06
N SER A 603 -46.01 -4.57 -17.39
CA SER A 603 -45.29 -5.58 -18.17
C SER A 603 -44.14 -5.01 -18.99
N PHE A 604 -43.06 -5.78 -19.14
CA PHE A 604 -41.88 -5.43 -19.92
C PHE A 604 -41.74 -6.39 -21.11
N THR A 605 -41.90 -5.86 -22.31
CA THR A 605 -42.05 -6.63 -23.55
C THR A 605 -40.77 -6.59 -24.39
N ILE A 606 -40.23 -7.77 -24.67
CA ILE A 606 -39.03 -8.01 -25.48
C ILE A 606 -39.46 -8.74 -26.74
N ASP A 607 -39.72 -7.97 -27.79
CA ASP A 607 -40.20 -8.45 -29.09
C ASP A 607 -39.11 -8.34 -30.16
N GLN A 608 -37.86 -8.71 -29.83
CA GLN A 608 -36.69 -8.49 -30.67
C GLN A 608 -35.71 -9.68 -30.63
N ASP A 609 -35.07 -9.97 -31.77
CA ASP A 609 -33.91 -10.90 -31.85
C ASP A 609 -32.66 -10.26 -31.22
N CYS A 610 -32.66 -10.30 -29.89
CA CYS A 610 -31.53 -9.97 -29.02
C CYS A 610 -30.64 -11.20 -28.87
N TRP A 611 -29.45 -11.23 -29.50
CA TRP A 611 -28.42 -12.25 -29.23
C TRP A 611 -27.97 -12.34 -27.76
N LYS A 612 -28.29 -11.37 -26.90
CA LYS A 612 -28.05 -11.47 -25.45
C LYS A 612 -29.10 -10.73 -24.63
N ILE A 613 -29.68 -11.42 -23.64
CA ILE A 613 -30.61 -10.85 -22.66
C ILE A 613 -30.14 -11.30 -21.26
N ALA A 614 -29.98 -10.40 -20.31
CA ALA A 614 -29.60 -10.73 -18.93
C ALA A 614 -30.43 -9.96 -17.91
N ILE A 615 -31.56 -10.54 -17.51
CA ILE A 615 -32.45 -10.07 -16.45
C ILE A 615 -32.03 -10.76 -15.15
N LYS A 616 -31.64 -10.03 -14.09
CA LYS A 616 -31.26 -10.63 -12.80
C LYS A 616 -31.82 -9.87 -11.59
N ASN A 617 -32.31 -10.62 -10.60
CA ASN A 617 -32.92 -10.11 -9.36
C ASN A 617 -34.10 -9.15 -9.61
N VAL A 618 -34.96 -9.46 -10.58
CA VAL A 618 -36.06 -8.60 -11.03
C VAL A 618 -37.41 -9.13 -10.54
N SER A 619 -38.35 -8.23 -10.24
CA SER A 619 -39.75 -8.57 -9.97
C SER A 619 -40.69 -7.87 -10.93
N GLY A 620 -41.66 -8.61 -11.51
CA GLY A 620 -42.63 -8.07 -12.48
C GLY A 620 -43.01 -9.05 -13.59
N GLN A 621 -43.86 -8.59 -14.52
CA GLN A 621 -44.27 -9.36 -15.70
C GLN A 621 -43.37 -9.06 -16.92
N PHE A 622 -42.97 -10.08 -17.67
CA PHE A 622 -42.07 -9.99 -18.82
C PHE A 622 -42.61 -10.81 -20.00
N ASN A 623 -42.79 -10.20 -21.16
CA ASN A 623 -43.22 -10.88 -22.39
C ASN A 623 -42.01 -11.08 -23.29
N ILE A 624 -41.66 -12.31 -23.66
CA ILE A 624 -40.39 -12.60 -24.39
C ILE A 624 -40.69 -13.48 -25.61
N PHE A 625 -41.16 -12.85 -26.69
CA PHE A 625 -41.77 -13.53 -27.84
C PHE A 625 -40.82 -14.43 -28.64
N TYR A 626 -39.57 -14.00 -28.86
CA TYR A 626 -38.64 -14.70 -29.75
C TYR A 626 -38.08 -16.01 -29.17
N ILE A 627 -38.07 -16.13 -27.83
CA ILE A 627 -37.48 -17.28 -27.14
C ILE A 627 -38.57 -18.24 -26.65
N LEU A 628 -39.75 -17.71 -26.29
CA LEU A 628 -40.83 -18.44 -25.65
C LEU A 628 -42.16 -18.18 -26.34
N LYS A 629 -42.89 -19.26 -26.64
CA LYS A 629 -44.20 -19.24 -27.27
C LYS A 629 -45.25 -19.86 -26.34
N GLN A 630 -46.42 -19.22 -26.19
CA GLN A 630 -47.58 -19.89 -25.58
C GLN A 630 -48.55 -20.33 -26.69
N SER A 631 -49.41 -21.31 -26.39
CA SER A 631 -50.22 -21.99 -27.40
C SER A 631 -51.10 -21.06 -28.24
N ASN A 632 -51.56 -19.93 -27.66
CA ASN A 632 -52.44 -18.97 -28.33
C ASN A 632 -52.00 -17.48 -28.20
N ASN A 633 -50.88 -17.15 -27.53
CA ASN A 633 -50.52 -15.76 -27.18
C ASN A 633 -49.03 -15.57 -26.83
N SER A 634 -48.65 -14.35 -26.45
CA SER A 634 -47.38 -13.97 -25.83
C SER A 634 -46.98 -14.89 -24.68
N ALA A 635 -45.70 -15.28 -24.58
CA ALA A 635 -45.21 -15.91 -23.36
C ALA A 635 -44.95 -14.88 -22.25
N THR A 636 -45.92 -14.70 -21.36
CA THR A 636 -45.77 -13.87 -20.15
C THR A 636 -45.14 -14.67 -19.02
N LEU A 637 -43.94 -14.24 -18.62
CA LEU A 637 -43.21 -14.66 -17.43
C LEU A 637 -43.53 -13.73 -16.26
N THR A 638 -43.76 -14.25 -15.05
CA THR A 638 -43.79 -13.43 -13.83
C THR A 638 -42.57 -13.75 -12.98
N LEU A 639 -41.63 -12.82 -12.86
CA LEU A 639 -40.43 -12.99 -12.04
C LEU A 639 -40.70 -12.52 -10.60
N LYS A 640 -40.24 -13.28 -9.60
CA LYS A 640 -40.28 -12.91 -8.17
C LYS A 640 -38.86 -12.85 -7.61
N ASN A 641 -38.21 -11.69 -7.74
CA ASN A 641 -36.75 -11.54 -7.61
C ASN A 641 -36.01 -12.62 -8.42
N GLY A 642 -36.51 -12.85 -9.65
CA GLY A 642 -36.06 -13.89 -10.55
C GLY A 642 -34.95 -13.44 -11.48
N SER A 643 -34.47 -14.38 -12.28
CA SER A 643 -33.50 -14.13 -13.35
C SER A 643 -33.90 -14.85 -14.62
N PHE A 644 -33.71 -14.18 -15.75
CA PHE A 644 -33.83 -14.72 -17.11
C PHE A 644 -32.55 -14.34 -17.84
N VAL A 645 -31.74 -15.32 -18.27
CA VAL A 645 -30.49 -15.05 -19.00
C VAL A 645 -30.44 -15.88 -20.26
N PHE A 646 -30.40 -15.21 -21.41
CA PHE A 646 -30.22 -15.78 -22.74
C PHE A 646 -28.91 -15.26 -23.37
N ASP A 647 -28.12 -16.15 -23.96
CA ASP A 647 -26.85 -15.80 -24.61
C ASP A 647 -26.62 -16.68 -25.86
N LYS A 648 -26.57 -16.05 -27.03
CA LYS A 648 -26.40 -16.68 -28.35
C LYS A 648 -24.95 -16.49 -28.80
N GLN A 649 -24.10 -17.49 -28.53
CA GLN A 649 -22.65 -17.36 -28.74
C GLN A 649 -22.30 -17.29 -30.23
N SER A 650 -21.86 -16.12 -30.69
CA SER A 650 -21.58 -15.83 -32.10
C SER A 650 -20.48 -16.69 -32.75
N GLN A 651 -19.61 -17.32 -31.96
CA GLN A 651 -18.50 -18.14 -32.47
C GLN A 651 -18.81 -19.65 -32.53
N ASN A 652 -19.78 -20.15 -31.74
CA ASN A 652 -20.01 -21.59 -31.58
C ASN A 652 -21.45 -22.03 -31.89
N SER A 653 -22.35 -21.11 -32.28
CA SER A 653 -23.79 -21.36 -32.53
C SER A 653 -24.59 -22.00 -31.37
N ARG A 654 -23.98 -22.13 -30.18
CA ARG A 654 -24.65 -22.61 -28.96
C ARG A 654 -25.37 -21.47 -28.27
N ASN A 655 -26.67 -21.68 -28.03
CA ASN A 655 -27.51 -20.75 -27.28
C ASN A 655 -27.74 -21.31 -25.88
N HIS A 656 -27.53 -20.47 -24.87
CA HIS A 656 -27.75 -20.79 -23.47
C HIS A 656 -28.96 -20.02 -22.93
N LEU A 657 -29.83 -20.69 -22.17
CA LEU A 657 -30.98 -20.10 -21.47
C LEU A 657 -31.01 -20.51 -19.99
N LEU A 658 -31.14 -19.55 -19.09
CA LEU A 658 -31.37 -19.74 -17.66
C LEU A 658 -32.65 -19.05 -17.22
N LEU A 659 -33.54 -19.81 -16.58
CA LEU A 659 -34.79 -19.36 -15.97
C LEU A 659 -34.71 -19.63 -14.45
N LYS A 660 -34.82 -18.59 -13.61
CA LYS A 660 -34.72 -18.72 -12.14
C LYS A 660 -35.80 -17.93 -11.38
N ASN A 661 -36.47 -18.56 -10.42
CA ASN A 661 -37.58 -17.99 -9.62
C ASN A 661 -38.68 -17.35 -10.49
N ILE A 662 -39.18 -18.12 -11.45
CA ILE A 662 -40.17 -17.66 -12.44
C ILE A 662 -41.50 -18.38 -12.22
N ILE A 663 -42.60 -17.64 -12.27
CA ILE A 663 -43.96 -18.16 -12.38
C ILE A 663 -44.39 -18.11 -13.84
N LEU A 664 -44.87 -19.26 -14.32
CA LEU A 664 -45.44 -19.45 -15.65
C LEU A 664 -46.95 -19.68 -15.50
N HIS A 665 -47.78 -18.85 -16.14
CA HIS A 665 -49.24 -18.92 -16.01
C HIS A 665 -49.90 -19.88 -17.00
N HIS A 666 -49.24 -20.17 -18.13
CA HIS A 666 -49.79 -20.96 -19.23
C HIS A 666 -48.72 -21.88 -19.82
N THR A 667 -49.17 -22.91 -20.55
CA THR A 667 -48.30 -23.85 -21.27
C THR A 667 -47.42 -23.08 -22.26
N THR A 668 -46.11 -23.19 -22.06
CA THR A 668 -45.08 -22.40 -22.74
C THR A 668 -44.08 -23.35 -23.40
N GLU A 669 -43.72 -23.08 -24.64
CA GLU A 669 -42.75 -23.83 -25.44
C GLU A 669 -41.53 -22.96 -25.72
N ILE A 670 -40.33 -23.50 -25.51
CA ILE A 670 -39.08 -22.85 -25.90
C ILE A 670 -38.96 -22.99 -27.42
N GLN A 671 -38.96 -21.86 -28.14
CA GLN A 671 -38.99 -21.85 -29.61
C GLN A 671 -37.60 -21.80 -30.24
N ASP A 672 -36.65 -21.10 -29.62
CA ASP A 672 -35.29 -20.95 -30.15
C ASP A 672 -34.44 -22.22 -29.93
N ASN A 673 -33.35 -22.34 -30.70
CA ASN A 673 -32.41 -23.46 -30.65
C ASN A 673 -31.49 -23.39 -29.42
N ILE A 674 -32.09 -23.49 -28.22
CA ILE A 674 -31.35 -23.61 -26.96
C ILE A 674 -30.61 -24.95 -26.92
N HIS A 675 -29.31 -24.89 -26.68
CA HIS A 675 -28.44 -26.05 -26.49
C HIS A 675 -28.20 -26.32 -25.00
N ASP A 676 -28.02 -25.25 -24.22
CA ASP A 676 -27.79 -25.29 -22.77
C ASP A 676 -28.97 -24.65 -22.03
N LEU A 677 -29.77 -25.44 -21.31
CA LEU A 677 -30.96 -24.96 -20.60
C LEU A 677 -30.84 -25.19 -19.09
N SER A 678 -31.09 -24.15 -18.29
CA SER A 678 -31.12 -24.19 -16.83
C SER A 678 -32.44 -23.67 -16.28
N LEU A 679 -33.14 -24.50 -15.51
CA LEU A 679 -34.46 -24.26 -14.94
C LEU A 679 -34.37 -24.36 -13.41
N ILE A 680 -34.56 -23.26 -12.68
CA ILE A 680 -34.34 -23.21 -11.22
C ILE A 680 -35.55 -22.56 -10.53
N SER A 681 -36.19 -23.29 -9.61
CA SER A 681 -37.34 -22.81 -8.82
C SER A 681 -38.46 -22.22 -9.70
N ILE A 682 -38.86 -22.95 -10.74
CA ILE A 682 -39.98 -22.56 -11.61
C ILE A 682 -41.29 -23.10 -11.02
N THR A 683 -42.30 -22.25 -10.94
CA THR A 683 -43.66 -22.62 -10.51
C THR A 683 -44.60 -22.46 -11.70
N LEU A 684 -45.40 -23.49 -12.01
CA LEU A 684 -46.48 -23.39 -13.00
C LEU A 684 -47.81 -23.16 -12.27
N VAL A 685 -48.66 -22.29 -12.80
CA VAL A 685 -50.08 -22.27 -12.43
C VAL A 685 -50.73 -23.55 -12.95
N THR A 686 -51.78 -24.02 -12.29
CA THR A 686 -52.40 -25.34 -12.47
C THR A 686 -52.60 -25.72 -13.95
N ASN A 687 -52.17 -26.92 -14.32
CA ASN A 687 -52.24 -27.52 -15.65
C ASN A 687 -51.34 -26.90 -16.75
N ALA A 688 -50.54 -25.89 -16.46
CA ALA A 688 -49.54 -25.42 -17.41
C ALA A 688 -48.34 -26.40 -17.50
N VAL A 689 -47.67 -26.44 -18.67
CA VAL A 689 -46.49 -27.29 -18.97
C VAL A 689 -45.40 -26.45 -19.62
N LEU A 690 -44.13 -26.65 -19.25
CA LEU A 690 -42.98 -26.08 -19.97
C LEU A 690 -42.40 -27.11 -20.94
N LYS A 691 -42.50 -26.85 -22.25
CA LYS A 691 -41.95 -27.72 -23.30
C LYS A 691 -40.55 -27.26 -23.71
N VAL A 692 -39.58 -28.17 -23.65
CA VAL A 692 -38.20 -27.94 -24.05
C VAL A 692 -38.02 -28.22 -25.55
N ASN A 693 -37.17 -27.43 -26.21
CA ASN A 693 -36.87 -27.58 -27.63
C ASN A 693 -36.02 -28.83 -27.92
N LYS A 694 -36.12 -29.36 -29.14
CA LYS A 694 -35.43 -30.60 -29.55
C LYS A 694 -33.90 -30.51 -29.61
N GLU A 695 -33.34 -29.31 -29.76
CA GLU A 695 -31.88 -29.07 -29.90
C GLU A 695 -31.14 -29.01 -28.55
N CYS A 696 -31.85 -29.19 -27.42
CA CYS A 696 -31.25 -29.13 -26.09
C CYS A 696 -30.24 -30.28 -25.88
N GLU A 697 -28.96 -29.93 -25.71
CA GLU A 697 -27.87 -30.85 -25.42
C GLU A 697 -27.64 -31.02 -23.92
N ASN A 698 -27.85 -29.97 -23.12
CA ASN A 698 -27.56 -29.96 -21.68
C ASN A 698 -28.73 -29.33 -20.92
N LEU A 699 -29.34 -30.08 -20.00
CA LEU A 699 -30.55 -29.69 -19.27
C LEU A 699 -30.34 -29.77 -17.75
N LEU A 700 -30.43 -28.63 -17.07
CA LEU A 700 -30.44 -28.49 -15.61
C LEU A 700 -31.86 -28.15 -15.13
N ILE A 701 -32.37 -28.90 -14.16
CA ILE A 701 -33.67 -28.68 -13.52
C ILE A 701 -33.52 -28.78 -12.00
N GLU A 702 -33.85 -27.72 -11.26
CA GLU A 702 -33.66 -27.61 -9.81
C GLU A 702 -34.93 -27.04 -9.15
N THR A 703 -35.50 -27.75 -8.17
CA THR A 703 -36.65 -27.31 -7.35
C THR A 703 -37.89 -26.79 -8.11
N CYS A 704 -38.21 -27.34 -9.29
CA CYS A 704 -39.36 -26.89 -10.06
C CYS A 704 -40.65 -27.58 -9.61
N GLN A 705 -41.69 -26.78 -9.37
CA GLN A 705 -43.04 -27.24 -8.97
C GLN A 705 -43.94 -27.32 -10.20
N CYS A 706 -43.47 -28.03 -11.22
CA CYS A 706 -43.84 -27.71 -12.59
C CYS A 706 -43.62 -28.93 -13.52
N ALA A 707 -44.57 -29.20 -14.42
CA ALA A 707 -44.43 -30.25 -15.43
C ALA A 707 -43.51 -29.75 -16.56
N ILE A 708 -42.36 -30.40 -16.73
CA ILE A 708 -41.37 -30.08 -17.75
C ILE A 708 -41.35 -31.22 -18.76
N ASP A 709 -41.82 -30.93 -19.97
CA ASP A 709 -41.85 -31.87 -21.08
C ASP A 709 -40.57 -31.68 -21.92
N PHE A 710 -39.62 -32.57 -21.70
CA PHE A 710 -38.38 -32.68 -22.48
C PHE A 710 -38.39 -33.92 -23.40
N SER A 711 -39.56 -34.52 -23.66
CA SER A 711 -39.70 -35.74 -24.48
C SER A 711 -39.13 -35.63 -25.89
N ARG A 712 -38.99 -34.40 -26.41
CA ARG A 712 -38.45 -34.09 -27.74
C ARG A 712 -36.92 -33.91 -27.78
N CYS A 713 -36.23 -33.90 -26.63
CA CYS A 713 -34.79 -33.61 -26.54
C CYS A 713 -33.93 -34.84 -26.90
N ILE A 714 -34.06 -35.33 -28.13
CA ILE A 714 -33.32 -36.51 -28.63
C ILE A 714 -31.79 -36.31 -28.69
N HIS A 715 -31.32 -35.06 -28.64
CA HIS A 715 -29.91 -34.67 -28.65
C HIS A 715 -29.31 -34.46 -27.24
N LEU A 716 -30.06 -34.77 -26.18
CA LEU A 716 -29.64 -34.52 -24.81
C LEU A 716 -28.43 -35.39 -24.40
N LYS A 717 -27.28 -34.72 -24.19
CA LYS A 717 -26.00 -35.29 -23.77
C LYS A 717 -25.80 -35.20 -22.26
N SER A 718 -26.38 -34.21 -21.58
CA SER A 718 -26.37 -34.16 -20.12
C SER A 718 -27.69 -33.73 -19.50
N LEU A 719 -28.03 -34.37 -18.38
CA LEU A 719 -29.23 -34.10 -17.58
C LEU A 719 -28.85 -33.97 -16.11
N TYR A 720 -29.28 -32.88 -15.48
CA TYR A 720 -29.11 -32.61 -14.05
C TYR A 720 -30.48 -32.32 -13.43
N LEU A 721 -30.87 -33.10 -12.41
CA LEU A 721 -32.21 -33.05 -11.82
C LEU A 721 -32.12 -33.01 -10.29
N TYR A 722 -32.55 -31.92 -9.65
CA TYR A 722 -32.46 -31.69 -8.20
C TYR A 722 -33.86 -31.41 -7.62
N ASP A 723 -34.32 -32.18 -6.63
CA ASP A 723 -35.59 -31.93 -5.91
C ASP A 723 -36.82 -31.82 -6.85
N ASN A 724 -36.88 -32.68 -7.87
CA ASN A 724 -37.91 -32.70 -8.91
C ASN A 724 -38.52 -34.10 -9.09
N GLN A 725 -39.67 -34.16 -9.77
CA GLN A 725 -40.24 -35.43 -10.23
C GLN A 725 -39.36 -36.04 -11.34
N PHE A 726 -39.09 -37.34 -11.24
CA PHE A 726 -38.42 -38.07 -12.31
C PHE A 726 -39.39 -38.36 -13.46
N ILE A 727 -38.92 -38.23 -14.69
CA ILE A 727 -39.65 -38.63 -15.89
C ILE A 727 -38.70 -39.45 -16.77
N TYR A 728 -39.14 -40.64 -17.17
CA TYR A 728 -38.36 -41.58 -17.97
C TYR A 728 -38.80 -41.57 -19.44
N TYR A 729 -37.90 -41.15 -20.33
CA TYR A 729 -38.07 -41.21 -21.78
C TYR A 729 -36.95 -42.08 -22.36
N GLU A 730 -37.24 -43.34 -22.64
CA GLU A 730 -36.23 -44.38 -22.92
C GLU A 730 -35.20 -43.97 -23.99
N GLU A 731 -35.64 -43.35 -25.09
CA GLU A 731 -34.75 -42.90 -26.17
C GLU A 731 -33.75 -41.82 -25.74
N ILE A 732 -34.12 -40.95 -24.79
CA ILE A 732 -33.25 -39.90 -24.27
C ILE A 732 -32.17 -40.53 -23.38
N TYR A 733 -32.54 -41.38 -22.43
CA TYR A 733 -31.59 -42.00 -21.49
C TYR A 733 -30.65 -43.03 -22.13
N LYS A 734 -30.91 -43.46 -23.38
CA LYS A 734 -29.95 -44.22 -24.21
C LYS A 734 -28.78 -43.36 -24.72
N ASN A 735 -29.00 -42.06 -24.94
CA ASN A 735 -28.04 -41.14 -25.57
C ASN A 735 -27.34 -40.17 -24.60
N ILE A 736 -27.80 -40.08 -23.34
CA ILE A 736 -27.17 -39.24 -22.31
C ILE A 736 -25.75 -39.76 -22.00
N ASN A 737 -24.78 -38.85 -22.05
CA ASN A 737 -23.40 -39.08 -21.60
C ASN A 737 -23.25 -38.84 -20.10
N TRP A 738 -23.85 -37.77 -19.57
CA TRP A 738 -23.73 -37.35 -18.16
C TRP A 738 -25.10 -37.23 -17.47
N LEU A 739 -25.31 -37.98 -16.39
CA LEU A 739 -26.54 -37.94 -15.60
C LEU A 739 -26.23 -37.54 -14.16
N ILE A 740 -26.87 -36.49 -13.64
CA ILE A 740 -26.83 -36.10 -12.22
C ILE A 740 -28.26 -36.04 -11.68
N LEU A 741 -28.55 -36.81 -10.64
CA LEU A 741 -29.83 -36.81 -9.94
C LEU A 741 -29.59 -36.51 -8.45
N ILE A 742 -30.33 -35.58 -7.83
CA ILE A 742 -30.25 -35.23 -6.41
C ILE A 742 -31.65 -35.14 -5.79
N ASN A 743 -31.88 -35.83 -4.67
CA ASN A 743 -33.15 -35.90 -3.92
C ASN A 743 -34.35 -36.43 -4.75
N VAL A 744 -34.10 -37.12 -5.86
CA VAL A 744 -35.13 -37.60 -6.81
C VAL A 744 -35.71 -38.95 -6.38
N LYS A 745 -37.02 -39.12 -6.52
CA LYS A 745 -37.71 -40.42 -6.42
C LYS A 745 -37.84 -41.03 -7.81
N ILE A 746 -37.48 -42.29 -7.96
CA ILE A 746 -37.55 -43.04 -9.22
C ILE A 746 -38.61 -44.13 -9.08
N ASP A 747 -39.62 -44.08 -9.93
CA ASP A 747 -40.80 -44.96 -9.99
C ASP A 747 -40.91 -45.72 -11.32
N ALA A 748 -39.79 -45.86 -12.03
CA ALA A 748 -39.65 -46.65 -13.25
C ALA A 748 -38.33 -47.42 -13.24
N SER A 749 -38.27 -48.57 -13.94
CA SER A 749 -37.01 -49.27 -14.17
C SER A 749 -36.24 -48.60 -15.30
N ILE A 750 -34.99 -48.22 -15.03
CA ILE A 750 -34.13 -47.45 -15.92
C ILE A 750 -32.94 -48.31 -16.36
N GLN A 751 -32.64 -48.25 -17.66
CA GLN A 751 -31.38 -48.76 -18.20
C GLN A 751 -30.66 -47.61 -18.90
N LEU A 752 -29.51 -47.20 -18.34
CA LEU A 752 -28.68 -46.17 -18.97
C LEU A 752 -27.92 -46.78 -20.16
N GLY A 753 -27.82 -46.04 -21.26
CA GLY A 753 -27.13 -46.48 -22.48
C GLY A 753 -25.63 -46.69 -22.31
N GLU A 754 -24.99 -47.34 -23.30
CA GLU A 754 -23.55 -47.62 -23.28
C GLU A 754 -22.67 -46.37 -23.35
N HIS A 755 -23.21 -45.25 -23.83
CA HIS A 755 -22.53 -43.96 -23.94
C HIS A 755 -22.39 -43.20 -22.61
N ILE A 756 -23.01 -43.69 -21.53
CA ILE A 756 -22.98 -43.03 -20.22
C ILE A 756 -21.56 -43.01 -19.63
N SER A 757 -20.88 -41.87 -19.74
CA SER A 757 -19.53 -41.66 -19.19
C SER A 757 -19.56 -41.21 -17.73
N ARG A 758 -20.61 -40.51 -17.28
CA ARG A 758 -20.74 -40.02 -15.90
C ARG A 758 -22.14 -40.21 -15.34
N VAL A 759 -22.23 -40.74 -14.12
CA VAL A 759 -23.45 -40.84 -13.32
C VAL A 759 -23.16 -40.33 -11.90
N ASP A 760 -23.98 -39.43 -11.38
CA ASP A 760 -23.94 -38.92 -10.00
C ASP A 760 -25.35 -38.98 -9.39
N LEU A 761 -25.53 -39.74 -8.31
CA LEU A 761 -26.83 -40.05 -7.69
C LEU A 761 -26.80 -39.68 -6.21
N GLU A 762 -27.50 -38.63 -5.80
CA GLU A 762 -27.53 -38.17 -4.40
C GLU A 762 -28.94 -38.30 -3.81
N ASN A 763 -29.07 -38.97 -2.67
CA ASN A 763 -30.32 -39.20 -1.93
C ASN A 763 -31.47 -39.79 -2.78
N ILE A 764 -31.14 -40.57 -3.81
CA ILE A 764 -32.12 -41.15 -4.73
C ILE A 764 -32.94 -42.23 -4.05
N ASN A 765 -34.25 -42.26 -4.29
CA ASN A 765 -35.12 -43.32 -3.79
C ASN A 765 -35.76 -44.07 -4.96
N VAL A 766 -35.14 -45.17 -5.38
CA VAL A 766 -35.72 -46.11 -6.35
C VAL A 766 -36.80 -46.93 -5.64
N LEU A 767 -38.06 -46.69 -5.99
CA LEU A 767 -39.21 -47.39 -5.41
C LEU A 767 -39.20 -48.86 -5.84
N TRP A 768 -39.71 -49.74 -4.98
CA TRP A 768 -39.93 -51.14 -5.33
C TRP A 768 -41.16 -51.26 -6.25
N PRO A 769 -41.14 -52.09 -7.31
CA PRO A 769 -40.16 -53.13 -7.65
C PRO A 769 -39.03 -52.68 -8.60
N TYR A 770 -38.88 -51.39 -8.86
CA TYR A 770 -38.02 -50.84 -9.91
C TYR A 770 -36.51 -50.95 -9.62
N CYS A 771 -35.71 -50.77 -10.67
CA CYS A 771 -34.25 -50.76 -10.59
C CYS A 771 -33.60 -49.74 -11.53
N LEU A 772 -32.44 -49.22 -11.14
CA LEU A 772 -31.60 -48.36 -11.97
C LEU A 772 -30.33 -49.14 -12.35
N ASN A 773 -30.14 -49.41 -13.65
CA ASN A 773 -29.01 -50.16 -14.18
C ASN A 773 -28.00 -49.22 -14.85
N ILE A 774 -26.74 -49.27 -14.40
CA ILE A 774 -25.61 -48.50 -14.93
C ILE A 774 -24.62 -49.47 -15.58
N MET A 775 -24.30 -49.26 -16.86
CA MET A 775 -23.47 -50.14 -17.68
C MET A 775 -21.97 -50.13 -17.30
N GLN A 776 -21.24 -51.18 -17.70
CA GLN A 776 -19.85 -51.42 -17.31
C GLN A 776 -18.84 -50.34 -17.75
N ASN A 777 -19.15 -49.58 -18.81
CA ASN A 777 -18.21 -48.64 -19.44
C ASN A 777 -18.18 -47.24 -18.81
N CYS A 778 -18.97 -46.99 -17.76
CA CYS A 778 -19.07 -45.68 -17.14
C CYS A 778 -17.74 -45.24 -16.49
N GLU A 779 -17.18 -44.12 -16.95
CA GLU A 779 -15.91 -43.57 -16.47
C GLU A 779 -16.01 -43.09 -15.02
N MET A 780 -17.16 -42.53 -14.62
CA MET A 780 -17.41 -42.03 -13.28
C MET A 780 -18.81 -42.40 -12.79
N VAL A 781 -18.91 -43.16 -11.71
CA VAL A 781 -20.18 -43.48 -11.02
C VAL A 781 -20.08 -43.01 -9.57
N ARG A 782 -20.93 -42.08 -9.14
CA ARG A 782 -21.08 -41.62 -7.75
C ARG A 782 -22.49 -41.92 -7.25
N ILE A 783 -22.59 -42.42 -6.01
CA ILE A 783 -23.86 -42.77 -5.36
C ILE A 783 -23.78 -42.36 -3.89
N SER A 784 -24.54 -41.32 -3.50
CA SER A 784 -24.73 -40.76 -2.15
C SER A 784 -26.13 -41.05 -1.62
N GLY A 785 -26.30 -41.39 -0.34
CA GLY A 785 -27.56 -41.38 0.43
C GLY A 785 -28.72 -42.25 -0.11
N SER A 786 -28.51 -42.96 -1.21
CA SER A 786 -29.56 -43.51 -2.05
C SER A 786 -30.13 -44.81 -1.50
N LYS A 787 -31.35 -45.16 -1.89
CA LYS A 787 -32.14 -46.31 -1.46
C LYS A 787 -32.82 -46.97 -2.66
N GLY A 788 -33.17 -48.24 -2.50
CA GLY A 788 -33.72 -49.07 -3.58
C GLY A 788 -32.66 -49.92 -4.29
N LYS A 789 -33.00 -50.43 -5.48
CA LYS A 789 -32.14 -51.35 -6.25
C LYS A 789 -31.39 -50.57 -7.35
N ILE A 790 -30.12 -50.27 -7.09
CA ILE A 790 -29.20 -49.66 -8.06
C ILE A 790 -28.13 -50.69 -8.40
N ASN A 791 -28.09 -51.14 -9.66
CA ASN A 791 -27.12 -52.11 -10.16
C ASN A 791 -26.07 -51.35 -10.98
N ALA A 792 -24.83 -51.24 -10.48
CA ALA A 792 -23.71 -50.70 -11.25
C ALA A 792 -22.81 -51.86 -11.70
N ILE A 793 -22.90 -52.26 -12.97
CA ILE A 793 -22.29 -53.50 -13.47
C ILE A 793 -20.74 -53.39 -13.51
N SER A 794 -20.19 -52.16 -13.55
CA SER A 794 -18.76 -51.92 -13.35
C SER A 794 -18.25 -52.24 -11.93
N LEU A 795 -19.16 -52.56 -11.01
CA LEU A 795 -18.91 -52.89 -9.61
C LEU A 795 -19.56 -54.24 -9.26
N ASP A 796 -19.20 -55.33 -9.96
CA ASP A 796 -19.78 -56.67 -9.75
C ASP A 796 -19.79 -57.16 -8.27
N SER A 797 -18.86 -56.66 -7.44
CA SER A 797 -18.81 -56.96 -6.00
C SER A 797 -19.81 -56.17 -5.12
N PHE A 798 -20.58 -55.22 -5.68
CA PHE A 798 -21.43 -54.30 -4.90
C PHE A 798 -22.88 -54.76 -4.66
N ASN A 799 -23.32 -55.86 -5.28
CA ASN A 799 -24.70 -56.40 -5.15
C ASN A 799 -25.16 -56.65 -3.69
N ASP A 800 -24.22 -56.79 -2.74
CA ASP A 800 -24.48 -57.09 -1.33
C ASP A 800 -24.51 -55.83 -0.41
N ALA A 801 -24.14 -54.65 -0.91
CA ALA A 801 -24.01 -53.45 -0.08
C ALA A 801 -25.35 -52.72 0.11
N LYS A 802 -25.72 -52.48 1.38
CA LYS A 802 -26.86 -51.62 1.71
C LYS A 802 -26.37 -50.25 2.15
N PHE A 803 -26.70 -49.22 1.38
CA PHE A 803 -26.63 -47.82 1.79
C PHE A 803 -27.56 -47.62 3.00
N MET A 804 -27.07 -46.91 4.03
CA MET A 804 -27.70 -46.88 5.36
C MET A 804 -27.70 -45.44 5.88
N LYS A 805 -28.77 -44.70 5.57
CA LYS A 805 -28.99 -43.27 5.90
C LYS A 805 -28.12 -42.30 5.09
N GLU A 806 -28.46 -41.01 5.24
CA GLU A 806 -27.80 -39.84 4.67
C GLU A 806 -26.28 -39.86 4.91
N GLY A 807 -25.52 -39.34 3.95
CA GLY A 807 -24.06 -39.26 3.99
C GLY A 807 -23.30 -40.59 3.76
N THR A 808 -23.98 -41.72 3.49
CA THR A 808 -23.32 -42.95 3.00
C THR A 808 -23.14 -42.93 1.48
N GLY A 809 -22.01 -43.39 0.96
CA GLY A 809 -21.88 -43.56 -0.49
C GLY A 809 -20.51 -43.95 -1.05
N ILE A 810 -20.47 -44.01 -2.36
CA ILE A 810 -19.41 -44.60 -3.18
C ILE A 810 -19.13 -43.65 -4.34
N MET A 811 -17.87 -43.55 -4.76
CA MET A 811 -17.52 -43.02 -6.07
C MET A 811 -16.47 -43.92 -6.71
N HIS A 812 -16.73 -44.37 -7.94
CA HIS A 812 -15.78 -45.08 -8.79
C HIS A 812 -15.43 -44.14 -9.95
N ARG A 813 -14.13 -43.93 -10.22
CA ARG A 813 -13.65 -43.05 -11.31
C ARG A 813 -12.48 -43.69 -12.03
N ARG A 814 -12.51 -43.73 -13.36
CA ARG A 814 -11.37 -44.06 -14.23
C ARG A 814 -10.68 -42.76 -14.63
N ASP A 815 -9.62 -42.38 -13.91
CA ASP A 815 -8.87 -41.15 -14.19
C ASP A 815 -7.61 -41.45 -15.01
N VAL A 816 -7.68 -41.19 -16.31
CA VAL A 816 -6.61 -41.51 -17.29
C VAL A 816 -5.28 -40.81 -16.96
N ASN A 817 -5.32 -39.68 -16.25
CA ASN A 817 -4.21 -38.72 -16.21
C ASN A 817 -3.42 -38.65 -14.87
N LYS A 818 -3.89 -39.24 -13.76
CA LYS A 818 -3.13 -39.22 -12.47
C LYS A 818 -3.13 -40.52 -11.68
N TYR A 819 -4.31 -41.11 -11.46
CA TYR A 819 -4.48 -42.18 -10.45
C TYR A 819 -5.04 -43.49 -11.00
N GLY A 820 -5.23 -43.60 -12.32
CA GLY A 820 -5.87 -44.77 -12.93
C GLY A 820 -7.30 -44.97 -12.40
N THR A 821 -7.71 -46.22 -12.22
CA THR A 821 -9.01 -46.52 -11.62
C THR A 821 -8.99 -46.28 -10.11
N SER A 822 -9.87 -45.39 -9.64
CA SER A 822 -9.99 -44.94 -8.26
C SER A 822 -11.34 -45.36 -7.67
N ILE A 823 -11.35 -45.75 -6.39
CA ILE A 823 -12.56 -45.98 -5.61
C ILE A 823 -12.56 -45.17 -4.32
N TYR A 824 -13.69 -44.52 -4.02
CA TYR A 824 -13.97 -43.78 -2.80
C TYR A 824 -15.14 -44.44 -2.07
N LEU A 825 -14.99 -44.69 -0.77
CA LEU A 825 -15.98 -45.34 0.10
C LEU A 825 -16.24 -44.46 1.33
N ARG A 826 -17.39 -43.79 1.46
CA ARG A 826 -17.74 -42.97 2.64
C ARG A 826 -18.91 -43.55 3.43
N ARG A 827 -18.71 -43.73 4.74
CA ARG A 827 -19.69 -44.28 5.70
C ARG A 827 -20.31 -45.65 5.28
N VAL A 828 -19.73 -46.34 4.28
CA VAL A 828 -20.23 -47.61 3.71
C VAL A 828 -20.18 -48.73 4.75
N LYS A 829 -21.25 -49.54 4.85
CA LYS A 829 -21.35 -50.65 5.81
C LYS A 829 -20.94 -52.00 5.19
N ILE A 830 -19.71 -52.41 5.45
CA ILE A 830 -19.13 -53.67 4.92
C ILE A 830 -19.40 -54.81 5.91
N LYS A 831 -20.27 -55.76 5.49
CA LYS A 831 -20.79 -56.85 6.36
C LYS A 831 -19.97 -58.14 6.31
N ARG A 832 -19.27 -58.38 5.20
CA ARG A 832 -18.45 -59.56 4.85
C ARG A 832 -17.08 -59.05 4.40
N ASN A 833 -16.14 -59.95 4.11
CA ASN A 833 -14.90 -59.53 3.43
C ASN A 833 -15.25 -58.93 2.08
N TYR A 834 -14.67 -57.79 1.76
CA TYR A 834 -14.93 -57.06 0.53
C TYR A 834 -13.63 -56.93 -0.26
N LYS A 835 -13.57 -57.62 -1.39
CA LYS A 835 -12.42 -57.58 -2.31
C LYS A 835 -12.64 -56.50 -3.35
N LEU A 836 -11.67 -55.58 -3.43
CA LEU A 836 -11.58 -54.60 -4.49
C LEU A 836 -11.08 -55.27 -5.77
N SER A 837 -11.58 -54.81 -6.92
CA SER A 837 -11.11 -55.26 -8.22
C SER A 837 -9.61 -55.01 -8.38
N SER A 838 -8.91 -55.93 -9.05
CA SER A 838 -7.46 -55.87 -9.26
C SER A 838 -7.02 -54.68 -10.11
N ASN A 839 -7.92 -54.08 -10.90
CA ASN A 839 -7.66 -52.90 -11.73
C ASN A 839 -7.73 -51.55 -10.97
N ILE A 840 -8.04 -51.57 -9.66
CA ILE A 840 -8.12 -50.36 -8.83
C ILE A 840 -6.71 -49.95 -8.37
N GLU A 841 -6.24 -48.83 -8.91
CA GLU A 841 -4.95 -48.21 -8.58
C GLU A 841 -5.02 -47.30 -7.34
N CYS A 842 -6.20 -46.76 -7.02
CA CYS A 842 -6.37 -45.78 -5.95
C CYS A 842 -7.57 -46.12 -5.05
N VAL A 843 -7.37 -46.15 -3.74
CA VAL A 843 -8.41 -46.47 -2.75
C VAL A 843 -8.50 -45.38 -1.70
N ILE A 844 -9.68 -44.78 -1.55
CA ILE A 844 -9.98 -43.79 -0.51
C ILE A 844 -11.15 -44.29 0.33
N ALA A 845 -10.98 -44.43 1.65
CA ALA A 845 -12.05 -44.91 2.52
C ALA A 845 -12.23 -43.96 3.72
N ASN A 846 -13.42 -43.40 3.88
CA ASN A 846 -13.77 -42.41 4.90
C ASN A 846 -14.86 -42.93 5.83
N ASN A 847 -14.49 -43.25 7.06
CA ASN A 847 -15.35 -43.78 8.12
C ASN A 847 -16.20 -45.03 7.72
N PRO A 848 -15.67 -46.06 7.03
CA PRO A 848 -16.46 -47.24 6.69
C PRO A 848 -16.79 -48.06 7.96
N VAL A 849 -18.03 -48.56 8.03
CA VAL A 849 -18.53 -49.34 9.15
C VAL A 849 -18.35 -50.83 8.87
N MET A 850 -17.25 -51.40 9.35
CA MET A 850 -16.90 -52.81 9.19
C MET A 850 -17.57 -53.68 10.26
N ARG A 851 -18.09 -54.86 9.90
CA ARG A 851 -18.44 -55.89 10.90
C ARG A 851 -17.17 -56.42 11.58
N LYS A 852 -17.22 -56.79 12.86
CA LYS A 852 -16.12 -57.47 13.57
C LYS A 852 -15.66 -58.70 12.74
N LYS A 853 -14.35 -58.76 12.42
CA LYS A 853 -13.69 -59.72 11.50
C LYS A 853 -13.87 -59.49 9.98
N ALA A 854 -14.64 -58.52 9.51
CA ALA A 854 -14.68 -58.19 8.08
C ALA A 854 -13.38 -57.48 7.65
N LYS A 855 -12.92 -57.78 6.43
CA LYS A 855 -11.69 -57.25 5.82
C LYS A 855 -11.99 -56.43 4.57
N LEU A 856 -11.21 -55.37 4.35
CA LEU A 856 -11.10 -54.73 3.03
C LEU A 856 -9.85 -55.27 2.35
N ILE A 857 -10.02 -56.11 1.32
CA ILE A 857 -8.92 -56.73 0.57
C ILE A 857 -8.62 -55.84 -0.63
N VAL A 858 -7.40 -55.31 -0.68
CA VAL A 858 -6.97 -54.36 -1.71
C VAL A 858 -6.32 -55.09 -2.88
N GLY A 859 -6.73 -54.75 -4.10
CA GLY A 859 -6.25 -55.38 -5.33
C GLY A 859 -4.79 -55.06 -5.69
N SER A 860 -4.20 -55.93 -6.51
CA SER A 860 -2.74 -55.94 -6.76
C SER A 860 -2.15 -54.73 -7.48
N MET A 861 -2.95 -53.98 -8.27
CA MET A 861 -2.49 -52.75 -8.94
C MET A 861 -2.53 -51.50 -8.03
N CYS A 862 -2.95 -51.61 -6.77
CA CYS A 862 -3.10 -50.44 -5.91
C CYS A 862 -1.77 -49.73 -5.63
N ARG A 863 -1.69 -48.47 -6.06
CA ARG A 863 -0.55 -47.55 -5.92
C ARG A 863 -0.78 -46.48 -4.85
N TYR A 864 -2.03 -46.19 -4.51
CA TYR A 864 -2.40 -45.15 -3.55
C TYR A 864 -3.53 -45.59 -2.62
N ILE A 865 -3.35 -45.39 -1.31
CA ILE A 865 -4.38 -45.61 -0.29
C ILE A 865 -4.54 -44.35 0.59
N LYS A 866 -5.77 -43.88 0.83
CA LYS A 866 -6.12 -42.82 1.79
C LYS A 866 -7.26 -43.27 2.71
N LEU A 867 -6.94 -43.62 3.95
CA LEU A 867 -7.91 -44.00 4.97
C LEU A 867 -8.17 -42.83 5.93
N ILE A 868 -9.44 -42.52 6.17
CA ILE A 868 -9.90 -41.43 7.04
C ILE A 868 -10.86 -42.03 8.06
N ASN A 869 -10.62 -41.84 9.36
CA ASN A 869 -11.44 -42.44 10.43
C ASN A 869 -11.63 -43.97 10.35
N TYR A 870 -10.70 -44.68 9.71
CA TYR A 870 -10.85 -46.11 9.43
C TYR A 870 -10.53 -46.96 10.67
N LEU A 871 -11.48 -47.82 11.08
CA LEU A 871 -11.37 -48.70 12.27
C LEU A 871 -11.49 -50.20 11.92
N GLY A 872 -11.26 -50.56 10.66
CA GLY A 872 -11.36 -51.92 10.14
C GLY A 872 -10.06 -52.72 10.12
N ILE A 873 -10.14 -53.93 9.56
CA ILE A 873 -8.99 -54.71 9.09
C ILE A 873 -8.80 -54.42 7.60
N ILE A 874 -7.60 -53.99 7.22
CA ILE A 874 -7.18 -53.87 5.82
C ILE A 874 -6.19 -54.98 5.49
N ASP A 875 -6.45 -55.67 4.39
CA ASP A 875 -5.62 -56.74 3.85
C ASP A 875 -4.90 -56.20 2.61
N LEU A 876 -3.57 -56.11 2.72
CA LEU A 876 -2.66 -55.60 1.69
C LEU A 876 -1.85 -56.73 1.05
N SER A 877 -2.12 -58.00 1.36
CA SER A 877 -1.30 -59.15 0.94
C SER A 877 -1.22 -59.35 -0.59
N GLU A 878 -2.20 -58.86 -1.34
CA GLU A 878 -2.16 -58.87 -2.82
C GLU A 878 -1.42 -57.65 -3.42
N VAL A 879 -1.13 -56.60 -2.64
CA VAL A 879 -0.65 -55.31 -3.13
C VAL A 879 0.88 -55.31 -3.31
N LYS A 880 1.34 -55.15 -4.55
CA LYS A 880 2.78 -55.20 -4.89
C LYS A 880 3.41 -53.85 -5.26
N VAL A 881 2.62 -52.79 -5.39
CA VAL A 881 3.05 -51.51 -5.99
C VAL A 881 2.58 -50.26 -5.23
N LEU A 882 2.36 -50.37 -3.91
CA LEU A 882 1.84 -49.28 -3.06
C LEU A 882 2.85 -48.14 -2.88
N LYS A 883 2.83 -47.16 -3.79
CA LYS A 883 3.71 -45.99 -3.75
C LYS A 883 3.39 -45.04 -2.60
N LYS A 884 2.11 -44.91 -2.20
CA LYS A 884 1.72 -43.97 -1.14
C LYS A 884 0.54 -44.44 -0.28
N ALA A 885 0.71 -44.34 1.03
CA ALA A 885 -0.33 -44.56 2.03
C ALA A 885 -0.59 -43.28 2.86
N VAL A 886 -1.86 -42.94 3.07
CA VAL A 886 -2.31 -41.79 3.87
C VAL A 886 -3.29 -42.27 4.93
N PHE A 887 -3.04 -41.93 6.20
CA PHE A 887 -3.89 -42.33 7.33
C PHE A 887 -4.29 -41.08 8.13
N ILE A 888 -5.60 -40.87 8.28
CA ILE A 888 -6.16 -39.67 8.92
C ILE A 888 -7.03 -40.08 10.13
N ASN A 889 -6.73 -39.47 11.28
CA ASN A 889 -7.29 -39.67 12.62
C ASN A 889 -7.00 -41.06 13.24
N ASN A 890 -7.12 -42.15 12.48
CA ASN A 890 -6.92 -43.52 12.95
C ASN A 890 -5.93 -44.30 12.07
N LEU A 891 -5.25 -45.28 12.66
CA LEU A 891 -4.51 -46.32 11.94
C LEU A 891 -5.39 -47.59 11.79
N PRO A 892 -5.40 -48.24 10.62
CA PRO A 892 -6.09 -49.51 10.42
C PRO A 892 -5.34 -50.66 11.13
N VAL A 893 -6.03 -51.78 11.35
CA VAL A 893 -5.33 -53.05 11.58
C VAL A 893 -4.88 -53.59 10.22
N ILE A 894 -3.59 -53.52 9.94
CA ILE A 894 -2.98 -54.14 8.76
C ILE A 894 -2.81 -55.63 9.06
N GLU A 895 -3.32 -56.49 8.19
CA GLU A 895 -3.26 -57.94 8.39
C GLU A 895 -1.92 -58.58 7.99
N ASP A 896 -1.19 -57.94 7.07
CA ASP A 896 0.05 -58.46 6.53
C ASP A 896 1.15 -58.53 7.61
N ASN A 897 1.36 -59.76 8.11
CA ASN A 897 2.41 -60.25 8.98
C ASN A 897 2.77 -59.46 10.27
N ARG A 898 2.73 -60.18 11.41
CA ARG A 898 3.15 -59.80 12.79
C ARG A 898 2.17 -58.98 13.65
N MET A 899 1.22 -58.22 13.11
CA MET A 899 0.30 -57.38 13.90
C MET A 899 -0.73 -58.16 14.77
N GLN A 900 -1.07 -59.41 14.44
CA GLN A 900 -2.30 -60.04 14.92
C GLN A 900 -2.30 -60.66 16.34
N LYS A 901 -1.17 -60.77 17.07
CA LYS A 901 -1.18 -61.51 18.35
C LYS A 901 -1.68 -60.75 19.60
N ASN A 902 -1.88 -59.42 19.56
CA ASN A 902 -2.01 -58.63 20.80
C ASN A 902 -3.06 -57.49 20.84
N ILE A 903 -3.99 -57.40 19.88
CA ILE A 903 -5.05 -56.36 19.86
C ILE A 903 -6.45 -56.96 19.69
N SER A 904 -6.82 -57.86 20.60
CA SER A 904 -8.18 -58.42 20.68
C SER A 904 -9.05 -57.69 21.73
N SER A 905 -9.94 -56.83 21.23
CA SER A 905 -11.02 -56.13 21.96
C SER A 905 -10.59 -55.07 22.99
N GLY A 906 -11.43 -54.03 23.13
CA GLY A 906 -11.23 -52.96 24.11
C GLY A 906 -11.45 -53.45 25.53
N ILE A 907 -10.38 -53.47 26.32
CA ILE A 907 -10.37 -53.60 27.78
C ILE A 907 -9.34 -52.60 28.32
N ASN A 908 -9.66 -51.95 29.44
CA ASN A 908 -8.70 -51.15 30.19
C ASN A 908 -7.60 -52.06 30.76
N LEU A 909 -6.43 -52.06 30.13
CA LEU A 909 -5.25 -52.78 30.62
C LEU A 909 -4.23 -51.80 31.18
N LEU A 910 -4.32 -51.61 32.50
CA LEU A 910 -3.26 -51.06 33.33
C LEU A 910 -2.06 -52.03 33.34
N PHE A 911 -0.85 -51.48 33.30
CA PHE A 911 0.44 -52.15 33.52
C PHE A 911 0.74 -53.42 32.69
N ILE A 912 1.28 -53.22 31.48
CA ILE A 912 2.23 -54.17 30.85
C ILE A 912 3.43 -53.34 30.35
N SER A 913 4.63 -53.72 30.76
CA SER A 913 5.87 -52.91 30.70
C SER A 913 6.73 -53.08 29.44
N SER A 914 6.23 -53.72 28.39
CA SER A 914 6.94 -53.89 27.12
C SER A 914 6.43 -52.93 26.03
N ASP A 915 7.33 -52.11 25.48
CA ASP A 915 7.05 -51.25 24.32
C ASP A 915 6.68 -52.12 23.10
N LYS A 916 5.42 -52.01 22.65
CA LYS A 916 4.89 -52.76 21.52
C LYS A 916 5.24 -52.05 20.21
N LYS A 917 5.64 -52.81 19.19
CA LYS A 917 6.02 -52.24 17.87
C LYS A 917 4.89 -52.42 16.86
N ILE A 918 4.48 -51.34 16.20
CA ILE A 918 3.61 -51.34 15.02
C ILE A 918 4.55 -51.15 13.82
N ILE A 919 4.60 -52.09 12.89
CA ILE A 919 5.52 -52.04 11.74
C ILE A 919 4.70 -51.77 10.47
N MET A 920 5.07 -50.74 9.73
CA MET A 920 4.51 -50.48 8.39
C MET A 920 5.19 -51.38 7.34
N PRO A 921 4.47 -51.83 6.28
CA PRO A 921 5.07 -52.61 5.20
C PRO A 921 6.27 -51.90 4.56
N GLU A 922 7.35 -52.65 4.33
CA GLU A 922 8.65 -52.11 3.88
C GLU A 922 8.58 -51.40 2.53
N TYR A 923 7.76 -51.93 1.61
CA TYR A 923 7.62 -51.49 0.22
C TYR A 923 6.92 -50.12 0.01
N ILE A 924 6.47 -49.43 1.07
CA ILE A 924 5.71 -48.17 0.92
C ILE A 924 6.66 -46.99 0.75
N GLU A 925 6.71 -46.39 -0.45
CA GLU A 925 7.60 -45.27 -0.77
C GLU A 925 7.21 -43.93 -0.09
N SER A 926 5.94 -43.74 0.25
CA SER A 926 5.44 -42.53 0.91
C SER A 926 4.35 -42.80 1.96
N ILE A 927 4.55 -42.29 3.17
CA ILE A 927 3.60 -42.41 4.29
C ILE A 927 3.20 -41.01 4.79
N GLU A 928 1.90 -40.76 4.90
CA GLU A 928 1.35 -39.49 5.39
C GLU A 928 0.31 -39.73 6.50
N LEU A 929 0.69 -39.46 7.75
CA LEU A 929 -0.15 -39.57 8.94
C LEU A 929 -0.70 -38.18 9.30
N LYS A 930 -2.01 -38.09 9.58
CA LYS A 930 -2.67 -36.86 10.08
C LYS A 930 -3.52 -37.15 11.30
N ASN A 931 -3.39 -36.36 12.36
CA ASN A 931 -4.14 -36.52 13.63
C ASN A 931 -4.03 -37.92 14.28
N VAL A 932 -3.07 -38.74 13.85
CA VAL A 932 -2.92 -40.11 14.36
C VAL A 932 -2.29 -40.06 15.75
N THR A 933 -2.98 -40.66 16.74
CA THR A 933 -2.47 -40.79 18.10
C THR A 933 -2.02 -42.23 18.36
N ILE A 934 -0.71 -42.43 18.51
CA ILE A 934 -0.10 -43.67 18.99
C ILE A 934 -0.14 -43.67 20.52
N LYS A 935 -0.57 -44.79 21.12
CA LYS A 935 -0.56 -44.96 22.59
C LYS A 935 0.90 -45.00 23.09
N ARG A 936 1.19 -44.44 24.26
CA ARG A 936 2.57 -44.35 24.83
C ARG A 936 3.33 -45.68 24.89
N SER A 937 2.64 -46.80 25.09
CA SER A 937 3.22 -48.16 25.11
C SER A 937 3.38 -48.79 23.72
N TYR A 938 3.23 -48.01 22.65
CA TYR A 938 3.42 -48.43 21.27
C TYR A 938 4.35 -47.46 20.54
N THR A 939 5.21 -48.00 19.68
CA THR A 939 6.04 -47.24 18.73
C THR A 939 5.67 -47.64 17.30
N LEU A 940 5.44 -46.65 16.44
CA LEU A 940 5.20 -46.87 15.01
C LEU A 940 6.53 -46.82 14.24
N ILE A 941 6.94 -47.95 13.68
CA ILE A 941 8.14 -48.11 12.85
C ILE A 941 7.76 -47.96 11.37
N VAL A 942 8.47 -47.07 10.68
CA VAL A 942 8.38 -46.90 9.22
C VAL A 942 9.40 -47.79 8.51
N GLY A 943 8.97 -48.43 7.42
CA GLY A 943 9.77 -49.37 6.64
C GLY A 943 10.95 -48.74 5.89
N THR A 944 11.90 -49.57 5.48
CA THR A 944 13.20 -49.17 4.90
C THR A 944 13.10 -48.37 3.60
N ASP A 945 12.13 -48.70 2.74
CA ASP A 945 12.07 -48.16 1.36
C ASP A 945 11.28 -46.84 1.28
N SER A 946 10.75 -46.36 2.42
CA SER A 946 10.06 -45.08 2.54
C SER A 946 10.99 -43.90 2.25
N LYS A 947 10.71 -43.13 1.20
CA LYS A 947 11.48 -41.92 0.83
C LYS A 947 10.78 -40.63 1.24
N ASN A 948 9.49 -40.68 1.56
CA ASN A 948 8.66 -39.50 1.81
C ASN A 948 7.76 -39.70 3.04
N VAL A 949 8.16 -39.15 4.19
CA VAL A 949 7.38 -39.23 5.44
C VAL A 949 6.68 -37.91 5.71
N SER A 950 5.44 -37.96 6.18
CA SER A 950 4.66 -36.80 6.59
C SER A 950 3.89 -37.10 7.88
N LEU A 951 4.16 -36.37 8.95
CA LEU A 951 3.50 -36.45 10.25
C LEU A 951 2.84 -35.10 10.53
N ILE A 952 1.52 -35.07 10.62
CA ILE A 952 0.72 -33.84 10.75
C ILE A 952 -0.22 -33.96 11.94
N GLN A 953 -0.09 -33.12 12.97
CA GLN A 953 -0.89 -33.12 14.19
C GLN A 953 -0.95 -34.50 14.89
N CYS A 954 0.07 -35.33 14.65
CA CYS A 954 0.22 -36.67 15.22
C CYS A 954 0.75 -36.60 16.66
N LYS A 955 0.52 -37.66 17.45
CA LYS A 955 0.96 -37.79 18.86
C LYS A 955 1.47 -39.21 19.13
N GLY A 956 2.47 -39.35 20.01
CA GLY A 956 3.10 -40.63 20.40
C GLY A 956 4.49 -40.86 19.81
N ARG A 957 4.93 -42.13 19.79
CA ARG A 957 6.28 -42.56 19.39
C ARG A 957 6.34 -43.00 17.93
N PHE A 958 7.28 -42.43 17.18
CA PHE A 958 7.54 -42.71 15.77
C PHE A 958 9.02 -43.04 15.55
N ASP A 959 9.30 -44.18 14.93
CA ASP A 959 10.64 -44.63 14.62
C ASP A 959 10.83 -44.61 13.09
N LEU A 960 11.65 -43.66 12.64
CA LEU A 960 12.03 -43.46 11.24
C LEU A 960 13.47 -43.92 10.99
N SER A 961 14.16 -44.48 12.00
CA SER A 961 15.61 -44.78 11.95
C SER A 961 15.99 -45.83 10.90
N MET A 962 15.05 -46.70 10.51
CA MET A 962 15.25 -47.73 9.48
C MET A 962 15.25 -47.18 8.04
N ILE A 963 14.88 -45.92 7.83
CA ILE A 963 14.81 -45.32 6.49
C ILE A 963 16.20 -45.01 5.95
N VAL A 964 16.58 -45.64 4.83
CA VAL A 964 17.92 -45.47 4.24
C VAL A 964 18.07 -44.15 3.46
N HIS A 965 17.01 -43.69 2.79
CA HIS A 965 17.05 -42.57 1.83
C HIS A 965 15.84 -41.63 1.94
N LEU A 966 15.70 -40.94 3.09
CA LEU A 966 14.62 -39.98 3.32
C LEU A 966 14.79 -38.71 2.47
N LYS A 967 14.10 -38.62 1.33
CA LYS A 967 14.14 -37.47 0.41
C LYS A 967 13.19 -36.33 0.80
N LYS A 968 12.08 -36.65 1.46
CA LYS A 968 11.08 -35.67 1.91
C LYS A 968 10.63 -35.95 3.33
N LEU A 969 10.68 -34.91 4.15
CA LEU A 969 10.15 -34.92 5.51
C LEU A 969 9.16 -33.76 5.70
N LYS A 970 7.93 -34.08 6.12
CA LYS A 970 6.95 -33.11 6.60
C LYS A 970 6.62 -33.38 8.07
N LEU A 971 6.88 -32.42 8.95
CA LEU A 971 6.59 -32.50 10.38
C LEU A 971 5.82 -31.26 10.83
N VAL A 972 4.49 -31.37 10.87
CA VAL A 972 3.59 -30.28 11.27
C VAL A 972 2.84 -30.73 12.52
N VAL A 973 3.51 -30.78 13.67
CA VAL A 973 2.98 -31.37 14.92
C VAL A 973 2.50 -30.31 15.90
N GLU A 974 1.74 -30.77 16.91
CA GLU A 974 1.31 -29.96 18.04
C GLU A 974 1.80 -30.61 19.34
N SER A 975 2.73 -29.94 20.01
CA SER A 975 3.16 -30.11 21.41
C SER A 975 4.15 -31.25 21.73
N LYS A 976 4.66 -31.19 22.97
CA LYS A 976 5.63 -32.08 23.64
C LYS A 976 5.24 -33.57 23.76
N LEU A 977 4.25 -34.04 23.00
CA LEU A 977 3.71 -35.40 23.06
C LEU A 977 4.13 -36.27 21.86
N VAL A 978 5.19 -35.88 21.16
CA VAL A 978 5.74 -36.56 19.99
C VAL A 978 7.20 -36.89 20.26
N GLU A 979 7.54 -38.18 20.13
CA GLU A 979 8.91 -38.70 20.23
C GLU A 979 9.26 -39.29 18.86
N ILE A 980 10.30 -38.78 18.19
CA ILE A 980 10.74 -39.23 16.86
C ILE A 980 12.21 -39.65 16.88
N LEU A 981 12.48 -40.88 16.45
CA LEU A 981 13.82 -41.33 16.10
C LEU A 981 14.06 -41.09 14.61
N PHE A 982 15.00 -40.21 14.26
CA PHE A 982 15.30 -39.85 12.87
C PHE A 982 16.37 -40.76 12.24
N PRO A 983 16.33 -40.98 10.91
CA PRO A 983 17.44 -41.55 10.14
C PRO A 983 18.51 -40.48 9.86
N ASN A 984 19.49 -40.79 9.00
CA ASN A 984 20.32 -39.74 8.40
C ASN A 984 19.44 -38.77 7.57
N LEU A 985 19.59 -37.47 7.82
CA LEU A 985 18.85 -36.37 7.20
C LEU A 985 19.58 -35.69 6.03
N ASP A 986 20.83 -36.07 5.73
CA ASP A 986 21.61 -35.51 4.61
C ASP A 986 20.92 -35.69 3.24
N SER A 987 20.08 -36.72 3.09
CA SER A 987 19.35 -37.00 1.85
C SER A 987 18.05 -36.17 1.68
N VAL A 988 17.66 -35.36 2.67
CA VAL A 988 16.41 -34.59 2.66
C VAL A 988 16.50 -33.37 1.73
N GLU A 989 15.91 -33.51 0.54
CA GLU A 989 15.79 -32.41 -0.44
C GLU A 989 14.58 -31.50 -0.18
N ASN A 990 13.53 -32.05 0.45
CA ASN A 990 12.26 -31.37 0.69
C ASN A 990 11.89 -31.41 2.19
N LEU A 991 11.99 -30.28 2.87
CA LEU A 991 11.66 -30.13 4.29
C LEU A 991 10.42 -29.24 4.45
N GLU A 992 9.43 -29.70 5.21
CA GLU A 992 8.27 -28.91 5.63
C GLU A 992 8.05 -29.06 7.13
N ILE A 993 8.21 -27.99 7.90
CA ILE A 993 8.13 -28.04 9.37
C ILE A 993 7.24 -26.93 9.94
N SER A 994 6.53 -27.23 11.03
CA SER A 994 5.95 -26.21 11.89
C SER A 994 6.89 -25.83 13.01
N TYR A 995 6.95 -24.55 13.32
CA TYR A 995 7.39 -24.06 14.61
C TYR A 995 6.22 -24.25 15.59
N ASP A 996 6.37 -25.17 16.54
CA ASP A 996 5.49 -25.31 17.70
C ASP A 996 6.30 -25.08 18.99
N ASP A 997 5.74 -25.37 20.17
CA ASP A 997 6.47 -25.24 21.44
C ASP A 997 7.65 -26.23 21.59
N ASN A 998 7.94 -27.07 20.58
CA ASN A 998 9.12 -27.93 20.51
C ASN A 998 10.22 -27.32 19.64
N GLN A 999 10.84 -26.26 20.16
CA GLN A 999 11.98 -25.56 19.57
C GLN A 999 13.13 -26.52 19.18
N GLU A 1000 13.35 -27.58 19.95
CA GLU A 1000 14.44 -28.55 19.76
C GLU A 1000 14.32 -29.28 18.42
N TYR A 1001 13.16 -29.86 18.08
CA TYR A 1001 12.98 -30.49 16.77
C TYR A 1001 13.05 -29.49 15.61
N PHE A 1002 12.54 -28.28 15.79
CA PHE A 1002 12.59 -27.24 14.76
C PHE A 1002 14.04 -26.86 14.42
N GLU A 1003 14.86 -26.59 15.43
CA GLU A 1003 16.27 -26.25 15.27
C GLU A 1003 17.10 -27.46 14.79
N PHE A 1004 16.88 -28.66 15.36
CA PHE A 1004 17.55 -29.90 14.95
C PHE A 1004 17.34 -30.20 13.46
N LEU A 1005 16.11 -30.10 12.95
CA LEU A 1005 15.82 -30.37 11.54
C LEU A 1005 16.37 -29.28 10.62
N LEU A 1006 16.39 -28.02 11.06
CA LEU A 1006 17.04 -26.94 10.29
C LEU A 1006 18.57 -27.04 10.30
N HIS A 1007 19.19 -27.65 11.30
CA HIS A 1007 20.63 -27.88 11.31
C HIS A 1007 21.02 -29.09 10.42
N ASN A 1008 20.34 -30.23 10.62
CA ASN A 1008 20.76 -31.50 10.01
C ASN A 1008 20.28 -31.71 8.55
N CYS A 1009 19.17 -31.11 8.12
CA CYS A 1009 18.70 -31.23 6.72
C CYS A 1009 19.47 -30.28 5.77
N THR A 1010 20.80 -30.42 5.69
CA THR A 1010 21.72 -29.48 5.01
C THR A 1010 21.46 -29.33 3.50
N ASN A 1011 21.10 -30.42 2.82
CA ASN A 1011 20.86 -30.48 1.37
C ASN A 1011 19.44 -30.07 0.92
N THR A 1012 18.68 -29.39 1.79
CA THR A 1012 17.30 -28.95 1.48
C THR A 1012 17.26 -28.01 0.28
N LYS A 1013 16.65 -28.45 -0.83
CA LYS A 1013 16.35 -27.64 -2.02
C LYS A 1013 15.02 -26.88 -1.90
N LYS A 1014 14.07 -27.43 -1.12
CA LYS A 1014 12.74 -26.89 -0.88
C LYS A 1014 12.42 -26.84 0.61
N LEU A 1015 12.18 -25.64 1.15
CA LEU A 1015 11.83 -25.43 2.56
C LEU A 1015 10.44 -24.79 2.71
N VAL A 1016 9.57 -25.40 3.52
CA VAL A 1016 8.29 -24.82 3.96
C VAL A 1016 8.32 -24.67 5.48
N LEU A 1017 8.05 -23.47 5.99
CA LEU A 1017 7.94 -23.17 7.41
C LEU A 1017 6.53 -22.67 7.73
N HIS A 1018 5.96 -23.11 8.86
CA HIS A 1018 4.68 -22.64 9.39
C HIS A 1018 4.83 -22.18 10.85
N ASN A 1019 4.36 -20.98 11.22
CA ASN A 1019 4.48 -20.44 12.58
C ASN A 1019 3.42 -20.95 13.56
N PHE A 1020 2.24 -21.28 13.03
CA PHE A 1020 1.10 -21.73 13.82
C PHE A 1020 0.17 -22.55 12.95
N VAL A 1021 -0.41 -23.59 13.54
CA VAL A 1021 -1.46 -24.40 12.92
C VAL A 1021 -2.81 -23.68 13.12
N CYS A 1022 -3.00 -22.58 12.40
CA CYS A 1022 -4.28 -21.87 12.41
C CYS A 1022 -5.36 -22.78 11.82
N GLU A 1023 -6.36 -23.20 12.61
CA GLU A 1023 -7.44 -24.07 12.14
C GLU A 1023 -8.17 -23.50 10.90
N LEU A 1024 -8.32 -22.18 10.83
CA LEU A 1024 -8.89 -21.47 9.68
C LEU A 1024 -8.01 -21.56 8.41
N HIS A 1025 -6.69 -21.66 8.56
CA HIS A 1025 -5.78 -21.88 7.43
C HIS A 1025 -5.57 -23.36 7.13
N ASN A 1026 -5.68 -24.24 8.12
CA ASN A 1026 -5.87 -25.67 7.88
C ASN A 1026 -7.19 -25.92 7.15
N TYR A 1027 -8.23 -25.11 7.35
CA TYR A 1027 -9.45 -25.14 6.53
C TYR A 1027 -9.17 -24.70 5.09
N LEU A 1028 -8.41 -23.61 4.87
CA LEU A 1028 -7.99 -23.17 3.54
C LEU A 1028 -6.96 -24.09 2.85
N GLU A 1029 -6.12 -24.82 3.60
CA GLU A 1029 -5.19 -25.84 3.08
C GLU A 1029 -5.85 -27.22 2.93
N ARG A 1030 -6.88 -27.55 3.71
CA ARG A 1030 -7.82 -28.64 3.38
C ARG A 1030 -8.46 -28.32 2.04
N TYR A 1031 -9.05 -27.12 1.89
CA TYR A 1031 -9.50 -26.61 0.59
C TYR A 1031 -8.44 -26.77 -0.50
N LYS A 1032 -7.17 -26.34 -0.31
CA LYS A 1032 -6.13 -26.49 -1.35
C LYS A 1032 -5.67 -27.93 -1.61
N LEU A 1033 -5.69 -28.81 -0.62
CA LEU A 1033 -5.39 -30.24 -0.79
C LEU A 1033 -6.57 -31.03 -1.38
N ASP A 1034 -7.78 -30.49 -1.27
CA ASP A 1034 -9.03 -30.98 -1.85
C ASP A 1034 -9.43 -30.17 -3.14
N ILE A 1035 -8.58 -29.25 -3.63
CA ILE A 1035 -8.75 -28.46 -4.88
C ILE A 1035 -8.12 -29.15 -6.10
N LEU A 1036 -7.36 -30.25 -5.90
CA LEU A 1036 -7.08 -31.18 -6.98
C LEU A 1036 -8.42 -31.84 -7.37
N ASP A 1037 -9.04 -31.24 -8.38
CA ASP A 1037 -10.38 -31.49 -8.92
C ASP A 1037 -11.54 -30.99 -8.03
N ALA A 1038 -11.79 -29.66 -8.05
CA ALA A 1038 -12.96 -29.05 -7.37
C ALA A 1038 -14.34 -29.58 -7.85
N ASN A 1039 -14.40 -30.31 -8.97
CA ASN A 1039 -15.59 -31.02 -9.43
C ASN A 1039 -15.84 -32.36 -8.70
N GLU A 1040 -14.93 -32.83 -7.84
CA GLU A 1040 -15.07 -34.04 -7.01
C GLU A 1040 -15.62 -33.76 -5.60
N TYR A 1041 -15.46 -32.55 -5.07
CA TYR A 1041 -15.54 -32.30 -3.62
C TYR A 1041 -16.76 -31.54 -3.08
N LEU A 1042 -17.75 -31.21 -3.94
CA LEU A 1042 -19.08 -30.72 -3.50
C LEU A 1042 -19.73 -31.65 -2.46
N TRP A 1043 -19.46 -32.95 -2.55
CA TRP A 1043 -19.82 -33.98 -1.55
C TRP A 1043 -19.40 -33.61 -0.11
N CYS A 1044 -18.18 -33.07 0.09
CA CYS A 1044 -17.60 -32.95 1.44
C CYS A 1044 -17.97 -31.66 2.18
N LEU A 1045 -18.26 -30.59 1.44
CA LEU A 1045 -18.48 -29.25 2.01
C LEU A 1045 -19.91 -29.07 2.54
N ASN A 1046 -20.92 -29.63 1.85
CA ASN A 1046 -22.33 -29.45 2.20
C ASN A 1046 -22.77 -30.10 3.52
N GLU A 1047 -22.09 -31.16 4.00
CA GLU A 1047 -22.38 -31.73 5.34
C GLU A 1047 -21.53 -31.10 6.45
N GLN A 1048 -20.31 -30.61 6.17
CA GLN A 1048 -19.51 -29.93 7.20
C GLN A 1048 -20.15 -28.62 7.63
N SER A 1049 -20.72 -27.84 6.71
CA SER A 1049 -21.49 -26.63 7.06
C SER A 1049 -22.71 -26.92 7.94
N ILE A 1050 -23.37 -28.08 7.75
CA ILE A 1050 -24.57 -28.48 8.50
C ILE A 1050 -24.23 -29.04 9.89
N GLU A 1051 -23.16 -29.84 10.03
CA GLU A 1051 -22.66 -30.28 11.34
C GLU A 1051 -21.95 -29.15 12.13
N THR A 1052 -21.52 -28.04 11.49
CA THR A 1052 -20.93 -26.86 12.16
C THR A 1052 -21.91 -25.69 12.40
N ASN A 1053 -23.22 -25.93 12.49
CA ASN A 1053 -24.18 -24.90 12.92
C ASN A 1053 -24.01 -24.45 14.40
N ASN A 1054 -23.02 -24.99 15.12
CA ASN A 1054 -22.56 -24.41 16.38
C ASN A 1054 -21.74 -23.13 16.12
N SER A 1055 -22.31 -22.01 16.53
CA SER A 1055 -21.76 -20.65 16.57
C SER A 1055 -20.46 -20.45 17.39
N ALA A 1056 -19.83 -21.54 17.83
CA ALA A 1056 -18.61 -21.55 18.66
C ALA A 1056 -17.30 -21.55 17.85
N TYR A 1057 -17.32 -21.87 16.55
CA TYR A 1057 -16.10 -21.96 15.71
C TYR A 1057 -15.66 -20.63 15.07
N LEU A 1058 -16.37 -19.53 15.34
CA LEU A 1058 -15.80 -18.18 15.26
C LEU A 1058 -14.96 -17.86 16.51
N THR A 1059 -14.24 -18.85 17.04
CA THR A 1059 -13.09 -18.63 17.91
C THR A 1059 -12.08 -17.77 17.14
N ILE A 1060 -12.12 -16.47 17.43
CA ILE A 1060 -11.16 -15.45 17.03
C ILE A 1060 -9.79 -16.11 16.99
N CYS A 1061 -9.13 -16.12 15.83
CA CYS A 1061 -7.81 -16.71 15.63
C CYS A 1061 -6.91 -16.28 16.80
N LYS A 1062 -6.67 -17.19 17.76
CA LYS A 1062 -6.14 -16.83 19.09
C LYS A 1062 -4.91 -15.97 18.87
N GLN A 1063 -4.98 -14.70 19.30
CA GLN A 1063 -4.08 -13.69 18.75
C GLN A 1063 -2.62 -14.12 18.93
N PRO A 1064 -1.73 -13.93 17.93
CA PRO A 1064 -0.35 -14.44 17.98
C PRO A 1064 0.57 -13.82 19.05
N GLY A 1065 0.01 -13.14 20.06
CA GLY A 1065 0.68 -12.20 20.94
C GLY A 1065 1.86 -12.72 21.76
N MET A 1066 1.96 -14.04 22.01
CA MET A 1066 2.89 -14.58 23.01
C MET A 1066 4.15 -15.28 22.49
N LEU A 1067 4.30 -15.58 21.19
CA LEU A 1067 5.45 -16.34 20.65
C LEU A 1067 6.44 -15.50 19.81
N PHE A 1068 6.36 -14.17 19.86
CA PHE A 1068 7.19 -13.30 19.01
C PHE A 1068 8.69 -13.27 19.36
N SER A 1069 9.08 -13.52 20.61
CA SER A 1069 10.46 -13.33 21.09
C SER A 1069 11.41 -14.46 20.71
N SER A 1070 10.94 -15.71 20.65
CA SER A 1070 11.77 -16.89 20.38
C SER A 1070 12.10 -17.07 18.90
N TRP A 1071 11.18 -16.72 17.98
CA TRP A 1071 11.36 -16.89 16.53
C TRP A 1071 12.68 -16.31 16.00
N LYS A 1072 13.12 -15.14 16.51
CA LYS A 1072 14.36 -14.49 16.11
C LYS A 1072 15.60 -15.38 16.32
N TYR A 1073 15.59 -16.26 17.31
CA TYR A 1073 16.70 -17.16 17.61
C TYR A 1073 16.56 -18.47 16.81
N SER A 1074 15.38 -19.09 16.83
CA SER A 1074 15.16 -20.41 16.23
C SER A 1074 15.17 -20.43 14.70
N CYS A 1075 14.95 -19.29 14.03
CA CYS A 1075 15.10 -19.21 12.58
C CYS A 1075 16.53 -18.98 12.08
N LYS A 1076 17.52 -18.74 12.97
CA LYS A 1076 18.92 -18.51 12.55
C LYS A 1076 19.49 -19.61 11.65
N PRO A 1077 19.30 -20.93 11.93
CA PRO A 1077 19.84 -21.99 11.07
C PRO A 1077 19.22 -22.03 9.65
N MET A 1078 18.08 -21.39 9.41
CA MET A 1078 17.56 -21.21 8.04
C MET A 1078 18.49 -20.32 7.21
N PHE A 1079 19.17 -19.36 7.86
CA PHE A 1079 20.05 -18.38 7.23
C PHE A 1079 21.53 -18.79 7.28
N ASP A 1080 21.84 -20.08 7.38
CA ASP A 1080 23.22 -20.57 7.31
C ASP A 1080 23.79 -20.46 5.87
N GLN A 1081 25.12 -20.27 5.76
CA GLN A 1081 25.78 -20.04 4.48
C GLN A 1081 25.64 -21.18 3.47
N THR A 1082 25.46 -22.41 3.96
CA THR A 1082 25.19 -23.60 3.14
C THR A 1082 23.83 -23.48 2.45
N ARG A 1083 22.77 -23.11 3.19
CA ARG A 1083 21.40 -22.96 2.68
C ARG A 1083 21.28 -21.88 1.61
N TYR A 1084 22.07 -20.80 1.68
CA TYR A 1084 22.14 -19.79 0.62
C TYR A 1084 22.51 -20.37 -0.76
N LYS A 1085 23.27 -21.47 -0.78
CA LYS A 1085 23.81 -22.13 -1.98
C LYS A 1085 23.05 -23.41 -2.38
N THR A 1086 22.05 -23.86 -1.61
CA THR A 1086 21.27 -25.08 -1.91
C THR A 1086 19.78 -24.81 -2.12
N LEU A 1087 19.22 -23.82 -1.43
CA LEU A 1087 17.78 -23.57 -1.41
C LEU A 1087 17.28 -22.87 -2.69
N ARG A 1088 16.42 -23.54 -3.45
CA ARG A 1088 15.78 -23.01 -4.67
C ARG A 1088 14.32 -22.59 -4.48
N TRP A 1089 13.67 -23.08 -3.43
CA TRP A 1089 12.27 -22.80 -3.14
C TRP A 1089 12.06 -22.62 -1.62
N LEU A 1090 11.43 -21.52 -1.23
CA LEU A 1090 11.17 -21.15 0.16
C LEU A 1090 9.72 -20.71 0.34
N SER A 1091 9.03 -21.28 1.33
CA SER A 1091 7.69 -20.85 1.78
C SER A 1091 7.71 -20.53 3.26
N ILE A 1092 7.46 -19.27 3.63
CA ILE A 1092 7.36 -18.82 5.02
C ILE A 1092 5.92 -18.40 5.30
N ARG A 1093 5.27 -19.05 6.27
CA ARG A 1093 3.82 -18.91 6.51
C ARG A 1093 3.52 -18.55 7.96
N PHE A 1094 2.73 -17.49 8.14
CA PHE A 1094 2.21 -17.00 9.43
C PHE A 1094 3.27 -16.48 10.40
N PHE A 1095 4.53 -16.35 9.98
CA PHE A 1095 5.58 -15.70 10.76
C PHE A 1095 5.45 -14.18 10.70
N ARG A 1096 5.99 -13.50 11.71
CA ARG A 1096 6.34 -12.08 11.60
C ARG A 1096 7.82 -11.98 11.31
N PHE A 1097 8.18 -11.31 10.23
CA PHE A 1097 9.58 -11.00 9.95
C PHE A 1097 10.06 -9.87 10.86
N SER A 1098 11.25 -10.03 11.44
CA SER A 1098 12.06 -8.90 11.90
C SER A 1098 12.79 -8.29 10.70
N GLU A 1099 13.16 -7.01 10.78
CA GLU A 1099 13.97 -6.32 9.76
C GLU A 1099 15.26 -7.10 9.43
N GLU A 1100 15.91 -7.67 10.44
CA GLU A 1100 17.10 -8.53 10.27
C GLU A 1100 16.80 -9.77 9.39
N CYS A 1101 15.68 -10.45 9.62
CA CYS A 1101 15.28 -11.59 8.79
C CYS A 1101 14.89 -11.16 7.37
N VAL A 1102 14.27 -9.98 7.19
CA VAL A 1102 14.00 -9.41 5.85
C VAL A 1102 15.33 -9.13 5.13
N MET A 1103 16.26 -8.40 5.76
CA MET A 1103 17.58 -8.09 5.21
C MET A 1103 18.40 -9.32 4.81
N MET A 1104 18.19 -10.47 5.46
CA MET A 1104 18.88 -11.71 5.13
C MET A 1104 18.30 -12.45 3.91
N LEU A 1105 17.07 -12.17 3.47
CA LEU A 1105 16.48 -12.81 2.28
C LEU A 1105 17.33 -12.61 1.01
N LYS A 1106 17.95 -11.44 0.85
CA LYS A 1106 18.83 -11.13 -0.30
C LYS A 1106 20.07 -12.03 -0.42
N LYS A 1107 20.43 -12.76 0.65
CA LYS A 1107 21.60 -13.66 0.68
C LYS A 1107 21.34 -15.01 0.00
N PHE A 1108 20.09 -15.41 -0.24
CA PHE A 1108 19.77 -16.68 -0.90
C PHE A 1108 20.00 -16.63 -2.42
N ILE A 1109 21.25 -16.77 -2.85
CA ILE A 1109 21.65 -16.57 -4.25
C ILE A 1109 21.04 -17.56 -5.24
N LEU A 1110 20.60 -18.77 -4.82
CA LEU A 1110 19.94 -19.75 -5.71
C LEU A 1110 18.41 -19.78 -5.60
N LEU A 1111 17.79 -18.87 -4.85
CA LEU A 1111 16.36 -18.93 -4.55
C LEU A 1111 15.51 -18.43 -5.73
N GLU A 1112 14.93 -19.37 -6.49
CA GLU A 1112 14.12 -19.10 -7.67
C GLU A 1112 12.64 -18.81 -7.34
N THR A 1113 12.12 -19.38 -6.25
CA THR A 1113 10.72 -19.20 -5.82
C THR A 1113 10.61 -18.87 -4.33
N LEU A 1114 9.95 -17.75 -4.01
CA LEU A 1114 9.65 -17.31 -2.66
C LEU A 1114 8.14 -17.15 -2.48
N LEU A 1115 7.59 -17.82 -1.47
CA LEU A 1115 6.19 -17.72 -1.06
C LEU A 1115 6.13 -17.22 0.38
N ILE A 1116 5.37 -16.17 0.61
CA ILE A 1116 5.26 -15.49 1.90
C ILE A 1116 3.78 -15.27 2.22
N VAL A 1117 3.32 -15.81 3.37
CA VAL A 1117 1.96 -15.61 3.89
C VAL A 1117 2.05 -14.92 5.24
N LEU A 1118 1.52 -13.71 5.36
CA LEU A 1118 1.71 -12.83 6.52
C LEU A 1118 0.40 -12.25 7.02
N SER A 1119 0.30 -11.98 8.33
CA SER A 1119 -0.70 -11.04 8.84
C SER A 1119 -0.34 -9.59 8.50
N HIS A 1120 0.96 -9.25 8.56
CA HIS A 1120 1.50 -7.92 8.31
C HIS A 1120 2.73 -8.02 7.40
N ALA A 1121 2.75 -7.31 6.28
CA ALA A 1121 3.92 -7.24 5.40
C ALA A 1121 4.89 -6.16 5.91
N PRO A 1122 6.17 -6.47 6.21
CA PRO A 1122 7.15 -5.46 6.57
C PRO A 1122 7.41 -4.53 5.37
N LEU A 1123 7.65 -3.25 5.66
CA LEU A 1123 7.55 -2.20 4.65
C LEU A 1123 8.64 -2.29 3.57
N ASP A 1124 9.77 -2.89 3.91
CA ASP A 1124 11.03 -3.02 3.17
C ASP A 1124 11.19 -4.34 2.40
N ILE A 1125 10.22 -5.26 2.46
CA ILE A 1125 10.38 -6.64 1.93
C ILE A 1125 10.81 -6.70 0.46
N PHE A 1126 10.35 -5.76 -0.36
CA PHE A 1126 10.67 -5.68 -1.79
C PHE A 1126 12.12 -5.21 -2.05
N LEU A 1127 12.76 -4.50 -1.12
CA LEU A 1127 14.16 -4.05 -1.19
C LEU A 1127 15.16 -5.17 -0.89
N HIS A 1128 14.69 -6.29 -0.34
CA HIS A 1128 15.53 -7.36 0.18
C HIS A 1128 15.20 -8.74 -0.42
N LEU A 1129 14.48 -8.77 -1.55
CA LEU A 1129 14.25 -10.00 -2.31
C LEU A 1129 15.58 -10.61 -2.84
N PRO A 1130 15.65 -11.94 -2.99
CA PRO A 1130 16.79 -12.62 -3.61
C PRO A 1130 17.01 -12.19 -5.08
N PRO A 1131 18.26 -12.04 -5.55
CA PRO A 1131 18.55 -11.50 -6.88
C PRO A 1131 18.11 -12.41 -8.05
N ASN A 1132 18.11 -13.73 -7.84
CA ASN A 1132 17.73 -14.72 -8.85
C ASN A 1132 16.26 -15.18 -8.74
N LEU A 1133 15.43 -14.41 -8.04
CA LEU A 1133 14.03 -14.74 -7.81
C LEU A 1133 13.22 -14.62 -9.10
N LYS A 1134 12.73 -15.75 -9.62
CA LYS A 1134 11.88 -15.83 -10.82
C LYS A 1134 10.39 -15.71 -10.49
N LYS A 1135 9.99 -16.28 -9.35
CA LYS A 1135 8.61 -16.28 -8.85
C LYS A 1135 8.53 -15.73 -7.44
N PHE A 1136 7.72 -14.68 -7.25
CA PHE A 1136 7.36 -14.18 -5.92
C PHE A 1136 5.87 -14.32 -5.67
N THR A 1137 5.49 -14.76 -4.47
CA THR A 1137 4.10 -14.79 -4.01
C THR A 1137 4.04 -14.20 -2.61
N ILE A 1138 3.28 -13.11 -2.45
CA ILE A 1138 2.97 -12.52 -1.15
C ILE A 1138 1.46 -12.45 -0.94
N THR A 1139 0.99 -13.08 0.13
CA THR A 1139 -0.43 -13.15 0.49
C THR A 1139 -0.62 -12.61 1.91
N LEU A 1140 -1.59 -11.71 2.08
CA LEU A 1140 -2.01 -11.24 3.39
C LEU A 1140 -3.13 -12.12 3.93
N VAL A 1141 -3.12 -12.32 5.25
CA VAL A 1141 -4.06 -13.15 6.00
C VAL A 1141 -5.30 -12.34 6.37
N SER A 1142 -6.37 -12.48 5.60
CA SER A 1142 -7.59 -11.65 5.72
C SER A 1142 -8.27 -11.68 7.09
N CYS A 1143 -8.10 -12.74 7.90
CA CYS A 1143 -8.61 -12.78 9.28
C CYS A 1143 -7.78 -11.98 10.30
N CYS A 1144 -6.67 -11.37 9.88
CA CYS A 1144 -5.79 -10.57 10.75
C CYS A 1144 -5.49 -9.16 10.20
N ILE A 1145 -6.14 -8.73 9.10
CA ILE A 1145 -5.94 -7.40 8.52
C ILE A 1145 -6.94 -6.42 9.13
N THR A 1146 -6.49 -5.62 10.10
CA THR A 1146 -7.03 -4.29 10.36
C THR A 1146 -6.57 -3.36 9.23
N PRO A 1147 -7.47 -2.65 8.51
CA PRO A 1147 -7.08 -1.85 7.34
C PRO A 1147 -6.02 -0.76 7.60
N TYR A 1148 -5.90 -0.34 8.85
CA TYR A 1148 -5.00 0.74 9.29
C TYR A 1148 -3.52 0.32 9.37
N ASP A 1149 -3.22 -0.97 9.63
CA ASP A 1149 -1.84 -1.41 9.93
C ASP A 1149 -0.97 -1.68 8.70
N CYS A 1150 -1.54 -1.67 7.49
CA CYS A 1150 -0.80 -1.93 6.25
C CYS A 1150 -0.35 -0.66 5.50
N VAL A 1151 -0.81 0.53 5.90
CA VAL A 1151 -0.79 1.74 5.04
C VAL A 1151 -0.22 2.97 5.74
N THR A 1152 0.75 2.82 6.65
CA THR A 1152 1.56 3.97 7.11
C THR A 1152 2.65 4.29 6.07
N PRO A 1153 2.59 5.44 5.36
CA PRO A 1153 3.56 5.77 4.33
C PRO A 1153 4.86 6.23 5.00
N MET A 1154 5.88 5.36 5.00
CA MET A 1154 7.21 5.73 5.46
C MET A 1154 7.87 6.65 4.42
N LYS A 1155 8.42 7.78 4.86
CA LYS A 1155 9.25 8.66 4.00
C LYS A 1155 10.56 7.95 3.68
N ILE A 1156 10.59 7.21 2.58
CA ILE A 1156 11.81 6.61 2.04
C ILE A 1156 12.71 7.74 1.54
N ASN A 1157 13.94 7.83 2.05
CA ASN A 1157 14.95 8.75 1.52
C ASN A 1157 15.36 8.29 0.11
N ASP A 1158 15.37 9.21 -0.88
CA ASP A 1158 15.64 8.96 -2.32
C ASP A 1158 17.07 8.47 -2.68
N ARG A 1159 17.76 7.80 -1.76
CA ARG A 1159 19.11 7.26 -1.99
C ARG A 1159 19.05 5.99 -2.85
N LYS A 1160 19.16 6.18 -4.17
CA LYS A 1160 19.56 5.20 -5.20
C LYS A 1160 19.18 3.74 -4.87
N ILE A 1161 17.90 3.41 -4.97
CA ILE A 1161 17.42 2.02 -4.89
C ILE A 1161 18.03 1.23 -6.06
N ASN A 1162 18.84 0.22 -5.75
CA ASN A 1162 19.56 -0.56 -6.74
C ASN A 1162 18.66 -1.69 -7.28
N PHE A 1163 18.40 -1.71 -8.59
CA PHE A 1163 17.50 -2.66 -9.24
C PHE A 1163 18.06 -4.11 -9.25
N SER A 1164 17.89 -4.85 -8.15
CA SER A 1164 18.44 -6.21 -7.98
C SER A 1164 17.63 -7.32 -8.65
N ASN A 1165 16.31 -7.16 -8.77
CA ASN A 1165 15.38 -8.28 -9.08
C ASN A 1165 15.02 -8.36 -10.57
N ARG A 1166 16.03 -8.31 -11.45
CA ARG A 1166 15.83 -8.31 -12.92
C ARG A 1166 15.25 -9.61 -13.48
N MET A 1167 15.31 -10.70 -12.71
CA MET A 1167 14.87 -12.05 -13.12
C MET A 1167 13.42 -12.36 -12.75
N LEU A 1168 12.72 -11.48 -12.02
CA LEU A 1168 11.34 -11.73 -11.61
C LEU A 1168 10.43 -11.71 -12.84
N ALA A 1169 9.80 -12.84 -13.14
CA ALA A 1169 8.87 -13.00 -14.26
C ALA A 1169 7.42 -13.16 -13.78
N TRP A 1170 7.21 -13.83 -12.63
CA TRP A 1170 5.91 -14.07 -12.02
C TRP A 1170 5.80 -13.40 -10.64
N LEU A 1171 4.83 -12.49 -10.49
CA LEU A 1171 4.41 -11.92 -9.21
C LEU A 1171 2.97 -12.31 -8.88
N ARG A 1172 2.71 -12.84 -7.68
CA ARG A 1172 1.37 -12.91 -7.07
C ARG A 1172 1.33 -12.00 -5.84
N ILE A 1173 0.42 -11.03 -5.82
CA ILE A 1173 0.37 -9.98 -4.80
C ILE A 1173 -1.07 -9.66 -4.37
N HIS A 1174 -1.25 -9.31 -3.11
CA HIS A 1174 -2.52 -8.84 -2.57
C HIS A 1174 -2.77 -7.38 -2.92
N LEU A 1175 -3.98 -7.01 -3.35
CA LEU A 1175 -4.30 -5.66 -3.85
C LEU A 1175 -3.92 -4.54 -2.87
N LEU A 1176 -4.12 -4.72 -1.55
CA LEU A 1176 -3.67 -3.76 -0.54
C LEU A 1176 -2.17 -3.43 -0.59
N LEU A 1177 -1.33 -4.39 -1.00
CA LEU A 1177 0.11 -4.17 -1.15
C LEU A 1177 0.44 -3.47 -2.47
N LEU A 1178 -0.40 -3.62 -3.51
CA LEU A 1178 -0.31 -2.86 -4.75
C LEU A 1178 -0.63 -1.37 -4.51
N LEU A 1179 -1.58 -1.08 -3.62
CA LEU A 1179 -1.97 0.28 -3.23
C LEU A 1179 -0.95 1.00 -2.33
N ALA A 1180 0.11 0.33 -1.86
CA ALA A 1180 1.16 0.94 -1.03
C ALA A 1180 2.22 1.66 -1.91
N GLU A 1181 1.84 2.85 -2.38
CA GLU A 1181 2.44 3.70 -3.42
C GLU A 1181 3.97 3.61 -3.63
N SER A 1182 4.79 3.76 -2.60
CA SER A 1182 6.23 4.03 -2.74
C SER A 1182 7.11 2.84 -3.17
N LYS A 1183 6.53 1.65 -3.32
CA LYS A 1183 7.30 0.38 -3.35
C LYS A 1183 7.44 -0.28 -4.73
N PHE A 1184 6.67 0.16 -5.73
CA PHE A 1184 6.68 -0.48 -7.06
C PHE A 1184 7.92 -0.16 -7.90
N THR A 1185 8.71 0.83 -7.50
CA THR A 1185 10.04 1.13 -8.04
C THR A 1185 11.03 -0.03 -7.91
N CYS A 1186 10.77 -1.01 -7.03
CA CYS A 1186 11.64 -2.16 -6.78
C CYS A 1186 11.42 -3.35 -7.74
N PHE A 1187 10.37 -3.31 -8.57
CA PHE A 1187 10.04 -4.38 -9.52
C PHE A 1187 10.67 -4.14 -10.90
N PRO A 1188 10.89 -5.20 -11.72
CA PRO A 1188 11.29 -5.02 -13.10
C PRO A 1188 10.20 -4.30 -13.89
N LYS A 1189 10.59 -3.45 -14.85
CA LYS A 1189 9.65 -2.69 -15.70
C LYS A 1189 8.70 -3.57 -16.53
N LYS A 1190 9.05 -4.84 -16.74
CA LYS A 1190 8.28 -5.85 -17.47
C LYS A 1190 8.13 -7.11 -16.60
N LEU A 1191 6.91 -7.62 -16.50
CA LEU A 1191 6.58 -8.94 -15.93
C LEU A 1191 5.88 -9.79 -16.99
N GLU A 1192 6.14 -11.10 -16.97
CA GLU A 1192 5.43 -12.04 -17.84
C GLU A 1192 4.03 -12.33 -17.29
N TYR A 1193 3.89 -12.41 -15.96
CA TYR A 1193 2.66 -12.87 -15.33
C TYR A 1193 2.42 -12.20 -13.98
N LEU A 1194 1.29 -11.51 -13.83
CA LEU A 1194 0.87 -10.85 -12.60
C LEU A 1194 -0.47 -11.43 -12.12
N GLU A 1195 -0.48 -11.94 -10.89
CA GLU A 1195 -1.70 -12.38 -10.21
C GLU A 1195 -2.08 -11.41 -9.09
N ILE A 1196 -3.31 -10.90 -9.15
CA ILE A 1196 -3.88 -10.02 -8.13
C ILE A 1196 -4.82 -10.84 -7.25
N ILE A 1197 -4.56 -10.86 -5.95
CA ILE A 1197 -5.53 -11.32 -4.95
C ILE A 1197 -6.43 -10.12 -4.63
N PRO A 1198 -7.73 -10.18 -4.96
CA PRO A 1198 -8.67 -9.07 -4.80
C PRO A 1198 -8.91 -8.69 -3.34
N TYR A 1199 -9.46 -7.50 -3.11
CA TYR A 1199 -9.79 -7.00 -1.79
C TYR A 1199 -11.16 -6.32 -1.76
N HIS A 1200 -11.97 -6.62 -0.75
CA HIS A 1200 -13.40 -6.26 -0.71
C HIS A 1200 -13.71 -4.76 -0.86
N SER A 1201 -12.90 -3.87 -0.28
CA SER A 1201 -13.14 -2.41 -0.33
C SER A 1201 -12.27 -1.71 -1.39
N VAL A 1202 -12.59 -1.94 -2.67
CA VAL A 1202 -12.14 -1.07 -3.76
C VAL A 1202 -12.96 0.23 -3.70
N LYS A 1203 -12.33 1.33 -3.24
CA LYS A 1203 -12.85 2.71 -3.32
C LYS A 1203 -12.22 3.41 -4.54
N ARG A 1204 -13.01 4.14 -5.32
CA ARG A 1204 -12.52 4.84 -6.53
C ARG A 1204 -11.70 6.10 -6.25
N ASN A 1205 -11.88 6.74 -5.09
CA ASN A 1205 -11.33 8.07 -4.79
C ASN A 1205 -9.93 7.98 -4.14
N LEU A 1206 -8.99 7.27 -4.77
CA LEU A 1206 -7.58 7.35 -4.41
C LEU A 1206 -6.91 8.36 -5.34
N GLU A 1207 -6.26 9.37 -4.77
CA GLU A 1207 -5.44 10.33 -5.52
C GLU A 1207 -4.14 9.64 -5.95
N ILE A 1208 -4.16 8.93 -7.09
CA ILE A 1208 -3.00 8.14 -7.55
C ILE A 1208 -2.03 9.06 -8.32
N PRO A 1209 -0.76 9.20 -7.87
CA PRO A 1209 0.26 9.94 -8.62
C PRO A 1209 0.61 9.30 -9.97
N SER A 1210 1.09 10.11 -10.91
CA SER A 1210 1.50 9.67 -12.26
C SER A 1210 2.81 8.87 -12.26
N PHE A 1211 2.73 7.59 -11.91
CA PHE A 1211 3.86 6.64 -11.94
C PHE A 1211 4.09 5.99 -13.31
N CYS A 1212 5.29 5.46 -13.53
CA CYS A 1212 5.53 4.53 -14.64
C CYS A 1212 4.73 3.25 -14.42
N LYS A 1213 3.72 3.01 -15.27
CA LYS A 1213 2.94 1.78 -15.29
C LYS A 1213 3.82 0.55 -15.56
N LEU A 1214 3.51 -0.55 -14.89
CA LEU A 1214 4.17 -1.85 -15.04
C LEU A 1214 3.71 -2.53 -16.34
N LYS A 1215 4.66 -2.93 -17.20
CA LYS A 1215 4.33 -3.69 -18.41
C LYS A 1215 4.11 -5.16 -18.04
N VAL A 1216 2.91 -5.66 -18.25
CA VAL A 1216 2.51 -7.03 -17.87
C VAL A 1216 2.03 -7.75 -19.12
N ARG A 1217 2.56 -8.93 -19.41
CA ARG A 1217 2.09 -9.75 -20.54
C ARG A 1217 0.75 -10.43 -20.25
N LYS A 1218 0.63 -11.13 -19.11
CA LYS A 1218 -0.62 -11.74 -18.63
C LYS A 1218 -1.00 -11.27 -17.22
N LEU A 1219 -2.22 -10.77 -17.06
CA LEU A 1219 -2.81 -10.30 -15.80
C LEU A 1219 -3.98 -11.20 -15.42
N VAL A 1220 -3.89 -11.85 -14.26
CA VAL A 1220 -4.93 -12.73 -13.73
C VAL A 1220 -5.46 -12.17 -12.42
N ILE A 1221 -6.76 -11.91 -12.34
CA ILE A 1221 -7.45 -11.58 -11.10
C ILE A 1221 -7.96 -12.89 -10.49
N LEU A 1222 -7.49 -13.22 -9.30
CA LEU A 1222 -7.88 -14.44 -8.61
C LEU A 1222 -9.29 -14.32 -8.03
N GLN A 1223 -9.99 -15.45 -7.87
CA GLN A 1223 -11.33 -15.47 -7.31
C GLN A 1223 -11.35 -14.88 -5.89
N ILE A 1224 -12.40 -14.13 -5.63
CA ILE A 1224 -12.83 -13.74 -4.30
C ILE A 1224 -13.40 -14.99 -3.58
N ASP A 1225 -13.03 -15.24 -2.32
CA ASP A 1225 -13.62 -16.32 -1.54
C ASP A 1225 -15.16 -16.14 -1.36
N GLU A 1226 -15.92 -17.23 -1.20
CA GLU A 1226 -17.40 -17.15 -1.14
C GLU A 1226 -17.92 -16.20 -0.04
N ILE A 1227 -17.22 -16.08 1.10
CA ILE A 1227 -17.60 -15.16 2.18
C ILE A 1227 -17.44 -13.70 1.73
N MET A 1228 -16.33 -13.39 1.07
CA MET A 1228 -16.07 -12.06 0.52
C MET A 1228 -16.93 -11.77 -0.71
N LYS A 1229 -17.28 -12.77 -1.53
CA LYS A 1229 -18.23 -12.68 -2.63
C LYS A 1229 -19.63 -12.32 -2.11
N ILE A 1230 -20.15 -13.04 -1.12
CA ILE A 1230 -21.44 -12.71 -0.46
C ILE A 1230 -21.40 -11.28 0.12
N LYS A 1231 -20.28 -10.85 0.71
CA LYS A 1231 -20.12 -9.47 1.21
C LYS A 1231 -20.13 -8.43 0.09
N ILE A 1232 -19.57 -8.73 -1.08
CA ILE A 1232 -19.54 -7.83 -2.24
C ILE A 1232 -20.89 -7.80 -2.94
N GLU A 1233 -21.51 -8.95 -3.20
CA GLU A 1233 -22.83 -9.08 -3.85
C GLU A 1233 -23.95 -8.38 -3.07
N LYS A 1234 -23.82 -8.29 -1.74
CA LYS A 1234 -24.69 -7.46 -0.88
C LYS A 1234 -24.55 -5.94 -1.11
N ILE A 1235 -23.48 -5.49 -1.75
CA ILE A 1235 -23.15 -4.06 -1.97
C ILE A 1235 -23.27 -3.69 -3.46
N ARG A 1236 -22.84 -4.58 -4.37
CA ARG A 1236 -22.83 -4.40 -5.83
C ARG A 1236 -22.65 -5.73 -6.56
N PRO A 1237 -23.10 -5.87 -7.83
CA PRO A 1237 -22.80 -7.05 -8.65
C PRO A 1237 -21.31 -7.37 -8.72
N LEU A 1238 -20.96 -8.67 -8.79
CA LEU A 1238 -19.57 -9.10 -9.04
C LEU A 1238 -18.99 -8.52 -10.32
N ASP A 1239 -19.79 -8.48 -11.40
CA ASP A 1239 -19.40 -7.93 -12.69
C ASP A 1239 -18.96 -6.45 -12.55
N GLU A 1240 -19.68 -5.67 -11.72
CA GLU A 1240 -19.32 -4.29 -11.41
C GLU A 1240 -18.09 -4.22 -10.49
N TYR A 1241 -17.97 -5.10 -9.49
CA TYR A 1241 -16.79 -5.16 -8.63
C TYR A 1241 -15.52 -5.44 -9.45
N TYR A 1242 -15.54 -6.43 -10.34
CA TYR A 1242 -14.40 -6.77 -11.17
C TYR A 1242 -14.09 -5.68 -12.20
N SER A 1243 -15.10 -5.01 -12.79
CA SER A 1243 -14.85 -3.83 -13.63
C SER A 1243 -14.15 -2.73 -12.81
N ASN A 1244 -14.65 -2.39 -11.62
CA ASN A 1244 -14.02 -1.41 -10.72
C ASN A 1244 -12.57 -1.78 -10.36
N LEU A 1245 -12.28 -3.08 -10.22
CA LEU A 1245 -10.94 -3.59 -9.94
C LEU A 1245 -10.03 -3.50 -11.17
N VAL A 1246 -10.52 -3.84 -12.37
CA VAL A 1246 -9.77 -3.68 -13.62
C VAL A 1246 -9.47 -2.20 -13.87
N ASP A 1247 -10.47 -1.32 -13.72
CA ASP A 1247 -10.31 0.14 -13.81
C ASP A 1247 -9.20 0.63 -12.86
N LEU A 1248 -9.21 0.19 -11.59
CA LEU A 1248 -8.16 0.49 -10.62
C LEU A 1248 -6.78 -0.04 -11.03
N LEU A 1249 -6.72 -1.21 -11.67
CA LEU A 1249 -5.45 -1.79 -12.15
C LEU A 1249 -4.87 -1.03 -13.34
N THR A 1250 -5.67 -0.30 -14.14
CA THR A 1250 -5.15 0.53 -15.25
C THR A 1250 -4.21 1.65 -14.80
N TYR A 1251 -4.25 2.05 -13.51
CA TYR A 1251 -3.32 3.02 -12.94
C TYR A 1251 -1.94 2.42 -12.64
N PHE A 1252 -1.85 1.11 -12.41
CA PHE A 1252 -0.61 0.42 -12.04
C PHE A 1252 -0.02 -0.40 -13.18
N VAL A 1253 -0.83 -0.88 -14.12
CA VAL A 1253 -0.45 -1.75 -15.23
C VAL A 1253 -0.63 -1.03 -16.57
N ASP A 1254 0.32 -1.23 -17.48
CA ASP A 1254 0.31 -0.71 -18.84
C ASP A 1254 -0.59 -1.59 -19.72
N PHE A 1255 -1.89 -1.28 -19.75
CA PHE A 1255 -2.90 -2.07 -20.47
C PHE A 1255 -2.71 -2.04 -22.00
N GLU A 1256 -1.99 -1.05 -22.56
CA GLU A 1256 -1.60 -1.04 -23.98
C GLU A 1256 -0.65 -2.18 -24.35
N GLN A 1257 0.05 -2.75 -23.36
CA GLN A 1257 1.01 -3.85 -23.54
C GLN A 1257 0.55 -5.18 -22.93
N LEU A 1258 -0.73 -5.26 -22.54
CA LEU A 1258 -1.34 -6.44 -21.94
C LEU A 1258 -1.89 -7.37 -23.02
N GLU A 1259 -1.29 -8.55 -23.20
CA GLU A 1259 -1.73 -9.56 -24.17
C GLU A 1259 -2.96 -10.34 -23.67
N GLU A 1260 -3.00 -10.65 -22.36
CA GLU A 1260 -4.07 -11.48 -21.77
C GLU A 1260 -4.52 -10.93 -20.42
N LEU A 1261 -5.83 -10.63 -20.30
CA LEU A 1261 -6.52 -10.35 -19.05
C LEU A 1261 -7.48 -11.49 -18.74
N SER A 1262 -7.48 -11.98 -17.51
CA SER A 1262 -8.46 -13.00 -17.10
C SER A 1262 -8.89 -12.86 -15.64
N ILE A 1263 -10.09 -13.37 -15.35
CA ILE A 1263 -10.59 -13.60 -13.99
C ILE A 1263 -10.64 -15.11 -13.78
N TYR A 1264 -9.91 -15.60 -12.79
CA TYR A 1264 -9.93 -16.99 -12.39
C TYR A 1264 -11.05 -17.22 -11.38
N SER A 1265 -12.05 -18.05 -11.70
CA SER A 1265 -13.23 -18.29 -10.86
C SER A 1265 -13.73 -19.73 -11.01
N ASN A 1266 -14.00 -20.43 -9.91
CA ASN A 1266 -14.48 -21.81 -9.86
C ASN A 1266 -13.63 -22.77 -10.73
N ASN A 1267 -12.30 -22.60 -10.66
CA ASN A 1267 -11.29 -23.27 -11.51
C ASN A 1267 -11.40 -23.02 -13.03
N GLN A 1268 -12.30 -22.15 -13.48
CA GLN A 1268 -12.38 -21.68 -14.86
C GLN A 1268 -11.67 -20.33 -15.01
N GLU A 1269 -11.03 -20.12 -16.16
CA GLU A 1269 -10.36 -18.86 -16.49
C GLU A 1269 -11.21 -18.08 -17.50
N THR A 1270 -11.95 -17.09 -17.03
CA THR A 1270 -12.76 -16.22 -17.89
C THR A 1270 -11.85 -15.15 -18.50
N LYS A 1271 -11.55 -15.25 -19.79
CA LYS A 1271 -10.76 -14.25 -20.50
C LYS A 1271 -11.57 -12.98 -20.76
N LEU A 1272 -10.96 -11.83 -20.52
CA LEU A 1272 -11.46 -10.51 -20.86
C LEU A 1272 -10.57 -9.91 -21.95
N ASN A 1273 -11.13 -9.10 -22.83
CA ASN A 1273 -10.33 -8.39 -23.83
C ASN A 1273 -9.67 -7.14 -23.20
N PRO A 1274 -8.33 -7.03 -23.14
CA PRO A 1274 -7.65 -5.85 -22.61
C PRO A 1274 -8.03 -4.55 -23.32
N SER A 1275 -8.32 -4.60 -24.63
CA SER A 1275 -8.65 -3.42 -25.45
C SER A 1275 -9.99 -2.77 -25.11
N ASN A 1276 -10.77 -3.32 -24.16
CA ASN A 1276 -11.98 -2.70 -23.64
C ASN A 1276 -11.68 -1.71 -22.49
N TYR A 1277 -10.45 -1.71 -21.98
CA TYR A 1277 -9.98 -0.93 -20.83
C TYR A 1277 -8.79 -0.01 -21.17
N VAL A 1278 -8.54 0.17 -22.48
CA VAL A 1278 -7.64 1.17 -23.09
C VAL A 1278 -8.50 2.20 -23.80
#